data_AF-A0AAE9WBJ3-F1
#
_entry.id   AF-A0AAE9WBJ3-F1
#
_cell.length_a   1.000
_cell.length_b   1.000
_cell.length_c   1.000
_cell.angle_alpha   90.00
_cell.angle_beta   90.00
_cell.angle_gamma   90.00
#
_symmetry.space_group_name_H-M   'P 1'
#
loop_
_entity.id
_entity.type
_entity.pdbx_description
1 polymer ?
#
loop_
_entity_poly.entity_id
_entity_poly.type
_entity_poly.pdbx_seq_one_letter_code
_entity_poly.pdbx_strand_id
1 'polypeptide(L)'
;MVMPKHVRKRVEGFINSSWGKDHKKHYDVGMLENVYSELLNQKNSIDLLKFLDDSLFFETCLWPTVANDMPLVQVQLICLLIIHKTSSNPSILEGLDPSKFKALFGQVIRLSYKENLHNSFCLVRFITLCVQSLHVSHVKKLIYPLTNISILDCLESHEKLEHVLTKVKAFRKAYLSYKQKLPEISQQNPNHAAYSGWLHHILLKSDLLLQGSTDETNLRPLLTVLGLCLAFLSTFPTRRFSHVIIEDSCFDVFSRTSLFYHTSALFQSLTDSLRYSLKYPYDNAKGIDLSEKEIVQRDELLYHSLQTTLFRFYQDRLQNLLFFPHSWFQKRENLEKITNCLTFDDLKGLCQKCHLRTNFTQTYPIKLFHPFLKELFISAFEKHQQNSFLNSSNEIIHISLDDLNFAERKATESQELRVPFNDFQGYTFQNLSVSSFFQRNLHALYGDLHNKVTTEISYACNHGLYKGDGVQKSSNALIPVKRCRIQKTAPPLVGEIYPQYIHCKVDLDTEKKKYVDLIDKNTFVCLLSIAGQKQQMSSQGLESCVNLAFGQPFTSQVDAEGNGIKENNSKSMDIYIDPLFYSDMVEKEGVFPEAMDFNYMVTISSSVKDTWNEILADRLLLKKTGNFPKWLLDCFLGFGAPNLVTFPNVGSNDVSIKDIISSNEQLNKLFSNANTNLNNFVDPMFIRYQRDKTLIETENDEHPHISTQKKVYFNDEQCSAVLNSLQPGLTLVNGPSQAGKHTLVCKILETLNKNFQNKRTLVVCKANDSLNRLFHLMEEASCFDEGRILCLGRQSDRDDYTSYGTIRYLISKLPYLLAEVDRLASSMNVIGAYGSNPETALYFYGAFVNPAWNKFSNLASSSNFRNIWDAFPFKTFFQGRSNEVPDDASRILDKVISLYHEIFHLFTTIRYIQPYTFFKRSTDCEIYALCQQANIVGTTWEEVLKRLPILSEKGFSFENLIVLDSESISEYTVSKLLTLNESNSGTKRIICFGDDRANLYRNFEISSTPTFSFSEKLRQFGVFCHQLKTKYNTRKSIGELIDWQYNLQFQYVDTTDTSTCLHGNSGFVNEYQFIDVGPFKGAKETELVKGSKQNLGEAEYAIAIYQYMRMLGYPADEIGICTLYGSQVALLREILNVRCSNNSFFGLPLFVETAKDLEKHVKYMIFTTVSSVNDPEQWSLGAFTKAISHAQYGLYVLSSKELFEKAVHLGPLRDKALATPGKLLLTTGKIYPNSHKIGDHVEQFEIENLIHLSNYVVEMTKKKLQIMNS
;
A
#
# COMPACT_ATOMS: atom_id res chain seq x y z
N MET A 1 -6.50 -26.71 7.53
CA MET A 1 -6.80 -28.02 8.17
C MET A 1 -7.85 -27.71 9.24
N VAL A 2 -8.99 -28.40 9.24
CA VAL A 2 -10.21 -28.03 9.98
C VAL A 2 -10.21 -28.63 11.40
N MET A 3 -10.73 -27.88 12.38
CA MET A 3 -10.97 -28.30 13.77
C MET A 3 -11.65 -29.69 13.87
N PRO A 4 -11.23 -30.59 14.78
CA PRO A 4 -11.90 -31.87 14.99
C PRO A 4 -13.36 -31.69 15.43
N LYS A 5 -14.31 -32.29 14.67
CA LYS A 5 -15.77 -32.21 14.92
C LYS A 5 -16.17 -32.53 16.37
N HIS A 6 -15.39 -33.36 17.06
CA HIS A 6 -15.67 -33.80 18.43
C HIS A 6 -15.40 -32.73 19.49
N VAL A 7 -14.51 -31.77 19.22
CA VAL A 7 -14.25 -30.66 20.15
C VAL A 7 -15.28 -29.55 19.94
N ARG A 8 -15.66 -29.27 18.68
CA ARG A 8 -16.73 -28.32 18.36
C ARG A 8 -18.04 -28.70 19.05
N LYS A 9 -18.44 -29.97 18.98
CA LYS A 9 -19.63 -30.48 19.69
C LYS A 9 -19.53 -30.37 21.22
N ARG A 10 -18.34 -30.47 21.81
CA ARG A 10 -18.14 -30.31 23.26
C ARG A 10 -18.32 -28.86 23.68
N VAL A 11 -17.74 -27.92 22.94
CA VAL A 11 -17.87 -26.47 23.21
C VAL A 11 -19.30 -26.00 22.93
N GLU A 12 -19.93 -26.46 21.84
CA GLU A 12 -21.37 -26.26 21.60
C GLU A 12 -22.21 -26.84 22.76
N GLY A 13 -21.84 -28.00 23.29
CA GLY A 13 -22.45 -28.60 24.47
C GLY A 13 -22.38 -27.70 25.70
N PHE A 14 -21.20 -27.14 26.00
CA PHE A 14 -20.99 -26.22 27.13
C PHE A 14 -21.74 -24.88 26.98
N ILE A 15 -21.80 -24.35 25.76
CA ILE A 15 -22.53 -23.10 25.48
C ILE A 15 -24.05 -23.35 25.59
N ASN A 16 -24.54 -24.44 24.98
CA ASN A 16 -25.97 -24.75 24.97
C ASN A 16 -26.51 -25.17 26.34
N SER A 17 -25.70 -25.84 27.18
CA SER A 17 -26.11 -26.23 28.54
C SER A 17 -26.33 -25.03 29.47
N SER A 18 -25.67 -23.91 29.20
CA SER A 18 -25.64 -22.75 30.12
C SER A 18 -26.32 -21.50 29.54
N TRP A 19 -26.44 -21.38 28.21
CA TRP A 19 -26.92 -20.18 27.51
C TRP A 19 -27.96 -20.44 26.40
N GLY A 20 -28.47 -21.66 26.25
CA GLY A 20 -29.52 -22.01 25.28
C GLY A 20 -30.86 -21.27 25.52
N LYS A 21 -31.68 -21.15 24.47
CA LYS A 21 -32.93 -20.36 24.42
C LYS A 21 -33.97 -20.66 25.52
N ASP A 22 -33.89 -21.83 26.16
CA ASP A 22 -34.93 -22.36 27.06
C ASP A 22 -34.54 -22.43 28.56
N HIS A 23 -33.32 -22.02 28.95
CA HIS A 23 -32.88 -22.07 30.35
C HIS A 23 -32.56 -20.69 30.95
N LYS A 24 -32.94 -20.50 32.24
CA LYS A 24 -32.64 -19.28 33.00
C LYS A 24 -31.12 -19.08 33.07
N LYS A 25 -30.68 -17.93 32.56
CA LYS A 25 -29.28 -17.47 32.45
C LYS A 25 -28.57 -17.49 33.81
N HIS A 26 -27.82 -18.55 34.10
CA HIS A 26 -26.90 -18.59 35.25
C HIS A 26 -25.46 -18.58 34.75
N TYR A 27 -24.72 -17.55 35.16
CA TYR A 27 -23.30 -17.38 34.87
C TYR A 27 -22.49 -18.39 35.70
N ASP A 28 -21.73 -19.28 35.04
CA ASP A 28 -20.90 -20.30 35.69
C ASP A 28 -19.42 -20.14 35.30
N VAL A 29 -18.56 -20.03 36.32
CA VAL A 29 -17.11 -19.88 36.17
C VAL A 29 -16.45 -21.19 35.71
N GLY A 30 -17.00 -22.35 36.10
CA GLY A 30 -16.46 -23.66 35.69
C GLY A 30 -16.55 -23.90 34.18
N MET A 31 -17.58 -23.35 33.53
CA MET A 31 -17.71 -23.37 32.07
C MET A 31 -16.57 -22.60 31.38
N LEU A 32 -16.17 -21.45 31.93
CA LEU A 32 -15.07 -20.64 31.38
C LEU A 32 -13.72 -21.35 31.50
N GLU A 33 -13.47 -22.04 32.62
CA GLU A 33 -12.25 -22.84 32.83
C GLU A 33 -12.15 -24.03 31.85
N ASN A 34 -13.28 -24.67 31.56
CA ASN A 34 -13.34 -25.75 30.56
C ASN A 34 -13.10 -25.23 29.13
N VAL A 35 -13.64 -24.05 28.79
CA VAL A 35 -13.38 -23.41 27.49
C VAL A 35 -11.92 -22.98 27.36
N TYR A 36 -11.33 -22.41 28.42
CA TYR A 36 -9.94 -21.96 28.43
C TYR A 36 -8.94 -23.12 28.37
N SER A 37 -9.20 -24.22 29.08
CA SER A 37 -8.34 -25.42 29.02
C SER A 37 -8.35 -26.07 27.63
N GLU A 38 -9.50 -26.13 26.95
CA GLU A 38 -9.57 -26.58 25.55
C GLU A 38 -8.84 -25.63 24.58
N LEU A 39 -8.85 -24.32 24.83
CA LEU A 39 -8.06 -23.35 24.05
C LEU A 39 -6.54 -23.56 24.20
N LEU A 40 -6.06 -23.91 25.39
CA LEU A 40 -4.64 -24.16 25.65
C LEU A 40 -4.15 -25.51 25.10
N ASN A 41 -5.02 -26.53 25.11
CA ASN A 41 -4.67 -27.90 24.70
C ASN A 41 -4.69 -28.11 23.18
N GLN A 42 -5.40 -27.28 22.42
CA GLN A 42 -5.49 -27.43 20.98
C GLN A 42 -4.27 -26.88 20.23
N LYS A 43 -3.79 -27.65 19.24
CA LYS A 43 -2.83 -27.17 18.24
C LYS A 43 -3.40 -26.05 17.33
N ASN A 44 -4.73 -25.92 17.23
CA ASN A 44 -5.43 -24.92 16.39
C ASN A 44 -6.38 -24.04 17.23
N SER A 45 -5.85 -23.17 18.09
CA SER A 45 -6.67 -22.29 18.94
C SER A 45 -7.46 -21.23 18.16
N ILE A 46 -7.02 -20.87 16.95
CA ILE A 46 -7.64 -19.82 16.12
C ILE A 46 -9.03 -20.24 15.63
N ASP A 47 -9.18 -21.48 15.14
CA ASP A 47 -10.48 -21.98 14.67
C ASP A 47 -11.52 -22.02 15.81
N LEU A 48 -11.08 -22.29 17.04
CA LEU A 48 -11.93 -22.27 18.22
C LEU A 48 -12.30 -20.85 18.65
N LEU A 49 -11.36 -19.91 18.65
CA LEU A 49 -11.65 -18.48 18.92
C LEU A 49 -12.64 -17.90 17.91
N LYS A 50 -12.49 -18.27 16.66
CA LYS A 50 -13.38 -17.92 15.56
C LYS A 50 -14.80 -18.46 15.77
N PHE A 51 -14.92 -19.74 16.12
CA PHE A 51 -16.21 -20.33 16.48
C PHE A 51 -16.88 -19.61 17.67
N LEU A 52 -16.11 -19.22 18.69
CA LEU A 52 -16.63 -18.46 19.83
C LEU A 52 -17.13 -17.06 19.41
N ASP A 53 -16.43 -16.41 18.48
CA ASP A 53 -16.83 -15.10 17.92
C ASP A 53 -18.16 -15.20 17.14
N ASP A 54 -18.29 -16.21 16.28
CA ASP A 54 -19.52 -16.47 15.50
C ASP A 54 -20.74 -16.73 16.38
N SER A 55 -20.54 -17.31 17.56
CA SER A 55 -21.59 -17.57 18.54
C SER A 55 -22.02 -16.34 19.35
N LEU A 56 -21.46 -15.16 19.07
CA LEU A 56 -21.69 -13.91 19.83
C LEU A 56 -21.39 -14.06 21.34
N PHE A 57 -20.46 -14.96 21.69
CA PHE A 57 -20.13 -15.28 23.08
C PHE A 57 -19.57 -14.07 23.84
N PHE A 58 -18.80 -13.22 23.16
CA PHE A 58 -18.23 -12.01 23.76
C PHE A 58 -19.32 -10.99 24.14
N GLU A 59 -20.20 -10.64 23.20
CA GLU A 59 -21.25 -9.65 23.38
C GLU A 59 -22.31 -10.07 24.40
N THR A 60 -22.63 -11.36 24.43
CA THR A 60 -23.74 -11.90 25.24
C THR A 60 -23.31 -12.37 26.62
N CYS A 61 -22.13 -12.98 26.76
CA CYS A 61 -21.71 -13.67 27.98
C CYS A 61 -20.62 -12.92 28.76
N LEU A 62 -19.59 -12.42 28.07
CA LEU A 62 -18.38 -11.90 28.71
C LEU A 62 -18.42 -10.38 28.93
N TRP A 63 -18.70 -9.58 27.90
CA TRP A 63 -18.66 -8.12 28.01
C TRP A 63 -19.69 -7.53 29.00
N PRO A 64 -20.90 -8.10 29.15
CA PRO A 64 -21.85 -7.65 30.17
C PRO A 64 -21.38 -7.89 31.61
N THR A 65 -20.53 -8.90 31.85
CA THR A 65 -20.09 -9.33 33.19
C THR A 65 -18.81 -8.66 33.67
N VAL A 66 -18.26 -7.72 32.89
CA VAL A 66 -17.06 -6.95 33.25
C VAL A 66 -17.32 -6.09 34.49
N ALA A 67 -16.63 -6.43 35.57
CA ALA A 67 -16.69 -5.74 36.85
C ALA A 67 -15.29 -5.48 37.41
N ASN A 68 -15.22 -4.74 38.53
CA ASN A 68 -13.97 -4.43 39.21
C ASN A 68 -13.30 -5.63 39.89
N ASP A 69 -13.92 -6.81 39.95
CA ASP A 69 -13.28 -8.02 40.49
C ASP A 69 -13.71 -9.23 39.66
N MET A 70 -12.76 -9.80 38.92
CA MET A 70 -12.99 -10.91 37.99
C MET A 70 -11.89 -11.98 38.18
N PRO A 71 -12.23 -13.28 38.07
CA PRO A 71 -11.23 -14.35 38.07
C PRO A 71 -10.28 -14.26 36.87
N LEU A 72 -9.05 -14.75 37.05
CA LEU A 72 -7.98 -14.68 36.07
C LEU A 72 -8.39 -15.24 34.70
N VAL A 73 -9.06 -16.40 34.68
CA VAL A 73 -9.48 -17.09 33.45
C VAL A 73 -10.49 -16.27 32.64
N GLN A 74 -11.43 -15.60 33.31
CA GLN A 74 -12.38 -14.71 32.65
C GLN A 74 -11.65 -13.53 31.98
N VAL A 75 -10.70 -12.92 32.67
CA VAL A 75 -9.90 -11.81 32.12
C VAL A 75 -9.06 -12.26 30.93
N GLN A 76 -8.44 -13.45 31.00
CA GLN A 76 -7.67 -14.02 29.90
C GLN A 76 -8.54 -14.30 28.66
N LEU A 77 -9.75 -14.86 28.83
CA LEU A 77 -10.68 -15.11 27.74
C LEU A 77 -11.16 -13.82 27.07
N ILE A 78 -11.51 -12.80 27.87
CA ILE A 78 -11.88 -11.47 27.37
C ILE A 78 -10.72 -10.89 26.55
N CYS A 79 -9.50 -10.92 27.08
CA CYS A 79 -8.32 -10.42 26.38
C CYS A 79 -8.08 -11.15 25.06
N LEU A 80 -8.15 -12.49 25.05
CA LEU A 80 -7.96 -13.30 23.85
C LEU A 80 -9.00 -13.02 22.76
N LEU A 81 -10.27 -12.88 23.14
CA LEU A 81 -11.33 -12.55 22.19
C LEU A 81 -11.22 -11.13 21.66
N ILE A 82 -10.78 -10.15 22.48
CA ILE A 82 -10.49 -8.80 21.98
C ILE A 82 -9.32 -8.83 21.00
N ILE A 83 -8.26 -9.60 21.29
CA ILE A 83 -7.11 -9.77 20.37
C ILE A 83 -7.58 -10.39 19.04
N HIS A 84 -8.40 -11.45 19.09
CA HIS A 84 -8.95 -12.08 17.89
C HIS A 84 -9.87 -11.13 17.10
N LYS A 85 -10.80 -10.47 17.79
CA LYS A 85 -11.73 -9.52 17.17
C LYS A 85 -11.01 -8.32 16.55
N THR A 86 -9.95 -7.83 17.18
CA THR A 86 -9.14 -6.72 16.63
C THR A 86 -8.31 -7.15 15.43
N SER A 87 -7.83 -8.40 15.39
CA SER A 87 -7.25 -8.94 14.15
C SER A 87 -8.28 -8.94 13.02
N SER A 88 -9.53 -9.36 13.24
CA SER A 88 -10.55 -9.34 12.18
C SER A 88 -11.06 -7.92 11.84
N ASN A 89 -11.25 -7.08 12.87
CA ASN A 89 -11.84 -5.74 12.81
C ASN A 89 -11.11 -4.76 13.74
N PRO A 90 -10.15 -3.95 13.22
CA PRO A 90 -9.34 -3.06 14.06
C PRO A 90 -10.14 -1.96 14.76
N SER A 91 -11.28 -1.53 14.19
CA SER A 91 -12.13 -0.46 14.75
C SER A 91 -12.96 -0.87 15.98
N ILE A 92 -12.91 -2.13 16.42
CA ILE A 92 -13.78 -2.61 17.49
C ILE A 92 -13.49 -1.90 18.83
N LEU A 93 -12.23 -1.51 19.05
CA LEU A 93 -11.81 -0.80 20.27
C LEU A 93 -12.53 0.53 20.43
N GLU A 94 -12.83 1.23 19.33
CA GLU A 94 -13.56 2.50 19.37
C GLU A 94 -15.03 2.33 19.81
N GLY A 95 -15.63 1.17 19.50
CA GLY A 95 -17.02 0.86 19.84
C GLY A 95 -17.23 0.33 21.26
N LEU A 96 -16.16 0.02 22.00
CA LEU A 96 -16.26 -0.49 23.37
C LEU A 96 -16.56 0.63 24.38
N ASP A 97 -17.35 0.30 25.41
CA ASP A 97 -17.66 1.23 26.52
C ASP A 97 -16.37 1.62 27.28
N PRO A 98 -15.98 2.91 27.29
CA PRO A 98 -14.74 3.37 27.93
C PRO A 98 -14.68 3.08 29.44
N SER A 99 -15.83 3.04 30.12
CA SER A 99 -15.90 2.83 31.57
C SER A 99 -15.54 1.38 31.94
N LYS A 100 -16.14 0.41 31.24
CA LYS A 100 -15.85 -1.03 31.39
C LYS A 100 -14.44 -1.36 30.94
N PHE A 101 -13.97 -0.72 29.86
CA PHE A 101 -12.59 -0.90 29.39
C PHE A 101 -11.56 -0.46 30.44
N LYS A 102 -11.79 0.67 31.13
CA LYS A 102 -10.93 1.12 32.23
C LYS A 102 -10.89 0.11 33.40
N ALA A 103 -12.04 -0.47 33.76
CA ALA A 103 -12.11 -1.50 34.80
C ALA A 103 -11.32 -2.76 34.43
N LEU A 104 -11.49 -3.24 33.19
CA LEU A 104 -10.73 -4.36 32.63
C LEU A 104 -9.23 -4.05 32.66
N PHE A 105 -8.80 -2.90 32.13
CA PHE A 105 -7.39 -2.52 32.05
C PHE A 105 -6.72 -2.48 33.43
N GLY A 106 -7.41 -1.91 34.44
CA GLY A 106 -6.90 -1.91 35.82
C GLY A 106 -6.71 -3.32 36.39
N GLN A 107 -7.61 -4.26 36.07
CA GLN A 107 -7.46 -5.67 36.46
C GLN A 107 -6.32 -6.36 35.73
N VAL A 108 -6.14 -6.12 34.43
CA VAL A 108 -5.03 -6.68 33.65
C VAL A 108 -3.69 -6.28 34.27
N ILE A 109 -3.51 -5.00 34.64
CA ILE A 109 -2.28 -4.52 35.29
C ILE A 109 -2.10 -5.16 36.68
N ARG A 110 -3.16 -5.23 37.49
CA ARG A 110 -3.09 -5.85 38.83
C ARG A 110 -2.73 -7.33 38.77
N LEU A 111 -3.35 -8.10 37.89
CA LEU A 111 -3.14 -9.54 37.74
C LEU A 111 -1.78 -9.85 37.13
N SER A 112 -1.37 -9.14 36.07
CA SER A 112 -0.05 -9.33 35.47
C SER A 112 1.11 -8.94 36.41
N TYR A 113 0.87 -8.00 37.32
CA TYR A 113 1.84 -7.67 38.37
C TYR A 113 2.00 -8.81 39.40
N LYS A 114 0.91 -9.48 39.80
CA LYS A 114 0.93 -10.54 40.83
C LYS A 114 1.33 -11.91 40.30
N GLU A 115 0.80 -12.31 39.14
CA GLU A 115 0.95 -13.65 38.57
C GLU A 115 2.31 -13.89 37.89
N ASN A 116 2.64 -15.17 37.63
CA ASN A 116 3.80 -15.57 36.84
C ASN A 116 3.65 -15.22 35.34
N LEU A 117 4.75 -15.20 34.58
CA LEU A 117 4.71 -14.83 33.16
C LEU A 117 3.88 -15.83 32.32
N HIS A 118 3.89 -17.12 32.67
CA HIS A 118 3.07 -18.16 32.02
C HIS A 118 1.57 -17.92 32.12
N ASN A 119 1.09 -17.30 33.20
CA ASN A 119 -0.31 -16.96 33.38
C ASN A 119 -0.63 -15.57 32.81
N SER A 120 0.37 -14.68 32.75
CA SER A 120 0.17 -13.30 32.34
C SER A 120 0.49 -13.02 30.87
N PHE A 121 1.01 -13.97 30.07
CA PHE A 121 1.35 -13.70 28.67
C PHE A 121 0.16 -13.17 27.84
N CYS A 122 -1.06 -13.72 27.99
CA CYS A 122 -2.26 -13.20 27.33
C CYS A 122 -2.55 -11.74 27.73
N LEU A 123 -2.32 -11.41 29.00
CA LEU A 123 -2.52 -10.07 29.56
C LEU A 123 -1.48 -9.09 28.99
N VAL A 124 -0.21 -9.51 28.93
CA VAL A 124 0.88 -8.73 28.34
C VAL A 124 0.59 -8.47 26.86
N ARG A 125 0.12 -9.47 26.11
CA ARG A 125 -0.27 -9.30 24.71
C ARG A 125 -1.41 -8.31 24.51
N PHE A 126 -2.42 -8.34 25.38
CA PHE A 126 -3.49 -7.37 25.36
C PHE A 126 -2.95 -5.94 25.60
N ILE A 127 -1.97 -5.77 26.48
CA ILE A 127 -1.30 -4.49 26.66
C ILE A 127 -0.48 -4.11 25.42
N THR A 128 0.22 -5.04 24.78
CA THR A 128 0.89 -4.80 23.50
C THR A 128 -0.09 -4.27 22.46
N LEU A 129 -1.28 -4.86 22.33
CA LEU A 129 -2.34 -4.38 21.45
C LEU A 129 -2.82 -2.96 21.83
N CYS A 130 -2.96 -2.67 23.13
CA CYS A 130 -3.31 -1.32 23.59
C CYS A 130 -2.23 -0.29 23.25
N VAL A 131 -0.95 -0.67 23.33
CA VAL A 131 0.19 0.18 22.93
C VAL A 131 0.21 0.38 21.41
N GLN A 132 -0.16 -0.62 20.61
CA GLN A 132 -0.27 -0.50 19.15
C GLN A 132 -1.45 0.41 18.72
N SER A 133 -2.45 0.56 19.58
CA SER A 133 -3.71 1.28 19.30
C SER A 133 -3.83 2.65 19.98
N LEU A 134 -2.75 3.46 20.04
CA LEU A 134 -2.83 4.81 20.67
C LEU A 134 -3.65 5.84 19.86
N HIS A 135 -4.10 5.51 18.64
CA HIS A 135 -5.04 6.36 17.90
C HIS A 135 -6.39 6.45 18.62
N VAL A 136 -6.77 5.42 19.37
CA VAL A 136 -8.00 5.40 20.16
C VAL A 136 -7.84 6.25 21.43
N SER A 137 -8.64 7.32 21.52
CA SER A 137 -8.50 8.35 22.55
C SER A 137 -8.60 7.85 24.00
N HIS A 138 -9.47 6.88 24.29
CA HIS A 138 -9.62 6.33 25.65
C HIS A 138 -8.50 5.35 26.01
N VAL A 139 -7.99 4.55 25.06
CA VAL A 139 -6.82 3.67 25.26
C VAL A 139 -5.57 4.50 25.54
N LYS A 140 -5.35 5.55 24.75
CA LYS A 140 -4.23 6.50 24.90
C LYS A 140 -4.14 7.08 26.32
N LYS A 141 -5.28 7.46 26.91
CA LYS A 141 -5.34 7.98 28.29
C LYS A 141 -4.92 6.96 29.36
N LEU A 142 -5.13 5.66 29.10
CA LEU A 142 -4.78 4.58 30.04
C LEU A 142 -3.33 4.12 29.91
N ILE A 143 -2.71 4.27 28.74
CA ILE A 143 -1.29 3.94 28.52
C ILE A 143 -0.36 5.01 29.09
N TYR A 144 -0.71 6.30 29.04
CA TYR A 144 0.18 7.37 29.51
C TYR A 144 0.70 7.22 30.95
N PRO A 145 -0.10 6.76 31.93
CA PRO A 145 0.43 6.44 33.27
C PRO A 145 1.54 5.39 33.26
N LEU A 146 1.52 4.43 32.34
CA LEU A 146 2.56 3.39 32.18
C LEU A 146 3.83 3.90 31.48
N THR A 147 3.78 5.07 30.84
CA THR A 147 4.90 5.66 30.08
C THR A 147 5.32 7.03 30.61
N ASN A 148 4.89 7.40 31.82
CA ASN A 148 5.20 8.69 32.42
C ASN A 148 6.59 8.73 33.06
N ILE A 149 7.06 9.92 33.44
CA ILE A 149 8.34 10.15 34.12
C ILE A 149 8.46 9.40 35.46
N SER A 150 7.35 8.93 36.02
CA SER A 150 7.28 8.11 37.24
C SER A 150 8.08 6.82 37.16
N ILE A 151 8.28 6.27 35.96
CA ILE A 151 8.98 4.97 35.82
C ILE A 151 10.49 5.12 36.09
N LEU A 152 11.02 6.35 36.05
CA LEU A 152 12.43 6.61 36.39
C LEU A 152 12.74 6.30 37.87
N ASP A 153 11.73 6.17 38.74
CA ASP A 153 11.91 5.72 40.12
C ASP A 153 12.34 4.24 40.21
N CYS A 154 12.16 3.46 39.13
CA CYS A 154 12.55 2.04 39.07
C CYS A 154 14.01 1.82 38.63
N LEU A 155 14.76 2.89 38.33
CA LEU A 155 16.18 2.81 37.99
C LEU A 155 17.00 2.31 39.20
N GLU A 156 18.05 1.54 38.92
CA GLU A 156 18.87 0.89 39.95
C GLU A 156 19.57 1.89 40.89
N SER A 157 20.13 2.98 40.36
CA SER A 157 20.97 3.92 41.13
C SER A 157 20.54 5.38 41.01
N HIS A 158 20.65 6.11 42.12
CA HIS A 158 20.44 7.56 42.14
C HIS A 158 21.44 8.31 41.25
N GLU A 159 22.64 7.76 41.06
CA GLU A 159 23.66 8.33 40.16
C GLU A 159 23.22 8.27 38.69
N LYS A 160 22.67 7.13 38.25
CA LYS A 160 22.16 6.99 36.88
C LYS A 160 20.97 7.91 36.64
N LEU A 161 20.09 8.04 37.63
CA LEU A 161 19.00 9.01 37.59
C LEU A 161 19.53 10.46 37.44
N GLU A 162 20.48 10.88 38.28
CA GLU A 162 21.12 12.20 38.16
C GLU A 162 21.79 12.39 36.79
N HIS A 163 22.45 11.37 36.24
CA HIS A 163 23.06 11.41 34.91
C HIS A 163 22.02 11.61 33.79
N VAL A 164 20.87 10.92 33.85
CA VAL A 164 19.77 11.13 32.89
C VAL A 164 19.17 12.53 33.03
N LEU A 165 18.98 13.02 34.26
CA LEU A 165 18.38 14.33 34.54
C LEU A 165 19.33 15.51 34.22
N THR A 166 20.64 15.31 34.30
CA THR A 166 21.65 16.32 33.94
C THR A 166 21.80 16.46 32.42
N LYS A 167 21.70 15.36 31.67
CA LYS A 167 21.68 15.39 30.20
C LYS A 167 20.54 16.24 29.64
N VAL A 168 19.35 16.19 30.25
CA VAL A 168 18.16 16.93 29.78
C VAL A 168 17.55 17.76 30.92
N LYS A 169 17.87 19.06 30.95
CA LYS A 169 17.37 20.00 31.98
C LYS A 169 15.84 20.02 32.13
N ALA A 170 15.10 19.78 31.04
CA ALA A 170 13.63 19.71 31.06
C ALA A 170 13.11 18.53 31.90
N PHE A 171 13.78 17.36 31.84
CA PHE A 171 13.42 16.19 32.63
C PHE A 171 13.62 16.44 34.12
N ARG A 172 14.69 17.15 34.52
CA ARG A 172 14.93 17.53 35.92
C ARG A 172 13.77 18.34 36.49
N LYS A 173 13.29 19.35 35.77
CA LYS A 173 12.14 20.18 36.21
C LYS A 173 10.86 19.35 36.33
N ALA A 174 10.56 18.53 35.33
CA ALA A 174 9.37 17.69 35.31
C ALA A 174 9.38 16.65 36.45
N TYR A 175 10.53 16.02 36.71
CA TYR A 175 10.69 15.01 37.75
C TYR A 175 10.54 15.60 39.16
N LEU A 176 11.11 16.78 39.41
CA LEU A 176 10.92 17.49 40.68
C LEU A 176 9.44 17.87 40.90
N SER A 177 8.75 18.33 39.86
CA SER A 177 7.32 18.61 39.94
C SER A 177 6.49 17.34 40.20
N TYR A 178 6.86 16.21 39.59
CA TYR A 178 6.21 14.93 39.85
C TYR A 178 6.38 14.51 41.32
N LYS A 179 7.60 14.58 41.88
CA LYS A 179 7.85 14.25 43.29
C LYS A 179 7.05 15.12 44.26
N GLN A 180 6.88 16.41 43.96
CA GLN A 180 6.04 17.30 44.76
C GLN A 180 4.57 16.89 44.75
N LYS A 181 4.06 16.39 43.61
CA LYS A 181 2.65 15.98 43.43
C LYS A 181 2.37 14.52 43.80
N LEU A 182 3.41 13.72 44.05
CA LEU A 182 3.29 12.29 44.38
C LEU A 182 2.27 11.98 45.50
N PRO A 183 2.23 12.70 46.65
CA PRO A 183 1.27 12.39 47.70
C PRO A 183 -0.19 12.58 47.26
N GLU A 184 -0.49 13.61 46.46
CA GLU A 184 -1.83 13.86 45.91
C GLU A 184 -2.24 12.78 44.90
N ILE A 185 -1.30 12.36 44.04
CA ILE A 185 -1.54 11.34 43.01
C ILE A 185 -1.80 9.97 43.65
N SER A 186 -1.04 9.61 44.69
CA SER A 186 -1.23 8.35 45.42
C SER A 186 -2.55 8.28 46.18
N GLN A 187 -3.07 9.42 46.64
CA GLN A 187 -4.41 9.49 47.24
C GLN A 187 -5.53 9.30 46.20
N GLN A 188 -5.36 9.85 45.00
CA GLN A 188 -6.33 9.70 43.92
C GLN A 188 -6.31 8.30 43.29
N ASN A 189 -5.13 7.67 43.20
CA ASN A 189 -4.95 6.37 42.59
C ASN A 189 -4.04 5.47 43.47
N PRO A 190 -4.61 4.59 44.30
CA PRO A 190 -3.83 3.72 45.20
C PRO A 190 -2.93 2.73 44.43
N ASN A 191 -3.27 2.41 43.18
CA ASN A 191 -2.50 1.50 42.33
C ASN A 191 -1.37 2.19 41.55
N HIS A 192 -1.13 3.50 41.76
CA HIS A 192 -0.14 4.28 40.98
C HIS A 192 1.25 3.63 40.92
N ALA A 193 1.73 3.08 42.05
CA ALA A 193 3.01 2.37 42.11
C ALA A 193 3.05 1.10 41.24
N ALA A 194 1.92 0.39 41.13
CA ALA A 194 1.82 -0.77 40.25
C ALA A 194 1.88 -0.35 38.77
N TYR A 195 1.26 0.78 38.40
CA TYR A 195 1.36 1.32 37.04
C TYR A 195 2.78 1.79 36.71
N SER A 196 3.42 2.55 37.59
CA SER A 196 4.76 3.08 37.34
C SER A 196 5.82 1.97 37.28
N GLY A 197 5.72 0.94 38.11
CA GLY A 197 6.69 -0.16 38.15
C GLY A 197 6.40 -1.32 37.21
N TRP A 198 5.26 -1.33 36.51
CA TRP A 198 4.76 -2.51 35.78
C TRP A 198 5.77 -3.03 34.75
N LEU A 199 6.24 -2.16 33.85
CA LEU A 199 7.15 -2.55 32.76
C LEU A 199 8.44 -3.15 33.31
N HIS A 200 9.02 -2.50 34.32
CA HIS A 200 10.24 -2.96 34.98
C HIS A 200 10.06 -4.35 35.64
N HIS A 201 8.94 -4.58 36.33
CA HIS A 201 8.65 -5.89 36.94
C HIS A 201 8.46 -7.00 35.91
N ILE A 202 7.79 -6.73 34.78
CA ILE A 202 7.65 -7.71 33.70
C ILE A 202 9.01 -8.06 33.10
N LEU A 203 9.89 -7.08 32.90
CA LEU A 203 11.25 -7.31 32.39
C LEU A 203 12.08 -8.18 33.35
N LEU A 204 12.03 -7.90 34.66
CA LEU A 204 12.73 -8.73 35.65
C LEU A 204 12.18 -10.17 35.71
N LYS A 205 10.86 -10.35 35.57
CA LYS A 205 10.24 -11.68 35.47
C LYS A 205 10.72 -12.43 34.22
N SER A 206 10.88 -11.74 33.10
CA SER A 206 11.42 -12.36 31.88
C SER A 206 12.91 -12.69 32.00
N ASP A 207 13.71 -11.83 32.64
CA ASP A 207 15.14 -12.10 32.89
C ASP A 207 15.30 -13.36 33.76
N LEU A 208 14.46 -13.54 34.78
CA LEU A 208 14.44 -14.74 35.60
C LEU A 208 14.12 -16.00 34.78
N LEU A 209 13.19 -15.91 33.83
CA LEU A 209 12.83 -17.04 32.96
C LEU A 209 13.92 -17.37 31.94
N LEU A 210 14.66 -16.37 31.44
CA LEU A 210 15.80 -16.59 30.56
C LEU A 210 16.95 -17.34 31.24
N GLN A 211 17.05 -17.28 32.57
CA GLN A 211 18.00 -18.07 33.36
C GLN A 211 17.52 -19.50 33.67
N GLY A 212 16.26 -19.82 33.39
CA GLY A 212 15.63 -21.12 33.65
C GLY A 212 15.93 -22.20 32.60
N SER A 213 15.17 -23.31 32.63
CA SER A 213 15.26 -24.41 31.65
C SER A 213 14.85 -23.98 30.24
N THR A 214 15.43 -24.62 29.22
CA THR A 214 15.11 -24.39 27.79
C THR A 214 13.84 -25.11 27.34
N ASP A 215 12.79 -25.08 28.16
CA ASP A 215 11.52 -25.69 27.81
C ASP A 215 10.80 -24.84 26.75
N GLU A 216 10.20 -25.47 25.73
CA GLU A 216 9.40 -24.78 24.70
C GLU A 216 8.24 -23.98 25.30
N THR A 217 7.78 -24.35 26.50
CA THR A 217 6.74 -23.64 27.26
C THR A 217 7.17 -22.23 27.70
N ASN A 218 8.48 -21.99 27.86
CA ASN A 218 9.05 -20.69 28.22
C ASN A 218 9.18 -19.77 27.00
N LEU A 219 9.24 -20.32 25.78
CA LEU A 219 9.43 -19.54 24.56
C LEU A 219 8.26 -18.56 24.31
N ARG A 220 7.01 -19.02 24.43
CA ARG A 220 5.81 -18.20 24.18
C ARG A 220 5.74 -16.91 25.01
N PRO A 221 5.87 -16.95 26.35
CA PRO A 221 5.86 -15.73 27.15
C PRO A 221 7.04 -14.80 26.85
N LEU A 222 8.23 -15.33 26.57
CA LEU A 222 9.40 -14.53 26.21
C LEU A 222 9.23 -13.80 24.88
N LEU A 223 8.70 -14.48 23.85
CA LEU A 223 8.32 -13.86 22.58
C LEU A 223 7.30 -12.73 22.77
N THR A 224 6.36 -12.92 23.70
CA THR A 224 5.35 -11.90 24.02
C THR A 224 5.96 -10.64 24.64
N VAL A 225 6.95 -10.81 25.54
CA VAL A 225 7.68 -9.69 26.14
C VAL A 225 8.59 -8.99 25.12
N LEU A 226 9.24 -9.73 24.21
CA LEU A 226 9.99 -9.13 23.10
C LEU A 226 9.10 -8.25 22.22
N GLY A 227 7.92 -8.76 21.84
CA GLY A 227 6.91 -7.99 21.11
C GLY A 227 6.44 -6.74 21.87
N LEU A 228 6.25 -6.84 23.18
CA LEU A 228 5.92 -5.69 24.03
C LEU A 228 7.02 -4.63 24.02
N CYS A 229 8.29 -5.03 24.18
CA CYS A 229 9.42 -4.11 24.20
C CYS A 229 9.55 -3.35 22.87
N LEU A 230 9.45 -4.08 21.76
CA LEU A 230 9.41 -3.48 20.44
C LEU A 230 8.26 -2.45 20.34
N ALA A 231 7.13 -2.69 21.01
CA ALA A 231 5.96 -1.82 20.91
C ALA A 231 6.10 -0.53 21.69
N PHE A 232 6.75 -0.58 22.84
CA PHE A 232 7.13 0.62 23.55
C PHE A 232 8.18 1.43 22.78
N LEU A 233 9.09 0.77 22.06
CA LEU A 233 10.19 1.42 21.34
C LEU A 233 9.81 1.96 19.95
N SER A 234 8.67 1.55 19.40
CA SER A 234 8.25 1.88 18.03
C SER A 234 7.67 3.29 17.88
N THR A 235 7.22 3.92 18.98
CA THR A 235 6.74 5.32 18.94
C THR A 235 7.42 6.24 19.91
N PHE A 236 7.55 7.50 19.53
CA PHE A 236 8.13 8.53 20.37
C PHE A 236 7.46 8.66 21.75
N PRO A 237 6.11 8.80 21.88
CA PRO A 237 5.48 9.04 23.18
C PRO A 237 5.71 7.91 24.18
N THR A 238 5.78 6.66 23.72
CA THR A 238 6.03 5.50 24.57
C THR A 238 7.52 5.29 24.81
N ARG A 239 8.36 5.52 23.80
CA ARG A 239 9.82 5.30 23.83
C ARG A 239 10.53 6.26 24.78
N ARG A 240 10.06 7.51 24.86
CA ARG A 240 10.70 8.63 25.60
C ARG A 240 11.31 8.23 26.94
N PHE A 241 10.55 7.51 27.76
CA PHE A 241 11.02 7.03 29.06
C PHE A 241 11.29 5.52 29.06
N SER A 242 10.46 4.72 28.38
CA SER A 242 10.61 3.25 28.35
C SER A 242 11.95 2.78 27.80
N HIS A 243 12.55 3.50 26.85
CA HIS A 243 13.88 3.20 26.31
C HIS A 243 14.93 3.06 27.42
N VAL A 244 14.95 4.01 28.36
CA VAL A 244 15.93 4.04 29.45
C VAL A 244 15.74 2.86 30.42
N ILE A 245 14.50 2.40 30.61
CA ILE A 245 14.19 1.28 31.51
C ILE A 245 14.49 -0.06 30.86
N ILE A 246 14.19 -0.22 29.56
CA ILE A 246 14.51 -1.45 28.82
C ILE A 246 16.04 -1.59 28.70
N GLU A 247 16.76 -0.48 28.52
CA GLU A 247 18.23 -0.48 28.56
C GLU A 247 18.75 -0.79 29.97
N ASP A 248 18.15 -0.22 31.03
CA ASP A 248 18.54 -0.49 32.42
C ASP A 248 18.24 -1.91 32.88
N SER A 249 17.20 -2.57 32.35
CA SER A 249 16.90 -3.96 32.71
C SER A 249 17.90 -4.96 32.14
N CYS A 250 18.73 -4.56 31.17
CA CYS A 250 19.66 -5.45 30.46
C CYS A 250 19.00 -6.62 29.72
N PHE A 251 17.72 -6.50 29.36
CA PHE A 251 16.93 -7.58 28.74
C PHE A 251 17.50 -8.03 27.37
N ASP A 252 18.05 -7.11 26.57
CA ASP A 252 18.77 -7.42 25.33
C ASP A 252 19.95 -8.38 25.59
N VAL A 253 20.77 -8.07 26.58
CA VAL A 253 21.96 -8.84 26.93
C VAL A 253 21.57 -10.22 27.46
N PHE A 254 20.59 -10.28 28.36
CA PHE A 254 20.07 -11.56 28.86
C PHE A 254 19.55 -12.44 27.73
N SER A 255 18.80 -11.85 26.80
CA SER A 255 18.25 -12.56 25.65
C SER A 255 19.36 -13.15 24.75
N ARG A 256 20.44 -12.40 24.47
CA ARG A 256 21.55 -12.89 23.64
C ARG A 256 22.43 -13.93 24.32
N THR A 257 22.61 -13.82 25.64
CA THR A 257 23.35 -14.84 26.41
C THR A 257 22.55 -16.12 26.66
N SER A 258 21.24 -16.09 26.40
CA SER A 258 20.38 -17.25 26.60
C SER A 258 20.58 -18.30 25.52
N LEU A 259 20.34 -19.57 25.86
CA LEU A 259 20.38 -20.66 24.88
C LEU A 259 19.30 -20.50 23.80
N PHE A 260 18.18 -19.82 24.10
CA PHE A 260 17.09 -19.57 23.15
C PHE A 260 17.55 -18.80 21.91
N TYR A 261 18.57 -17.94 22.03
CA TYR A 261 19.15 -17.21 20.90
C TYR A 261 19.74 -18.13 19.83
N HIS A 262 20.27 -19.29 20.23
CA HIS A 262 20.89 -20.25 19.31
C HIS A 262 19.91 -21.33 18.84
N THR A 263 18.83 -21.60 19.60
CA THR A 263 17.89 -22.69 19.28
C THR A 263 16.71 -22.25 18.43
N SER A 264 16.19 -21.03 18.59
CA SER A 264 15.02 -20.53 17.85
C SER A 264 15.40 -19.37 16.94
N ALA A 265 15.17 -19.55 15.64
CA ALA A 265 15.41 -18.52 14.62
C ALA A 265 14.47 -17.32 14.84
N LEU A 266 13.23 -17.56 15.28
CA LEU A 266 12.27 -16.50 15.54
C LEU A 266 12.66 -15.65 16.76
N PHE A 267 13.13 -16.28 17.84
CA PHE A 267 13.64 -15.56 19.01
C PHE A 267 14.90 -14.75 18.67
N GLN A 268 15.84 -15.33 17.90
CA GLN A 268 17.01 -14.63 17.38
C GLN A 268 16.61 -13.38 16.58
N SER A 269 15.68 -13.52 15.63
CA SER A 269 15.24 -12.41 14.79
C SER A 269 14.59 -11.26 15.59
N LEU A 270 13.79 -11.57 16.61
CA LEU A 270 13.15 -10.55 17.45
C LEU A 270 14.13 -9.88 18.41
N THR A 271 15.10 -10.61 18.93
CA THR A 271 16.16 -10.05 19.79
C THR A 271 17.06 -9.11 19.00
N ASP A 272 17.45 -9.49 17.78
CA ASP A 272 18.20 -8.61 16.88
C ASP A 272 17.38 -7.35 16.52
N SER A 273 16.06 -7.49 16.32
CA SER A 273 15.15 -6.36 16.09
C SER A 273 15.03 -5.43 17.31
N LEU A 274 15.02 -5.99 18.53
CA LEU A 274 14.99 -5.22 19.77
C LEU A 274 16.27 -4.40 19.90
N ARG A 275 17.41 -5.03 19.67
CA ARG A 275 18.72 -4.41 19.71
C ARG A 275 18.86 -3.28 18.71
N TYR A 276 18.40 -3.52 17.48
CA TYR A 276 18.30 -2.50 16.45
C TYR A 276 17.47 -1.31 16.93
N SER A 277 16.29 -1.59 17.46
CA SER A 277 15.37 -0.56 17.97
C SER A 277 15.97 0.23 19.14
N LEU A 278 16.70 -0.41 20.06
CA LEU A 278 17.34 0.27 21.20
C LEU A 278 18.48 1.20 20.77
N LYS A 279 19.30 0.74 19.82
CA LYS A 279 20.48 1.48 19.37
C LYS A 279 20.20 2.48 18.24
N TYR A 280 18.98 2.48 17.70
CA TYR A 280 18.56 3.40 16.64
C TYR A 280 18.86 4.87 17.02
N PRO A 281 19.53 5.66 16.16
CA PRO A 281 20.08 6.96 16.50
C PRO A 281 18.99 8.02 16.52
N TYR A 282 18.35 8.17 17.68
CA TYR A 282 17.18 9.01 17.87
C TYR A 282 17.24 9.82 19.16
N ASP A 283 16.87 11.10 19.09
CA ASP A 283 16.75 11.94 20.28
C ASP A 283 15.42 11.68 20.97
N ASN A 284 15.45 10.87 22.04
CA ASN A 284 14.27 10.54 22.84
C ASN A 284 13.65 11.74 23.58
N ALA A 285 14.31 12.90 23.66
CA ALA A 285 13.76 14.10 24.27
C ALA A 285 13.02 14.98 23.27
N LYS A 286 13.58 15.16 22.06
CA LYS A 286 13.01 15.98 20.97
C LYS A 286 12.08 15.21 20.04
N GLY A 287 12.29 13.92 19.86
CA GLY A 287 11.51 13.09 18.94
C GLY A 287 11.98 13.20 17.49
N ILE A 288 13.28 13.29 17.24
CA ILE A 288 13.86 13.49 15.90
C ILE A 288 15.05 12.55 15.68
N ASP A 289 15.26 12.10 14.44
CA ASP A 289 16.45 11.35 14.02
C ASP A 289 17.73 12.19 14.26
N LEU A 290 18.78 11.55 14.77
CA LEU A 290 20.08 12.22 14.94
C LEU A 290 20.79 12.37 13.59
N SER A 291 21.34 13.55 13.34
CA SER A 291 22.21 13.78 12.18
C SER A 291 23.54 13.04 12.33
N GLU A 292 24.23 12.75 11.21
CA GLU A 292 25.54 12.09 11.24
C GLU A 292 26.56 12.83 12.13
N LYS A 293 26.52 14.16 12.13
CA LYS A 293 27.38 15.00 12.98
C LYS A 293 27.07 14.80 14.47
N GLU A 294 25.80 14.75 14.84
CA GLU A 294 25.37 14.52 16.23
C GLU A 294 25.69 13.10 16.69
N ILE A 295 25.59 12.10 15.80
CA ILE A 295 26.00 10.71 16.09
C ILE A 295 27.50 10.66 16.39
N VAL A 296 28.34 11.28 15.56
CA VAL A 296 29.79 11.33 15.77
C VAL A 296 30.12 12.03 17.09
N GLN A 297 29.52 13.20 17.37
CA GLN A 297 29.73 13.92 18.63
C GLN A 297 29.30 13.10 19.86
N ARG A 298 28.16 12.41 19.78
CA ARG A 298 27.68 11.53 20.86
C ARG A 298 28.66 10.41 21.12
N ASP A 299 29.13 9.75 20.06
CA ASP A 299 30.05 8.61 20.16
C ASP A 299 31.41 9.07 20.69
N GLU A 300 31.93 10.21 20.24
CA GLU A 300 33.17 10.81 20.77
C GLU A 300 33.09 11.10 22.27
N LEU A 301 31.98 11.69 22.74
CA LEU A 301 31.77 11.94 24.17
C LEU A 301 31.68 10.64 24.97
N LEU A 302 31.01 9.62 24.43
CA LEU A 302 30.94 8.29 25.04
C LEU A 302 32.32 7.65 25.19
N TYR A 303 33.10 7.56 24.10
CA TYR A 303 34.43 6.96 24.15
C TYR A 303 35.42 7.77 24.97
N HIS A 304 35.34 9.11 24.95
CA HIS A 304 36.15 9.95 25.83
C HIS A 304 35.83 9.68 27.31
N SER A 305 34.54 9.55 27.66
CA SER A 305 34.13 9.21 29.03
C SER A 305 34.66 7.83 29.44
N LEU A 306 34.62 6.85 28.54
CA LEU A 306 35.14 5.51 28.77
C LEU A 306 36.67 5.52 28.94
N GLN A 307 37.40 6.21 28.06
CA GLN A 307 38.86 6.32 28.18
C GLN A 307 39.25 6.99 29.50
N THR A 308 38.50 8.02 29.92
CA THR A 308 38.74 8.70 31.19
C THR A 308 38.52 7.76 32.39
N THR A 309 37.47 6.92 32.37
CA THR A 309 37.22 5.96 33.46
C THR A 309 38.26 4.85 33.48
N LEU A 310 38.64 4.31 32.31
CA LEU A 310 39.68 3.29 32.19
C LEU A 310 41.04 3.82 32.64
N PHE A 311 41.41 5.04 32.24
CA PHE A 311 42.66 5.68 32.64
C PHE A 311 42.73 5.98 34.13
N ARG A 312 41.65 6.46 34.75
CA ARG A 312 41.66 6.80 36.19
C ARG A 312 41.75 5.59 37.11
N PHE A 313 41.17 4.46 36.72
CA PHE A 313 40.96 3.34 37.65
C PHE A 313 41.65 2.03 37.26
N TYR A 314 42.05 1.85 35.99
CA TYR A 314 42.57 0.58 35.48
C TYR A 314 43.88 0.76 34.68
N GLN A 315 44.59 1.87 34.89
CA GLN A 315 45.85 2.20 34.22
C GLN A 315 46.89 1.09 34.34
N ASP A 316 47.06 0.54 35.55
CA ASP A 316 48.09 -0.46 35.85
C ASP A 316 47.92 -1.76 35.06
N ARG A 317 46.67 -2.11 34.71
CA ARG A 317 46.32 -3.37 34.04
C ARG A 317 46.18 -3.25 32.53
N LEU A 318 45.77 -2.09 32.03
CA LEU A 318 45.45 -1.88 30.61
C LEU A 318 46.54 -1.10 29.84
N GLN A 319 47.45 -0.39 30.53
CA GLN A 319 48.63 0.32 30.02
C GLN A 319 48.56 0.76 28.55
N ASN A 320 49.10 -0.05 27.62
CA ASN A 320 49.24 0.28 26.20
C ASN A 320 47.90 0.37 25.45
N LEU A 321 46.83 -0.28 25.95
CA LEU A 321 45.51 -0.31 25.30
C LEU A 321 44.73 1.01 25.46
N LEU A 322 45.14 1.89 26.38
CA LEU A 322 44.39 3.11 26.72
C LEU A 322 44.66 4.29 25.77
N PHE A 323 45.81 4.29 25.08
CA PHE A 323 46.25 5.40 24.23
C PHE A 323 45.80 5.27 22.77
N PHE A 324 45.05 4.23 22.43
CA PHE A 324 44.52 4.07 21.08
C PHE A 324 43.43 5.10 20.75
N PRO A 325 43.27 5.47 19.47
CA PRO A 325 42.22 6.40 19.06
C PRO A 325 40.81 5.83 19.31
N HIS A 326 39.79 6.69 19.38
CA HIS A 326 38.39 6.28 19.60
C HIS A 326 37.92 5.21 18.59
N SER A 327 38.38 5.26 17.35
CA SER A 327 38.05 4.28 16.29
C SER A 327 38.49 2.85 16.64
N TRP A 328 39.50 2.69 17.48
CA TRP A 328 39.95 1.37 17.92
C TRP A 328 38.97 0.74 18.91
N PHE A 329 38.43 1.53 19.85
CA PHE A 329 37.44 1.08 20.85
C PHE A 329 36.08 0.74 20.24
N GLN A 330 35.81 1.19 19.02
CA GLN A 330 34.57 0.91 18.29
C GLN A 330 34.44 -0.56 17.87
N LYS A 331 35.57 -1.27 17.68
CA LYS A 331 35.57 -2.66 17.21
C LYS A 331 35.34 -3.63 18.38
N ARG A 332 34.43 -4.59 18.17
CA ARG A 332 34.09 -5.63 19.16
C ARG A 332 35.31 -6.44 19.62
N GLU A 333 36.17 -6.88 18.70
CA GLU A 333 37.40 -7.63 19.00
C GLU A 333 38.33 -6.90 19.98
N ASN A 334 38.35 -5.57 19.93
CA ASN A 334 39.21 -4.76 20.78
C ASN A 334 38.62 -4.59 22.19
N LEU A 335 37.28 -4.51 22.31
CA LEU A 335 36.59 -4.54 23.60
C LEU A 335 36.70 -5.91 24.28
N GLU A 336 36.70 -6.99 23.50
CA GLU A 336 36.97 -8.35 24.00
C GLU A 336 38.37 -8.48 24.58
N LYS A 337 39.40 -7.87 23.94
CA LYS A 337 40.76 -7.82 24.50
C LYS A 337 40.79 -7.13 25.86
N ILE A 338 40.07 -6.01 26.03
CA ILE A 338 39.99 -5.30 27.33
C ILE A 338 39.32 -6.16 28.39
N THR A 339 38.14 -6.72 28.08
CA THR A 339 37.36 -7.50 29.04
C THR A 339 38.01 -8.82 29.43
N ASN A 340 38.86 -9.39 28.56
CA ASN A 340 39.65 -10.59 28.88
C ASN A 340 40.77 -10.33 29.89
N CYS A 341 41.23 -9.10 30.05
CA CYS A 341 42.27 -8.72 31.02
C CYS A 341 41.73 -8.46 32.44
N LEU A 342 40.42 -8.39 32.63
CA LEU A 342 39.77 -7.99 33.88
C LEU A 342 39.14 -9.20 34.61
N THR A 343 39.16 -9.19 35.95
CA THR A 343 38.48 -10.21 36.77
C THR A 343 36.99 -9.88 36.93
N PHE A 344 36.20 -10.79 37.51
CA PHE A 344 34.77 -10.57 37.75
C PHE A 344 34.48 -9.32 38.60
N ASP A 345 35.20 -9.13 39.71
CA ASP A 345 34.99 -7.97 40.58
C ASP A 345 35.42 -6.66 39.92
N ASP A 346 36.49 -6.71 39.12
CA ASP A 346 36.96 -5.55 38.34
C ASP A 346 35.95 -5.15 37.26
N LEU A 347 35.41 -6.12 36.52
CA LEU A 347 34.36 -5.89 35.52
C LEU A 347 33.09 -5.37 36.16
N LYS A 348 32.68 -5.93 37.30
CA LYS A 348 31.53 -5.43 38.05
C LYS A 348 31.72 -3.98 38.49
N GLY A 349 32.88 -3.64 39.05
CA GLY A 349 33.21 -2.26 39.43
C GLY A 349 33.29 -1.30 38.24
N LEU A 350 33.77 -1.78 37.09
CA LEU A 350 33.85 -1.00 35.86
C LEU A 350 32.46 -0.72 35.27
N CYS A 351 31.58 -1.73 35.24
CA CYS A 351 30.18 -1.57 34.84
C CYS A 351 29.44 -0.57 35.73
N GLN A 352 29.65 -0.62 37.06
CA GLN A 352 29.07 0.35 38.00
C GLN A 352 29.49 1.79 37.69
N LYS A 353 30.79 2.01 37.43
CA LYS A 353 31.34 3.33 37.05
C LYS A 353 30.84 3.82 35.68
N CYS A 354 30.47 2.90 34.80
CA CYS A 354 29.84 3.22 33.51
C CYS A 354 28.32 3.37 33.61
N HIS A 355 27.73 3.37 34.82
CA HIS A 355 26.29 3.42 35.06
C HIS A 355 25.49 2.28 34.42
N LEU A 356 26.11 1.10 34.29
CA LEU A 356 25.48 -0.15 33.85
C LEU A 356 24.97 -0.95 35.06
N ARG A 357 23.91 -1.73 34.87
CA ARG A 357 23.23 -2.41 35.97
C ARG A 357 24.00 -3.60 36.51
N THR A 358 24.22 -3.63 37.83
CA THR A 358 25.00 -4.70 38.48
C THR A 358 24.34 -5.31 39.72
N ASN A 359 23.25 -4.73 40.19
CA ASN A 359 22.45 -5.19 41.31
C ASN A 359 20.98 -5.31 40.88
N PHE A 360 20.37 -6.42 41.30
CA PHE A 360 18.96 -6.69 41.11
C PHE A 360 18.25 -6.76 42.47
N THR A 361 16.95 -6.50 42.49
CA THR A 361 16.17 -6.50 43.72
C THR A 361 16.11 -7.90 44.33
N GLN A 362 16.11 -8.00 45.66
CA GLN A 362 16.05 -9.30 46.36
C GLN A 362 14.79 -10.12 46.03
N THR A 363 13.73 -9.46 45.54
CA THR A 363 12.49 -10.09 45.08
C THR A 363 12.68 -11.04 43.89
N TYR A 364 13.69 -10.78 43.05
CA TYR A 364 14.01 -11.61 41.89
C TYR A 364 15.50 -11.97 41.94
N PRO A 365 15.86 -13.21 42.35
CA PRO A 365 17.25 -13.61 42.56
C PRO A 365 17.98 -13.88 41.24
N ILE A 366 18.18 -12.84 40.43
CA ILE A 366 18.90 -12.88 39.15
C ILE A 366 20.40 -13.04 39.43
N LYS A 367 20.99 -14.13 38.96
CA LYS A 367 22.44 -14.40 39.13
C LYS A 367 23.24 -13.73 38.02
N LEU A 368 24.33 -13.06 38.38
CA LEU A 368 25.26 -12.45 37.44
C LEU A 368 26.43 -13.38 37.17
N PHE A 369 26.70 -13.63 35.89
CA PHE A 369 27.84 -14.45 35.45
C PHE A 369 28.90 -13.60 34.77
N HIS A 370 30.14 -14.07 34.78
CA HIS A 370 31.26 -13.39 34.11
C HIS A 370 31.03 -13.18 32.60
N PRO A 371 30.54 -14.16 31.82
CA PRO A 371 30.22 -13.97 30.40
C PRO A 371 29.13 -12.90 30.17
N PHE A 372 28.15 -12.82 31.08
CA PHE A 372 27.11 -11.79 31.00
C PHE A 372 27.68 -10.39 31.20
N LEU A 373 28.55 -10.17 32.21
CA LEU A 373 29.16 -8.86 32.43
C LEU A 373 30.07 -8.44 31.25
N LYS A 374 30.77 -9.41 30.63
CA LYS A 374 31.51 -9.16 29.39
C LYS A 374 30.58 -8.70 28.28
N GLU A 375 29.51 -9.44 28.01
CA GLU A 375 28.57 -9.08 26.94
C GLU A 375 27.86 -7.76 27.23
N LEU A 376 27.51 -7.48 28.49
CA LEU A 376 26.94 -6.20 28.92
C LEU A 376 27.88 -5.04 28.60
N PHE A 377 29.17 -5.17 28.92
CA PHE A 377 30.15 -4.14 28.65
C PHE A 377 30.39 -3.99 27.14
N ILE A 378 30.62 -5.08 26.42
CA ILE A 378 30.87 -5.07 24.98
C ILE A 378 29.66 -4.47 24.24
N SER A 379 28.46 -4.93 24.56
CA SER A 379 27.23 -4.45 23.93
C SER A 379 26.97 -2.97 24.19
N ALA A 380 27.38 -2.40 25.32
CA ALA A 380 27.23 -0.98 25.60
C ALA A 380 28.13 -0.09 24.74
N PHE A 381 29.35 -0.56 24.41
CA PHE A 381 30.37 0.27 23.75
C PHE A 381 30.72 -0.14 22.31
N GLU A 382 30.23 -1.27 21.81
CA GLU A 382 30.47 -1.66 20.41
C GLU A 382 29.75 -0.73 19.43
N LYS A 383 30.46 -0.32 18.38
CA LYS A 383 29.83 0.43 17.29
C LYS A 383 29.04 -0.54 16.43
N HIS A 384 27.73 -0.39 16.43
CA HIS A 384 26.92 -1.10 15.44
C HIS A 384 27.03 -0.43 14.09
N GLN A 385 27.45 -1.20 13.09
CA GLN A 385 27.21 -0.87 11.69
C GLN A 385 25.74 -1.14 11.39
N GLN A 386 24.87 -0.21 11.78
CA GLN A 386 23.42 -0.36 11.63
C GLN A 386 22.95 -0.37 10.17
N ASN A 387 23.85 -0.07 9.24
CA ASN A 387 23.56 0.26 7.85
C ASN A 387 24.68 -0.20 6.90
N SER A 388 25.27 -1.39 7.08
CA SER A 388 26.23 -1.93 6.08
C SER A 388 25.63 -1.91 4.67
N PHE A 389 24.31 -2.14 4.57
CA PHE A 389 23.50 -2.08 3.34
C PHE A 389 23.22 -0.67 2.78
N LEU A 390 23.31 0.42 3.57
CA LEU A 390 23.20 1.79 3.02
C LEU A 390 24.53 2.32 2.50
N ASN A 391 25.62 1.83 3.07
CA ASN A 391 26.97 2.19 2.67
C ASN A 391 27.40 1.46 1.40
N SER A 392 26.84 0.28 1.10
CA SER A 392 27.02 -0.37 -0.20
C SER A 392 26.21 0.36 -1.27
N SER A 393 26.89 1.06 -2.18
CA SER A 393 26.31 1.61 -3.41
C SER A 393 25.96 0.52 -4.45
N ASN A 394 26.20 -0.75 -4.12
CA ASN A 394 26.11 -1.88 -5.04
C ASN A 394 24.69 -2.11 -5.58
N GLU A 395 24.59 -2.23 -6.90
CA GLU A 395 23.40 -2.65 -7.66
C GLU A 395 23.06 -4.13 -7.41
N ILE A 396 24.04 -4.92 -6.95
CA ILE A 396 23.88 -6.34 -6.61
C ILE A 396 23.67 -6.48 -5.10
N ILE A 397 22.56 -7.12 -4.71
CA ILE A 397 22.20 -7.46 -3.34
C ILE A 397 22.83 -8.81 -2.98
N HIS A 398 23.63 -8.82 -1.90
CA HIS A 398 24.18 -10.04 -1.36
C HIS A 398 23.13 -10.87 -0.64
N ILE A 399 23.05 -12.15 -1.00
CA ILE A 399 22.21 -13.16 -0.37
C ILE A 399 23.07 -14.40 -0.17
N SER A 400 23.29 -14.80 1.07
CA SER A 400 24.03 -16.02 1.39
C SER A 400 23.11 -17.23 1.54
N LEU A 401 23.68 -18.44 1.48
CA LEU A 401 22.94 -19.67 1.75
C LEU A 401 22.44 -19.73 3.20
N ASP A 402 23.19 -19.16 4.15
CA ASP A 402 22.82 -19.10 5.56
C ASP A 402 21.59 -18.22 5.78
N ASP A 403 21.46 -17.11 5.02
CA ASP A 403 20.29 -16.23 5.07
C ASP A 403 19.01 -16.94 4.61
N LEU A 404 19.11 -17.76 3.55
CA LEU A 404 17.99 -18.53 3.02
C LEU A 404 17.55 -19.63 4.00
N ASN A 405 18.52 -20.36 4.58
CA ASN A 405 18.26 -21.36 5.62
C ASN A 405 17.62 -20.76 6.87
N PHE A 406 18.08 -19.57 7.29
CA PHE A 406 17.51 -18.85 8.42
C PHE A 406 16.06 -18.43 8.15
N ALA A 407 15.76 -17.95 6.94
CA ALA A 407 14.41 -17.58 6.52
C ALA A 407 13.44 -18.78 6.54
N GLU A 408 13.87 -19.96 6.04
CA GLU A 408 13.06 -21.18 6.09
C GLU A 408 12.73 -21.61 7.53
N ARG A 409 13.74 -21.65 8.42
CA ARG A 409 13.54 -22.03 9.83
C ARG A 409 12.60 -21.08 10.56
N LYS A 410 12.73 -19.77 10.30
CA LYS A 410 11.84 -18.76 10.85
C LYS A 410 10.40 -18.96 10.36
N ALA A 411 10.21 -19.27 9.07
CA ALA A 411 8.90 -19.54 8.49
C ALA A 411 8.26 -20.80 9.11
N THR A 412 9.02 -21.88 9.27
CA THR A 412 8.51 -23.12 9.90
C THR A 412 8.15 -22.90 11.37
N GLU A 413 9.00 -22.26 12.17
CA GLU A 413 8.72 -21.97 13.59
C GLU A 413 7.45 -21.09 13.75
N SER A 414 7.28 -20.08 12.88
CA SER A 414 6.08 -19.23 12.89
C SER A 414 4.80 -20.00 12.54
N GLN A 415 4.90 -21.01 11.67
CA GLN A 415 3.78 -21.87 11.28
C GLN A 415 3.43 -22.94 12.34
N GLU A 416 4.35 -23.28 13.23
CA GLU A 416 4.10 -24.21 14.33
C GLU A 416 3.52 -23.50 15.56
N LEU A 417 3.92 -22.24 15.79
CA LEU A 417 3.47 -21.40 16.89
C LEU A 417 2.09 -20.72 16.64
N ARG A 418 1.16 -21.31 15.86
CA ARG A 418 -0.19 -20.78 15.42
C ARG A 418 -1.17 -20.41 16.56
N VAL A 419 -0.75 -19.52 17.43
CA VAL A 419 -1.52 -18.79 18.43
C VAL A 419 -1.71 -17.37 17.82
N PRO A 420 -2.71 -16.53 18.18
CA PRO A 420 -3.00 -15.25 17.49
C PRO A 420 -1.97 -14.14 17.83
N PHE A 421 -0.70 -14.45 17.59
CA PHE A 421 0.51 -13.75 17.99
C PHE A 421 1.46 -13.54 16.81
N ASN A 422 1.07 -13.95 15.59
CA ASN A 422 1.89 -13.75 14.38
C ASN A 422 2.11 -12.26 14.02
N ASP A 423 1.35 -11.35 14.66
CA ASP A 423 1.61 -9.91 14.66
C ASP A 423 2.55 -9.47 15.81
N PHE A 424 3.70 -10.12 16.00
CA PHE A 424 4.80 -9.48 16.73
C PHE A 424 5.46 -8.37 15.90
N GLN A 425 5.21 -8.35 14.59
CA GLN A 425 5.65 -7.31 13.66
C GLN A 425 4.61 -6.18 13.45
N GLY A 426 3.51 -6.17 14.21
CA GLY A 426 2.45 -5.17 14.10
C GLY A 426 2.84 -3.81 14.68
N TYR A 427 3.42 -2.92 13.88
CA TYR A 427 3.37 -1.46 14.13
C TYR A 427 2.61 -0.80 13.00
N THR A 428 1.31 -1.07 13.00
CA THR A 428 0.42 -0.82 11.87
C THR A 428 0.02 0.64 11.72
N PHE A 429 0.02 1.41 12.81
CA PHE A 429 -0.38 2.83 12.79
C PHE A 429 0.76 3.80 13.09
N GLN A 430 1.92 3.31 13.47
CA GLN A 430 2.81 4.06 14.33
C GLN A 430 4.27 3.80 14.00
N ASN A 431 4.99 4.87 13.70
CA ASN A 431 6.39 4.82 13.28
C ASN A 431 7.20 5.82 14.11
N LEU A 432 8.47 5.49 14.37
CA LEU A 432 9.35 6.37 15.14
C LEU A 432 9.80 7.57 14.30
N SER A 433 10.14 7.29 13.05
CA SER A 433 10.50 8.27 12.02
C SER A 433 10.21 7.71 10.63
N VAL A 434 10.27 8.57 9.61
CA VAL A 434 10.17 8.17 8.19
C VAL A 434 11.29 7.19 7.82
N SER A 435 12.51 7.44 8.29
CA SER A 435 13.67 6.56 8.08
C SER A 435 13.45 5.17 8.66
N SER A 436 12.95 5.09 9.90
CA SER A 436 12.62 3.81 10.54
C SER A 436 11.52 3.04 9.80
N PHE A 437 10.54 3.76 9.23
CA PHE A 437 9.46 3.17 8.44
C PHE A 437 9.99 2.52 7.16
N PHE A 438 10.82 3.25 6.41
CA PHE A 438 11.46 2.71 5.20
C PHE A 438 12.38 1.53 5.52
N GLN A 439 13.20 1.60 6.57
CA GLN A 439 14.07 0.50 6.97
C GLN A 439 13.28 -0.76 7.33
N ARG A 440 12.16 -0.62 8.06
CA ARG A 440 11.29 -1.76 8.40
C ARG A 440 10.71 -2.43 7.17
N ASN A 441 10.14 -1.65 6.25
CA ASN A 441 9.54 -2.19 5.04
C ASN A 441 10.61 -2.79 4.12
N LEU A 442 11.80 -2.19 4.08
CA LEU A 442 12.96 -2.75 3.41
C LEU A 442 13.30 -4.12 4.00
N HIS A 443 13.44 -4.28 5.33
CA HIS A 443 13.65 -5.60 5.95
C HIS A 443 12.56 -6.63 5.60
N ALA A 444 11.30 -6.20 5.48
CA ALA A 444 10.21 -7.08 5.04
C ALA A 444 10.37 -7.50 3.57
N LEU A 445 10.78 -6.59 2.68
CA LEU A 445 11.09 -6.89 1.29
C LEU A 445 12.28 -7.85 1.15
N TYR A 446 13.32 -7.74 1.99
CA TYR A 446 14.39 -8.74 2.04
C TYR A 446 13.87 -10.11 2.43
N GLY A 447 12.98 -10.19 3.43
CA GLY A 447 12.35 -11.46 3.81
C GLY A 447 11.52 -12.08 2.68
N ASP A 448 10.74 -11.27 1.96
CA ASP A 448 9.97 -11.72 0.79
C ASP A 448 10.88 -12.15 -0.37
N LEU A 449 11.95 -11.38 -0.62
CA LEU A 449 12.98 -11.74 -1.59
C LEU A 449 13.61 -13.09 -1.26
N HIS A 450 14.02 -13.31 0.00
CA HIS A 450 14.56 -14.59 0.45
C HIS A 450 13.56 -15.73 0.23
N ASN A 451 12.29 -15.56 0.59
CA ASN A 451 11.26 -16.59 0.39
C ASN A 451 11.03 -16.92 -1.10
N LYS A 452 10.95 -15.91 -1.97
CA LYS A 452 10.77 -16.11 -3.42
C LYS A 452 11.99 -16.79 -4.04
N VAL A 453 13.19 -16.35 -3.66
CA VAL A 453 14.46 -16.95 -4.11
C VAL A 453 14.56 -18.41 -3.63
N THR A 454 14.24 -18.68 -2.36
CA THR A 454 14.22 -20.03 -1.81
C THR A 454 13.24 -20.95 -2.56
N THR A 455 12.04 -20.47 -2.90
CA THR A 455 11.07 -21.30 -3.65
C THR A 455 11.55 -21.60 -5.07
N GLU A 456 12.16 -20.64 -5.77
CA GLU A 456 12.75 -20.85 -7.10
C GLU A 456 13.94 -21.82 -7.06
N ILE A 457 14.84 -21.68 -6.08
CA ILE A 457 16.01 -22.55 -5.94
C ILE A 457 15.59 -23.97 -5.51
N SER A 458 14.70 -24.10 -4.53
CA SER A 458 14.19 -25.40 -4.11
C SER A 458 13.46 -26.12 -5.25
N TYR A 459 12.72 -25.40 -6.09
CA TYR A 459 12.14 -25.95 -7.32
C TYR A 459 13.22 -26.40 -8.32
N ALA A 460 14.26 -25.58 -8.54
CA ALA A 460 15.38 -25.91 -9.41
C ALA A 460 16.16 -27.15 -8.93
N CYS A 461 16.46 -27.25 -7.63
CA CYS A 461 17.15 -28.38 -7.02
C CYS A 461 16.35 -29.68 -7.13
N ASN A 462 15.04 -29.63 -6.90
CA ASN A 462 14.18 -30.82 -6.94
C ASN A 462 13.95 -31.35 -8.37
N HIS A 463 14.01 -30.49 -9.39
CA HIS A 463 13.79 -30.88 -10.79
C HIS A 463 15.07 -31.03 -11.62
N GLY A 464 16.23 -30.64 -11.11
CA GLY A 464 17.50 -30.58 -11.84
C GLY A 464 18.30 -31.88 -11.97
N LEU A 465 17.90 -32.99 -11.32
CA LEU A 465 18.78 -34.15 -11.09
C LEU A 465 18.29 -35.51 -11.59
N TYR A 466 17.62 -35.56 -12.74
CA TYR A 466 17.45 -36.83 -13.47
C TYR A 466 18.42 -36.92 -14.66
N LYS A 467 19.69 -37.23 -14.38
CA LYS A 467 20.58 -37.86 -15.38
C LYS A 467 20.33 -39.36 -15.37
N GLY A 468 19.37 -39.78 -16.18
CA GLY A 468 19.21 -41.17 -16.59
C GLY A 468 18.63 -41.19 -18.00
N ASP A 469 19.51 -41.19 -19.01
CA ASP A 469 19.39 -41.54 -20.44
C ASP A 469 18.04 -41.44 -21.21
N GLY A 470 17.05 -40.74 -20.68
CA GLY A 470 15.73 -40.56 -21.24
C GLY A 470 15.36 -39.10 -21.18
N VAL A 471 15.40 -38.44 -22.33
CA VAL A 471 14.96 -37.07 -22.53
C VAL A 471 13.51 -36.90 -22.06
N GLN A 472 13.32 -36.36 -20.86
CA GLN A 472 12.04 -35.76 -20.47
C GLN A 472 12.26 -34.37 -19.90
N LYS A 473 11.90 -33.39 -20.74
CA LYS A 473 11.52 -31.99 -20.48
C LYS A 473 11.97 -31.43 -19.12
N SER A 474 13.24 -31.00 -19.05
CA SER A 474 13.70 -30.06 -18.02
C SER A 474 12.89 -28.77 -18.12
N SER A 475 12.50 -28.20 -16.99
CA SER A 475 11.92 -26.86 -16.91
C SER A 475 12.85 -25.85 -17.62
N ASN A 476 12.26 -24.92 -18.35
CA ASN A 476 12.93 -24.02 -19.30
C ASN A 476 13.91 -22.98 -18.67
N ALA A 477 14.34 -23.16 -17.40
CA ALA A 477 15.01 -22.12 -16.60
C ALA A 477 16.44 -22.45 -16.11
N LEU A 478 16.94 -23.68 -16.32
CA LEU A 478 18.20 -24.18 -15.73
C LEU A 478 19.22 -24.48 -16.84
N ILE A 479 20.34 -23.75 -16.86
CA ILE A 479 21.38 -23.83 -17.90
C ILE A 479 22.68 -24.39 -17.28
N PRO A 480 23.25 -25.49 -17.81
CA PRO A 480 24.53 -26.02 -17.30
C PRO A 480 25.71 -25.10 -17.65
N VAL A 481 26.60 -24.90 -16.66
CA VAL A 481 27.82 -24.08 -16.77
C VAL A 481 29.03 -25.01 -16.92
N LYS A 482 29.91 -24.72 -17.90
CA LYS A 482 31.18 -25.45 -18.07
C LYS A 482 32.29 -24.89 -17.20
N ARG A 483 32.47 -23.56 -17.26
CA ARG A 483 33.54 -22.84 -16.56
C ARG A 483 33.11 -21.40 -16.27
N CYS A 484 33.46 -20.89 -15.10
CA CYS A 484 33.35 -19.48 -14.74
C CYS A 484 34.76 -18.94 -14.42
N ARG A 485 35.21 -17.93 -15.17
CA ARG A 485 36.55 -17.33 -15.03
C ARG A 485 36.46 -15.84 -14.71
N ILE A 486 37.25 -15.37 -13.75
CA ILE A 486 37.32 -13.95 -13.42
C ILE A 486 38.23 -13.24 -14.43
N GLN A 487 37.74 -12.17 -15.07
CA GLN A 487 38.53 -11.35 -15.98
C GLN A 487 39.13 -10.12 -15.31
N LYS A 488 38.31 -9.37 -14.56
CA LYS A 488 38.70 -8.07 -14.01
C LYS A 488 38.01 -7.82 -12.67
N THR A 489 38.80 -7.33 -11.72
CA THR A 489 38.32 -6.79 -10.43
C THR A 489 38.54 -5.28 -10.42
N ALA A 490 37.48 -4.52 -10.16
CA ALA A 490 37.57 -3.07 -10.03
C ALA A 490 38.07 -2.68 -8.62
N PRO A 491 38.90 -1.64 -8.48
CA PRO A 491 39.32 -1.16 -7.16
C PRO A 491 38.12 -0.62 -6.35
N PRO A 492 38.16 -0.71 -5.01
CA PRO A 492 37.12 -0.13 -4.14
C PRO A 492 37.04 1.40 -4.28
N LEU A 493 35.85 1.98 -4.06
CA LEU A 493 35.71 3.43 -3.95
C LEU A 493 36.36 3.96 -2.66
N VAL A 494 36.66 5.26 -2.64
CA VAL A 494 37.23 5.91 -1.46
C VAL A 494 36.24 5.82 -0.30
N GLY A 495 36.60 5.06 0.74
CA GLY A 495 35.77 4.82 1.92
C GLY A 495 35.03 3.47 1.91
N GLU A 496 35.04 2.74 0.80
CA GLU A 496 34.52 1.38 0.71
C GLU A 496 35.65 0.36 0.92
N ILE A 497 35.30 -0.81 1.47
CA ILE A 497 36.24 -1.92 1.73
C ILE A 497 36.22 -2.91 0.54
N TYR A 498 35.09 -2.99 -0.16
CA TYR A 498 34.80 -3.99 -1.19
C TYR A 498 35.00 -3.44 -2.61
N PRO A 499 35.36 -4.28 -3.59
CA PRO A 499 35.51 -3.85 -4.97
C PRO A 499 34.19 -3.34 -5.56
N GLN A 500 34.24 -2.42 -6.54
CA GLN A 500 33.02 -1.87 -7.14
C GLN A 500 32.24 -2.91 -7.95
N TYR A 501 32.94 -3.70 -8.75
CA TYR A 501 32.36 -4.75 -9.58
C TYR A 501 33.41 -5.82 -9.90
N ILE A 502 32.92 -7.01 -10.18
CA ILE A 502 33.72 -8.17 -10.54
C ILE A 502 33.22 -8.71 -11.85
N HIS A 503 34.05 -8.65 -12.89
CA HIS A 503 33.71 -9.12 -14.23
C HIS A 503 34.16 -10.57 -14.38
N CYS A 504 33.18 -11.45 -14.63
CA CYS A 504 33.38 -12.86 -14.89
C CYS A 504 32.89 -13.25 -16.29
N LYS A 505 33.59 -14.21 -16.90
CA LYS A 505 33.20 -14.86 -18.15
C LYS A 505 32.71 -16.27 -17.87
N VAL A 506 31.47 -16.55 -18.26
CA VAL A 506 30.80 -17.84 -18.03
C VAL A 506 30.62 -18.57 -19.34
N ASP A 507 31.25 -19.74 -19.47
CA ASP A 507 31.12 -20.63 -20.62
C ASP A 507 29.91 -21.57 -20.42
N LEU A 508 28.88 -21.44 -21.26
CA LEU A 508 27.64 -22.21 -21.17
C LEU A 508 27.65 -23.45 -22.07
N ASP A 509 26.98 -24.53 -21.66
CA ASP A 509 26.77 -25.73 -22.49
C ASP A 509 25.37 -25.70 -23.11
N THR A 510 25.21 -25.36 -24.39
CA THR A 510 23.86 -25.38 -25.01
C THR A 510 23.83 -25.90 -26.45
N GLU A 511 23.03 -26.96 -26.65
CA GLU A 511 22.51 -27.42 -27.96
C GLU A 511 21.28 -26.61 -28.44
N LYS A 512 20.77 -25.64 -27.65
CA LYS A 512 19.53 -24.89 -27.92
C LYS A 512 19.77 -23.37 -28.01
N LYS A 513 20.06 -22.86 -29.22
CA LYS A 513 20.36 -21.44 -29.51
C LYS A 513 19.27 -20.41 -29.14
N LYS A 514 17.98 -20.79 -29.03
CA LYS A 514 16.85 -19.85 -28.88
C LYS A 514 16.73 -19.15 -27.51
N TYR A 515 17.42 -19.63 -26.47
CA TYR A 515 17.23 -19.12 -25.10
C TYR A 515 18.25 -18.06 -24.68
N VAL A 516 19.45 -18.05 -25.26
CA VAL A 516 20.47 -17.04 -24.96
C VAL A 516 20.01 -15.65 -25.45
N ASP A 517 19.27 -15.60 -26.56
CA ASP A 517 18.75 -14.35 -27.13
C ASP A 517 17.57 -13.76 -26.30
N LEU A 518 16.97 -14.54 -25.38
CA LEU A 518 15.95 -14.08 -24.42
C LEU A 518 16.54 -13.45 -23.16
N ILE A 519 17.85 -13.59 -22.93
CA ILE A 519 18.56 -13.01 -21.78
C ILE A 519 18.91 -11.53 -22.04
N ASP A 520 18.42 -10.94 -23.14
CA ASP A 520 18.86 -9.61 -23.55
C ASP A 520 18.23 -8.47 -22.73
N LYS A 521 19.14 -7.62 -22.25
CA LYS A 521 19.01 -6.32 -21.56
C LYS A 521 18.17 -6.31 -20.26
N ASN A 522 18.90 -6.47 -19.15
CA ASN A 522 18.50 -6.25 -17.74
C ASN A 522 17.84 -7.44 -17.02
N THR A 523 18.32 -8.67 -17.19
CA THR A 523 17.87 -9.85 -16.42
C THR A 523 18.93 -10.29 -15.43
N PHE A 524 18.62 -10.32 -14.13
CA PHE A 524 19.50 -10.90 -13.11
C PHE A 524 19.61 -12.42 -13.26
N VAL A 525 20.77 -12.96 -12.93
CA VAL A 525 21.08 -14.39 -13.07
C VAL A 525 21.65 -14.92 -11.75
N CYS A 526 21.27 -16.14 -11.40
CA CYS A 526 21.80 -16.86 -10.24
C CYS A 526 22.74 -18.00 -10.68
N LEU A 527 23.95 -18.03 -10.16
CA LEU A 527 24.93 -19.09 -10.34
C LEU A 527 24.87 -20.04 -9.14
N LEU A 528 24.69 -21.34 -9.42
CA LEU A 528 24.45 -22.37 -8.41
C LEU A 528 25.49 -23.50 -8.51
N SER A 529 25.91 -23.99 -7.34
CA SER A 529 26.68 -25.23 -7.20
C SER A 529 25.85 -26.24 -6.41
N ILE A 530 25.49 -27.36 -7.05
CA ILE A 530 24.67 -28.43 -6.45
C ILE A 530 25.56 -29.65 -6.20
N ALA A 531 25.46 -30.24 -4.99
CA ALA A 531 26.25 -31.40 -4.60
C ALA A 531 25.94 -32.64 -5.47
N GLY A 532 26.94 -33.52 -5.66
CA GLY A 532 26.80 -34.73 -6.48
C GLY A 532 25.93 -35.84 -5.85
N GLN A 533 25.37 -36.72 -6.69
CA GLN A 533 24.39 -37.76 -6.35
C GLN A 533 24.72 -38.69 -5.16
N LYS A 534 26.01 -38.87 -4.78
CA LYS A 534 26.39 -39.77 -3.67
C LYS A 534 26.05 -39.23 -2.27
N GLN A 535 25.77 -37.93 -2.12
CA GLN A 535 25.41 -37.29 -0.84
C GLN A 535 23.90 -36.98 -0.71
N GLN A 536 23.11 -37.14 -1.77
CA GLN A 536 21.71 -36.68 -1.86
C GLN A 536 20.67 -37.68 -1.34
N MET A 537 21.07 -38.88 -0.91
CA MET A 537 20.11 -39.90 -0.45
C MET A 537 19.37 -39.52 0.86
N SER A 538 19.72 -38.41 1.51
CA SER A 538 19.12 -37.96 2.78
C SER A 538 18.53 -36.54 2.80
N SER A 539 18.75 -35.68 1.79
CA SER A 539 18.42 -34.24 1.84
C SER A 539 17.61 -33.79 0.62
N GLN A 540 16.43 -33.17 0.81
CA GLN A 540 15.56 -32.62 -0.24
C GLN A 540 15.53 -31.09 -0.18
N GLY A 541 15.43 -30.40 -1.33
CA GLY A 541 15.32 -28.93 -1.38
C GLY A 541 16.64 -28.16 -1.28
N LEU A 542 16.62 -27.04 -0.55
CA LEU A 542 17.73 -26.08 -0.40
C LEU A 542 19.01 -26.71 0.18
N GLU A 543 18.87 -27.76 0.99
CA GLU A 543 19.98 -28.52 1.60
C GLU A 543 20.94 -29.17 0.58
N SER A 544 20.53 -29.30 -0.68
CA SER A 544 21.36 -29.85 -1.77
C SER A 544 22.27 -28.81 -2.44
N CYS A 545 22.07 -27.52 -2.16
CA CYS A 545 22.85 -26.40 -2.70
C CYS A 545 24.10 -26.16 -1.85
N VAL A 546 25.27 -26.06 -2.49
CA VAL A 546 26.58 -25.88 -1.85
C VAL A 546 27.00 -24.41 -1.87
N ASN A 547 26.96 -23.78 -3.04
CA ASN A 547 27.35 -22.37 -3.23
C ASN A 547 26.33 -21.65 -4.12
N LEU A 548 26.13 -20.36 -3.86
CA LEU A 548 25.19 -19.50 -4.55
C LEU A 548 25.81 -18.11 -4.75
N ALA A 549 25.70 -17.56 -5.97
CA ALA A 549 26.09 -16.19 -6.26
C ALA A 549 25.14 -15.54 -7.28
N PHE A 550 24.84 -14.27 -7.07
CA PHE A 550 24.04 -13.48 -8.02
C PHE A 550 24.94 -12.64 -8.93
N GLY A 551 24.48 -12.44 -10.16
CA GLY A 551 25.17 -11.59 -11.11
C GLY A 551 24.26 -10.98 -12.19
N GLN A 552 24.77 -9.94 -12.84
CA GLN A 552 24.09 -9.22 -13.91
C GLN A 552 24.85 -9.36 -15.24
N PRO A 553 24.21 -9.90 -16.28
CA PRO A 553 24.81 -10.00 -17.60
C PRO A 553 24.89 -8.63 -18.27
N PHE A 554 25.96 -8.38 -19.02
CA PHE A 554 26.10 -7.19 -19.84
C PHE A 554 26.61 -7.53 -21.23
N THR A 555 26.17 -6.75 -22.22
CA THR A 555 26.68 -6.85 -23.60
C THR A 555 27.79 -5.82 -23.78
N SER A 556 29.03 -6.29 -23.95
CA SER A 556 30.15 -5.44 -24.33
C SER A 556 29.93 -4.95 -25.78
N GLN A 557 29.80 -3.65 -25.98
CA GLN A 557 29.65 -3.02 -27.31
C GLN A 557 30.96 -3.02 -28.14
N VAL A 558 31.88 -3.96 -27.92
CA VAL A 558 33.25 -3.87 -28.45
C VAL A 558 33.43 -4.48 -29.84
N ASP A 559 32.45 -5.20 -30.39
CA ASP A 559 32.59 -5.81 -31.73
C ASP A 559 31.96 -4.96 -32.88
N ALA A 560 31.91 -3.64 -32.73
CA ALA A 560 31.49 -2.74 -33.82
C ALA A 560 32.62 -2.33 -34.78
N GLU A 561 33.87 -2.71 -34.49
CA GLU A 561 35.01 -2.52 -35.41
C GLU A 561 35.39 -3.85 -36.10
N GLY A 562 34.67 -4.17 -37.18
CA GLY A 562 35.30 -4.63 -38.42
C GLY A 562 36.04 -5.98 -38.45
N ASN A 563 35.84 -6.91 -37.51
CA ASN A 563 36.33 -8.28 -37.68
C ASN A 563 35.17 -9.28 -37.79
N GLY A 564 35.12 -9.94 -38.95
CA GLY A 564 34.07 -10.86 -39.34
C GLY A 564 33.76 -11.91 -38.28
N ILE A 565 32.46 -12.18 -38.14
CA ILE A 565 31.86 -13.24 -37.33
C ILE A 565 32.57 -14.57 -37.65
N LYS A 566 33.56 -14.95 -36.84
CA LYS A 566 33.99 -16.35 -36.78
C LYS A 566 33.00 -17.07 -35.88
N GLU A 567 32.20 -17.93 -36.47
CA GLU A 567 31.30 -18.87 -35.79
C GLU A 567 32.11 -19.81 -34.88
N ASN A 568 32.42 -19.37 -33.66
CA ASN A 568 32.92 -20.26 -32.62
C ASN A 568 31.76 -20.74 -31.74
N ASN A 569 31.58 -22.06 -31.70
CA ASN A 569 30.55 -22.82 -30.96
C ASN A 569 30.61 -22.72 -29.42
N SER A 570 31.24 -21.68 -28.86
CA SER A 570 31.25 -21.41 -27.41
C SER A 570 30.67 -20.02 -27.16
N LYS A 571 29.35 -19.93 -26.92
CA LYS A 571 28.71 -18.68 -26.48
C LYS A 571 29.03 -18.45 -25.01
N SER A 572 30.17 -17.83 -24.75
CA SER A 572 30.54 -17.30 -23.44
C SER A 572 29.75 -16.03 -23.14
N MET A 573 29.32 -15.84 -21.89
CA MET A 573 28.58 -14.66 -21.43
C MET A 573 29.41 -13.87 -20.40
N ASP A 574 29.43 -12.54 -20.52
CA ASP A 574 30.05 -11.65 -19.54
C ASP A 574 29.02 -11.24 -18.47
N ILE A 575 29.39 -11.45 -17.20
CA ILE A 575 28.53 -11.25 -16.03
C ILE A 575 29.29 -10.45 -14.96
N TYR A 576 28.65 -9.43 -14.38
CA TYR A 576 29.11 -8.81 -13.14
C TYR A 576 28.60 -9.59 -11.92
N ILE A 577 29.50 -10.06 -11.07
CA ILE A 577 29.17 -10.80 -9.84
C ILE A 577 29.21 -9.87 -8.63
N ASP A 578 28.43 -10.22 -7.59
CA ASP A 578 28.46 -9.57 -6.29
C ASP A 578 29.88 -9.46 -5.68
N PRO A 579 30.37 -8.23 -5.40
CA PRO A 579 31.61 -7.97 -4.68
C PRO A 579 31.72 -8.61 -3.30
N LEU A 580 30.62 -8.70 -2.55
CA LEU A 580 30.61 -9.23 -1.18
C LEU A 580 30.88 -10.73 -1.19
N PHE A 581 30.21 -11.47 -2.07
CA PHE A 581 30.43 -12.91 -2.25
C PHE A 581 31.90 -13.23 -2.51
N TYR A 582 32.55 -12.46 -3.40
CA TYR A 582 33.97 -12.65 -3.69
C TYR A 582 34.87 -12.30 -2.50
N SER A 583 34.54 -11.25 -1.77
CA SER A 583 35.34 -10.83 -0.60
C SER A 583 35.24 -11.87 0.52
N ASP A 584 34.05 -12.41 0.78
CA ASP A 584 33.82 -13.50 1.73
C ASP A 584 34.58 -14.78 1.33
N MET A 585 34.62 -15.11 0.04
CA MET A 585 35.41 -16.21 -0.49
C MET A 585 36.91 -15.99 -0.26
N VAL A 586 37.41 -14.79 -0.55
CA VAL A 586 38.83 -14.43 -0.35
C VAL A 586 39.20 -14.44 1.13
N GLU A 587 38.33 -13.99 2.03
CA GLU A 587 38.55 -14.08 3.48
C GLU A 587 38.60 -15.53 3.99
N LYS A 588 37.74 -16.41 3.45
CA LYS A 588 37.68 -17.82 3.84
C LYS A 588 38.86 -18.64 3.29
N GLU A 589 39.23 -18.43 2.03
CA GLU A 589 40.25 -19.21 1.34
C GLU A 589 41.66 -18.61 1.47
N GLY A 590 41.78 -17.32 1.81
CA GLY A 590 43.05 -16.60 1.95
C GLY A 590 43.80 -16.36 0.64
N VAL A 591 43.25 -16.78 -0.51
CA VAL A 591 43.84 -16.66 -1.86
C VAL A 591 42.78 -16.14 -2.84
N PHE A 592 43.19 -15.40 -3.87
CA PHE A 592 42.30 -14.97 -4.95
C PHE A 592 41.98 -16.14 -5.89
N PRO A 593 40.72 -16.61 -6.00
CA PRO A 593 40.37 -17.70 -6.90
C PRO A 593 40.41 -17.22 -8.36
N GLU A 594 41.14 -17.91 -9.23
CA GLU A 594 41.19 -17.62 -10.68
C GLU A 594 39.95 -18.15 -11.43
N ALA A 595 39.30 -19.19 -10.89
CA ALA A 595 38.08 -19.80 -11.41
C ALA A 595 37.10 -20.09 -10.27
N MET A 596 35.80 -20.02 -10.56
CA MET A 596 34.73 -20.32 -9.59
C MET A 596 33.99 -21.62 -9.96
N ASP A 597 33.72 -22.44 -8.94
CA ASP A 597 33.08 -23.76 -9.09
C ASP A 597 31.55 -23.67 -9.07
N PHE A 598 30.97 -23.23 -10.20
CA PHE A 598 29.51 -23.25 -10.44
C PHE A 598 29.12 -24.27 -11.50
N ASN A 599 28.08 -25.04 -11.22
CA ASN A 599 27.61 -26.14 -12.09
C ASN A 599 26.41 -25.71 -12.95
N TYR A 600 25.60 -24.77 -12.47
CA TYR A 600 24.36 -24.36 -13.11
C TYR A 600 24.12 -22.85 -13.04
N MET A 601 23.35 -22.34 -13.98
CA MET A 601 22.90 -20.97 -14.09
C MET A 601 21.38 -20.93 -14.22
N VAL A 602 20.72 -20.11 -13.40
CA VAL A 602 19.26 -19.96 -13.38
C VAL A 602 18.87 -18.54 -13.74
N THR A 603 17.94 -18.40 -14.68
CA THR A 603 17.28 -17.12 -14.97
C THR A 603 16.20 -16.87 -13.93
N ILE A 604 16.26 -15.72 -13.27
CA ILE A 604 15.35 -15.34 -12.19
C ILE A 604 14.00 -14.89 -12.78
N SER A 605 12.88 -15.18 -12.11
CA SER A 605 11.57 -14.73 -12.59
C SER A 605 11.40 -13.21 -12.53
N SER A 606 10.43 -12.68 -13.28
CA SER A 606 10.08 -11.25 -13.22
C SER A 606 9.66 -10.80 -11.82
N SER A 607 9.07 -11.69 -11.02
CA SER A 607 8.58 -11.34 -9.68
C SER A 607 9.70 -11.02 -8.69
N VAL A 608 10.79 -11.80 -8.71
CA VAL A 608 11.99 -11.57 -7.90
C VAL A 608 12.71 -10.31 -8.39
N LYS A 609 12.80 -10.11 -9.70
CA LYS A 609 13.41 -8.91 -10.31
C LYS A 609 12.69 -7.64 -9.87
N ASP A 610 11.36 -7.63 -9.85
CA ASP A 610 10.58 -6.47 -9.43
C ASP A 610 10.85 -6.15 -7.96
N THR A 611 10.86 -7.16 -7.07
CA THR A 611 11.21 -6.99 -5.65
C THR A 611 12.66 -6.51 -5.46
N TRP A 612 13.60 -6.97 -6.28
CA TRP A 612 15.00 -6.53 -6.24
C TRP A 612 15.15 -5.06 -6.61
N ASN A 613 14.55 -4.64 -7.72
CA ASN A 613 14.56 -3.23 -8.16
C ASN A 613 13.90 -2.33 -7.12
N GLU A 614 12.84 -2.82 -6.47
CA GLU A 614 12.17 -2.11 -5.39
C GLU A 614 13.11 -1.86 -4.21
N ILE A 615 13.88 -2.87 -3.78
CA ILE A 615 14.87 -2.74 -2.70
C ILE A 615 15.95 -1.72 -3.06
N LEU A 616 16.46 -1.74 -4.30
CA LEU A 616 17.47 -0.77 -4.76
C LEU A 616 16.91 0.66 -4.73
N ALA A 617 15.68 0.85 -5.19
CA ALA A 617 15.01 2.14 -5.13
C ALA A 617 14.83 2.62 -3.67
N ASP A 618 14.48 1.72 -2.75
CA ASP A 618 14.28 2.06 -1.33
C ASP A 618 15.60 2.42 -0.63
N ARG A 619 16.73 1.79 -1.00
CA ARG A 619 18.06 2.20 -0.53
C ARG A 619 18.38 3.65 -0.95
N LEU A 620 18.00 4.06 -2.16
CA LEU A 620 18.18 5.44 -2.63
C LEU A 620 17.26 6.42 -1.88
N LEU A 621 16.00 6.04 -1.66
CA LEU A 621 15.02 6.85 -0.94
C LEU A 621 15.39 7.04 0.54
N LEU A 622 16.02 6.05 1.18
CA LEU A 622 16.52 6.15 2.55
C LEU A 622 17.54 7.29 2.73
N LYS A 623 18.31 7.61 1.69
CA LYS A 623 19.23 8.77 1.69
C LYS A 623 18.49 10.11 1.55
N LYS A 624 17.24 10.09 1.09
CA LYS A 624 16.41 11.27 0.75
C LYS A 624 15.22 11.48 1.70
N THR A 625 15.16 10.79 2.84
CA THR A 625 14.04 10.86 3.80
C THR A 625 13.75 12.27 4.32
N GLY A 626 14.74 13.17 4.30
CA GLY A 626 14.58 14.58 4.66
C GLY A 626 13.61 15.37 3.76
N ASN A 627 13.27 14.85 2.57
CA ASN A 627 12.35 15.49 1.63
C ASN A 627 10.86 15.30 2.00
N PHE A 628 10.56 14.45 2.98
CA PHE A 628 9.18 14.18 3.37
C PHE A 628 8.47 15.45 3.89
N PRO A 629 7.18 15.70 3.53
CA PRO A 629 6.50 16.93 3.90
C PRO A 629 6.38 17.13 5.43
N LYS A 630 7.02 18.19 5.94
CA LYS A 630 7.09 18.48 7.39
C LYS A 630 5.72 18.69 8.03
N TRP A 631 4.78 19.30 7.32
CA TRP A 631 3.43 19.55 7.82
C TRP A 631 2.60 18.25 7.99
N LEU A 632 2.94 17.18 7.27
CA LEU A 632 2.28 15.87 7.33
C LEU A 632 2.94 14.92 8.34
N LEU A 633 4.21 15.17 8.71
CA LEU A 633 5.07 14.25 9.45
C LEU A 633 4.41 13.70 10.73
N ASP A 634 3.91 14.57 11.61
CA ASP A 634 3.32 14.15 12.88
C ASP A 634 2.13 13.21 12.67
N CYS A 635 1.22 13.59 11.77
CA CYS A 635 0.03 12.81 11.44
C CYS A 635 0.39 11.45 10.81
N PHE A 636 1.42 11.42 9.95
CA PHE A 636 1.94 10.19 9.34
C PHE A 636 2.54 9.23 10.38
N LEU A 637 3.29 9.76 11.35
CA LEU A 637 3.89 8.98 12.42
C LEU A 637 2.86 8.52 13.48
N GLY A 638 1.63 9.05 13.44
CA GLY A 638 0.54 8.70 14.32
C GLY A 638 0.51 9.51 15.62
N PHE A 639 1.06 10.73 15.62
CA PHE A 639 0.96 11.68 16.73
C PHE A 639 0.55 13.09 16.26
N GLY A 640 0.26 13.99 17.20
CA GLY A 640 -0.31 15.31 16.88
C GLY A 640 -1.84 15.31 16.76
N ALA A 641 -2.41 16.47 16.42
CA ALA A 641 -3.86 16.62 16.23
C ALA A 641 -4.20 16.48 14.73
N PRO A 642 -5.23 15.67 14.37
CA PRO A 642 -5.56 15.39 12.97
C PRO A 642 -5.97 16.65 12.18
N ASN A 643 -6.46 17.69 12.85
CA ASN A 643 -6.89 18.92 12.21
C ASN A 643 -5.71 19.80 11.72
N LEU A 644 -4.47 19.51 12.14
CA LEU A 644 -3.30 20.34 11.77
C LEU A 644 -2.89 20.17 10.30
N VAL A 645 -3.23 19.02 9.70
CA VAL A 645 -2.88 18.71 8.30
C VAL A 645 -3.92 19.18 7.29
N THR A 646 -5.10 19.61 7.75
CA THR A 646 -6.20 20.07 6.90
C THR A 646 -6.25 21.59 6.85
N PHE A 647 -6.78 22.13 5.76
CA PHE A 647 -7.21 23.53 5.69
C PHE A 647 -8.20 23.83 6.85
N PRO A 648 -8.09 24.97 7.55
CA PRO A 648 -7.23 26.14 7.28
C PRO A 648 -5.84 26.15 7.95
N ASN A 649 -5.48 25.13 8.73
CA ASN A 649 -4.31 25.19 9.63
C ASN A 649 -2.95 25.13 8.93
N VAL A 650 -2.86 24.47 7.77
CA VAL A 650 -1.61 24.38 6.98
C VAL A 650 -1.29 25.71 6.29
N GLY A 651 -2.31 26.38 5.77
CA GLY A 651 -2.20 27.64 5.05
C GLY A 651 -3.39 27.88 4.14
N SER A 652 -3.45 29.08 3.55
CA SER A 652 -4.50 29.50 2.63
C SER A 652 -3.90 30.26 1.45
N ASN A 653 -4.37 29.95 0.25
CA ASN A 653 -4.05 30.65 -1.00
C ASN A 653 -5.32 31.32 -1.52
N ASP A 654 -5.15 32.47 -2.17
CA ASP A 654 -6.21 33.10 -2.95
C ASP A 654 -6.44 32.33 -4.24
N VAL A 655 -7.70 32.14 -4.64
CA VAL A 655 -8.08 31.25 -5.74
C VAL A 655 -9.22 31.86 -6.56
N SER A 656 -9.07 31.89 -7.88
CA SER A 656 -10.14 32.14 -8.85
C SER A 656 -10.87 30.84 -9.19
N ILE A 657 -12.19 30.91 -9.25
CA ILE A 657 -13.09 29.78 -9.44
C ILE A 657 -14.01 30.10 -10.60
N LYS A 658 -14.17 29.12 -11.49
CA LYS A 658 -15.06 29.19 -12.65
C LYS A 658 -15.87 27.90 -12.79
N ASP A 659 -17.19 28.00 -13.00
CA ASP A 659 -18.11 26.88 -13.22
C ASP A 659 -18.09 25.82 -12.09
N ILE A 660 -17.94 26.22 -10.82
CA ILE A 660 -18.00 25.31 -9.65
C ILE A 660 -19.29 25.51 -8.86
N ILE A 661 -19.61 26.76 -8.54
CA ILE A 661 -20.80 27.12 -7.76
C ILE A 661 -21.92 27.43 -8.74
N SER A 662 -23.13 26.92 -8.47
CA SER A 662 -24.27 27.07 -9.38
C SER A 662 -25.26 28.17 -8.96
N SER A 663 -25.33 28.49 -7.67
CA SER A 663 -26.32 29.42 -7.12
C SER A 663 -25.79 30.25 -5.94
N ASN A 664 -26.40 31.43 -5.73
CA ASN A 664 -26.14 32.28 -4.55
C ASN A 664 -26.49 31.57 -3.23
N GLU A 665 -27.53 30.73 -3.22
CA GLU A 665 -27.91 29.96 -2.02
C GLU A 665 -26.82 28.95 -1.63
N GLN A 666 -26.26 28.25 -2.62
CA GLN A 666 -25.15 27.32 -2.43
C GLN A 666 -23.90 28.06 -1.92
N LEU A 667 -23.62 29.25 -2.46
CA LEU A 667 -22.52 30.10 -2.00
C LEU A 667 -22.67 30.49 -0.52
N ASN A 668 -23.86 30.96 -0.13
CA ASN A 668 -24.15 31.34 1.26
C ASN A 668 -24.07 30.15 2.24
N LYS A 669 -24.44 28.94 1.79
CA LYS A 669 -24.30 27.71 2.60
C LYS A 669 -22.83 27.30 2.79
N LEU A 670 -22.02 27.39 1.73
CA LEU A 670 -20.60 27.02 1.79
C LEU A 670 -19.79 28.01 2.63
N PHE A 671 -20.16 29.29 2.61
CA PHE A 671 -19.45 30.38 3.27
C PHE A 671 -20.37 31.18 4.20
N SER A 672 -20.82 30.55 5.29
CA SER A 672 -21.73 31.18 6.27
C SER A 672 -21.15 32.44 6.97
N ASN A 673 -19.82 32.57 7.01
CA ASN A 673 -19.11 33.66 7.70
C ASN A 673 -18.39 34.63 6.74
N ALA A 674 -18.63 34.57 5.42
CA ALA A 674 -17.97 35.43 4.44
C ALA A 674 -18.62 36.81 4.31
N ASN A 675 -17.79 37.83 4.08
CA ASN A 675 -18.27 39.13 3.62
C ASN A 675 -18.35 39.11 2.09
N THR A 676 -19.57 39.05 1.54
CA THR A 676 -19.82 39.04 0.09
C THR A 676 -20.00 40.46 -0.45
N ASN A 677 -19.07 40.93 -1.28
CA ASN A 677 -19.25 42.16 -2.07
C ASN A 677 -19.84 41.80 -3.44
N LEU A 678 -21.04 41.20 -3.46
CA LEU A 678 -21.69 40.73 -4.68
C LEU A 678 -22.88 41.63 -5.04
N ASN A 679 -22.78 42.40 -6.12
CA ASN A 679 -23.93 43.12 -6.70
C ASN A 679 -24.83 42.19 -7.52
N ASN A 680 -24.29 41.11 -8.09
CA ASN A 680 -24.96 40.01 -8.83
C ASN A 680 -24.07 38.76 -8.86
N PHE A 681 -24.63 37.56 -9.07
CA PHE A 681 -23.86 36.33 -9.29
C PHE A 681 -23.23 36.37 -10.70
N VAL A 682 -21.93 36.64 -10.76
CA VAL A 682 -21.15 36.65 -12.01
C VAL A 682 -19.99 35.67 -11.84
N ASP A 683 -19.87 34.74 -12.77
CA ASP A 683 -18.81 33.72 -12.85
C ASP A 683 -17.82 34.19 -13.93
N PRO A 684 -16.49 34.26 -13.68
CA PRO A 684 -15.70 33.72 -12.56
C PRO A 684 -15.71 34.53 -11.25
N MET A 685 -15.43 33.86 -10.13
CA MET A 685 -15.33 34.43 -8.78
C MET A 685 -13.92 34.32 -8.22
N PHE A 686 -13.44 35.34 -7.51
CA PHE A 686 -12.16 35.35 -6.82
C PHE A 686 -12.36 35.26 -5.30
N ILE A 687 -11.78 34.24 -4.67
CA ILE A 687 -11.86 34.03 -3.22
C ILE A 687 -10.51 34.40 -2.60
N ARG A 688 -10.54 35.41 -1.71
CA ARG A 688 -9.40 35.86 -0.92
C ARG A 688 -9.54 35.40 0.53
N TYR A 689 -8.54 34.69 1.04
CA TYR A 689 -8.54 34.15 2.40
C TYR A 689 -7.66 35.02 3.31
N GLN A 690 -8.28 35.79 4.22
CA GLN A 690 -7.59 36.50 5.30
C GLN A 690 -7.75 35.72 6.61
N ARG A 691 -6.75 35.80 7.51
CA ARG A 691 -6.57 34.92 8.69
C ARG A 691 -7.80 34.68 9.59
N ASP A 692 -8.87 35.49 9.48
CA ASP A 692 -10.16 35.27 10.15
C ASP A 692 -11.41 35.60 9.28
N LYS A 693 -11.25 35.98 8.00
CA LYS A 693 -12.36 36.39 7.11
C LYS A 693 -12.13 35.92 5.68
N THR A 694 -13.16 35.31 5.09
CA THR A 694 -13.21 35.01 3.65
C THR A 694 -13.88 36.17 2.91
N LEU A 695 -13.14 36.78 1.98
CA LEU A 695 -13.63 37.83 1.09
C LEU A 695 -13.87 37.21 -0.29
N ILE A 696 -15.06 37.46 -0.85
CA ILE A 696 -15.42 36.98 -2.20
C ILE A 696 -15.62 38.21 -3.08
N GLU A 697 -14.79 38.31 -4.12
CA GLU A 697 -14.78 39.37 -5.13
C GLU A 697 -15.17 38.78 -6.50
N THR A 698 -15.75 39.59 -7.39
CA THR A 698 -16.04 39.19 -8.78
C THR A 698 -14.96 39.74 -9.70
N GLU A 699 -14.42 38.91 -10.58
CA GLU A 699 -13.48 39.34 -11.61
C GLU A 699 -14.18 39.46 -12.96
N ASN A 700 -13.83 40.49 -13.75
CA ASN A 700 -14.18 40.53 -15.16
C ASN A 700 -13.17 39.66 -15.91
N ASP A 701 -13.62 38.52 -16.46
CA ASP A 701 -12.78 37.60 -17.23
C ASP A 701 -12.16 38.36 -18.43
N GLU A 702 -10.84 38.60 -18.43
CA GLU A 702 -10.15 39.32 -19.53
C GLU A 702 -10.11 38.50 -20.84
N HIS A 703 -10.44 37.19 -20.77
CA HIS A 703 -10.46 36.28 -21.92
C HIS A 703 -11.69 35.36 -21.85
N PRO A 704 -12.75 35.59 -22.63
CA PRO A 704 -13.89 34.67 -22.71
C PRO A 704 -13.45 33.43 -23.49
N HIS A 705 -12.88 32.44 -22.78
CA HIS A 705 -12.77 31.10 -23.33
C HIS A 705 -14.18 30.60 -23.62
N ILE A 706 -14.47 30.36 -24.91
CA ILE A 706 -15.73 29.79 -25.36
C ILE A 706 -15.82 28.36 -24.84
N SER A 707 -16.37 28.17 -23.64
CA SER A 707 -16.81 26.86 -23.20
C SER A 707 -18.16 26.57 -23.86
N THR A 708 -18.15 25.96 -25.04
CA THR A 708 -19.33 25.29 -25.62
C THR A 708 -19.73 24.03 -24.82
N GLN A 709 -19.46 23.99 -23.52
CA GLN A 709 -19.43 22.77 -22.73
C GLN A 709 -20.75 22.52 -22.01
N LYS A 710 -21.07 21.24 -21.83
CA LYS A 710 -22.10 20.81 -20.88
C LYS A 710 -21.68 21.24 -19.47
N LYS A 711 -22.42 22.19 -18.88
CA LYS A 711 -22.23 22.58 -17.48
C LYS A 711 -22.52 21.40 -16.56
N VAL A 712 -21.50 20.94 -15.83
CA VAL A 712 -21.64 19.92 -14.79
C VAL A 712 -22.01 20.62 -13.48
N TYR A 713 -23.10 20.19 -12.85
CA TYR A 713 -23.52 20.73 -11.55
C TYR A 713 -22.95 19.90 -10.41
N PHE A 714 -22.31 20.57 -9.45
CA PHE A 714 -21.75 19.95 -8.25
C PHE A 714 -22.64 20.21 -7.03
N ASN A 715 -22.80 19.19 -6.19
CA ASN A 715 -23.48 19.33 -4.90
C ASN A 715 -22.60 20.05 -3.87
N ASP A 716 -23.17 20.43 -2.72
CA ASP A 716 -22.47 21.22 -1.70
C ASP A 716 -21.20 20.50 -1.16
N GLU A 717 -21.25 19.17 -1.02
CA GLU A 717 -20.11 18.39 -0.51
C GLU A 717 -18.98 18.27 -1.54
N GLN A 718 -19.33 18.11 -2.81
CA GLN A 718 -18.43 18.11 -3.96
C GLN A 718 -17.77 19.49 -4.09
N CYS A 719 -18.55 20.58 -4.01
CA CYS A 719 -18.03 21.94 -4.00
C CYS A 719 -17.04 22.15 -2.85
N SER A 720 -17.41 21.75 -1.63
CA SER A 720 -16.54 21.85 -0.46
C SER A 720 -15.24 21.03 -0.64
N ALA A 721 -15.34 19.82 -1.18
CA ALA A 721 -14.19 18.98 -1.47
C ALA A 721 -13.25 19.61 -2.51
N VAL A 722 -13.80 20.20 -3.58
CA VAL A 722 -13.01 20.91 -4.61
C VAL A 722 -12.33 22.14 -4.01
N LEU A 723 -13.05 22.97 -3.26
CA LEU A 723 -12.51 24.15 -2.59
C LEU A 723 -11.35 23.81 -1.65
N ASN A 724 -11.52 22.81 -0.79
CA ASN A 724 -10.47 22.36 0.12
C ASN A 724 -9.26 21.77 -0.63
N SER A 725 -9.50 21.08 -1.75
CA SER A 725 -8.44 20.54 -2.61
C SER A 725 -7.57 21.61 -3.27
N LEU A 726 -8.08 22.83 -3.44
CA LEU A 726 -7.32 23.96 -4.00
C LEU A 726 -6.38 24.60 -2.97
N GLN A 727 -6.63 24.35 -1.68
CA GLN A 727 -5.85 24.85 -0.56
C GLN A 727 -4.66 23.93 -0.23
N PRO A 728 -3.59 24.46 0.39
CA PRO A 728 -2.47 23.63 0.84
C PRO A 728 -2.89 22.73 2.01
N GLY A 729 -2.34 21.51 2.04
CA GLY A 729 -2.66 20.49 3.05
C GLY A 729 -3.17 19.18 2.46
N LEU A 730 -3.74 18.36 3.33
CA LEU A 730 -4.31 17.05 3.03
C LEU A 730 -5.84 17.16 2.87
N THR A 731 -6.36 16.66 1.74
CA THR A 731 -7.80 16.52 1.52
C THR A 731 -8.15 15.07 1.22
N LEU A 732 -8.98 14.47 2.08
CA LEU A 732 -9.47 13.10 1.89
C LEU A 732 -10.90 13.15 1.38
N VAL A 733 -11.16 12.49 0.25
CA VAL A 733 -12.50 12.37 -0.36
C VAL A 733 -12.86 10.89 -0.46
N ASN A 734 -13.81 10.46 0.35
CA ASN A 734 -14.40 9.14 0.28
C ASN A 734 -15.72 9.22 -0.49
N GLY A 735 -15.94 8.29 -1.41
CA GLY A 735 -17.22 8.15 -2.06
C GLY A 735 -17.39 6.73 -2.61
N PRO A 736 -18.63 6.25 -2.74
CA PRO A 736 -18.86 4.98 -3.40
C PRO A 736 -18.46 5.04 -4.88
N SER A 737 -18.44 3.88 -5.53
CA SER A 737 -18.44 3.77 -6.99
C SER A 737 -19.49 4.70 -7.62
N GLN A 738 -19.14 5.28 -8.78
CA GLN A 738 -20.00 6.21 -9.53
C GLN A 738 -20.42 7.49 -8.78
N ALA A 739 -19.66 7.95 -7.77
CA ALA A 739 -19.91 9.24 -7.10
C ALA A 739 -19.36 10.49 -7.84
N GLY A 740 -18.89 10.34 -9.08
CA GLY A 740 -18.33 11.45 -9.87
C GLY A 740 -16.87 11.82 -9.57
N LYS A 741 -16.10 10.95 -8.89
CA LYS A 741 -14.70 11.21 -8.47
C LYS A 741 -13.79 11.72 -9.59
N HIS A 742 -13.81 11.05 -10.76
CA HIS A 742 -12.97 11.43 -11.91
C HIS A 742 -13.33 12.82 -12.46
N THR A 743 -14.61 13.17 -12.46
CA THR A 743 -15.10 14.50 -12.87
C THR A 743 -14.65 15.58 -11.90
N LEU A 744 -14.67 15.31 -10.58
CA LEU A 744 -14.11 16.22 -9.57
C LEU A 744 -12.62 16.44 -9.78
N VAL A 745 -11.86 15.37 -10.04
CA VAL A 745 -10.42 15.44 -10.28
C VAL A 745 -10.10 16.26 -11.53
N CYS A 746 -10.84 16.04 -12.63
CA CYS A 746 -10.71 16.86 -13.84
C CYS A 746 -10.95 18.34 -13.54
N LYS A 747 -11.99 18.68 -12.76
CA LYS A 747 -12.28 20.07 -12.37
C LYS A 747 -11.21 20.68 -11.45
N ILE A 748 -10.67 19.89 -10.52
CA ILE A 748 -9.55 20.30 -9.65
C ILE A 748 -8.31 20.57 -10.50
N LEU A 749 -7.97 19.69 -11.44
CA LEU A 749 -6.82 19.87 -12.34
C LEU A 749 -6.97 21.12 -13.21
N GLU A 750 -8.16 21.35 -13.76
CA GLU A 750 -8.47 22.57 -14.53
C GLU A 750 -8.21 23.82 -13.68
N THR A 751 -8.77 23.84 -12.46
CA THR A 751 -8.70 25.01 -11.57
C THR A 751 -7.29 25.23 -11.03
N LEU A 752 -6.55 24.15 -10.72
CA LEU A 752 -5.14 24.23 -10.31
C LEU A 752 -4.24 24.75 -11.43
N ASN A 753 -4.46 24.31 -12.68
CA ASN A 753 -3.65 24.74 -13.82
C ASN A 753 -3.88 26.22 -14.16
N LYS A 754 -5.12 26.72 -14.01
CA LYS A 754 -5.45 28.14 -14.19
C LYS A 754 -4.84 29.02 -13.10
N ASN A 755 -5.04 28.65 -11.83
CA ASN A 755 -4.60 29.45 -10.67
C ASN A 755 -3.10 29.40 -10.43
N PHE A 756 -2.46 28.25 -10.70
CA PHE A 756 -1.07 28.04 -10.38
C PHE A 756 -0.27 27.57 -11.58
N GLN A 757 -0.09 28.48 -12.53
CA GLN A 757 0.74 28.27 -13.71
C GLN A 757 2.17 27.85 -13.29
N ASN A 758 2.75 26.90 -14.03
CA ASN A 758 4.08 26.28 -13.81
C ASN A 758 4.21 25.35 -12.59
N LYS A 759 3.13 25.08 -11.84
CA LYS A 759 3.16 24.07 -10.77
C LYS A 759 2.79 22.70 -11.31
N ARG A 760 3.61 21.70 -11.02
CA ARG A 760 3.36 20.32 -11.44
C ARG A 760 2.44 19.57 -10.49
N THR A 761 1.53 18.80 -11.08
CA THR A 761 0.59 17.91 -10.42
C THR A 761 0.83 16.48 -10.89
N LEU A 762 1.14 15.59 -9.94
CA LEU A 762 1.28 14.17 -10.18
C LEU A 762 -0.03 13.47 -9.81
N VAL A 763 -0.66 12.80 -10.77
CA VAL A 763 -1.84 11.97 -10.58
C VAL A 763 -1.42 10.50 -10.59
N VAL A 764 -1.65 9.81 -9.49
CA VAL A 764 -1.31 8.40 -9.31
C VAL A 764 -2.57 7.57 -9.14
N CYS A 765 -2.66 6.46 -9.85
CA CYS A 765 -3.72 5.47 -9.70
C CYS A 765 -3.14 4.05 -9.60
N LYS A 766 -4.02 3.07 -9.37
CA LYS A 766 -3.70 1.65 -9.50
C LYS A 766 -3.88 1.12 -10.92
N ALA A 767 -5.01 1.40 -11.56
CA ALA A 767 -5.37 0.85 -12.86
C ALA A 767 -5.23 1.86 -14.00
N ASN A 768 -4.74 1.41 -15.15
CA ASN A 768 -4.64 2.25 -16.36
C ASN A 768 -6.03 2.72 -16.83
N ASP A 769 -7.09 1.94 -16.60
CA ASP A 769 -8.45 2.32 -17.00
C ASP A 769 -8.96 3.57 -16.27
N SER A 770 -8.65 3.73 -14.97
CA SER A 770 -8.97 4.97 -14.22
C SER A 770 -8.25 6.19 -14.82
N LEU A 771 -7.00 6.03 -15.29
CA LEU A 771 -6.28 7.11 -15.98
C LEU A 771 -6.89 7.39 -17.35
N ASN A 772 -7.15 6.37 -18.15
CA ASN A 772 -7.75 6.53 -19.48
C ASN A 772 -9.08 7.29 -19.39
N ARG A 773 -9.91 6.97 -18.39
CA ARG A 773 -11.16 7.68 -18.12
C ARG A 773 -10.94 9.15 -17.74
N LEU A 774 -9.94 9.43 -16.90
CA LEU A 774 -9.58 10.80 -16.55
C LEU A 774 -9.11 11.58 -17.78
N PHE A 775 -8.23 11.01 -18.59
CA PHE A 775 -7.69 11.67 -19.78
C PHE A 775 -8.76 11.89 -20.86
N HIS A 776 -9.71 10.97 -21.03
CA HIS A 776 -10.85 11.17 -21.91
C HIS A 776 -11.72 12.36 -21.45
N LEU A 777 -11.99 12.47 -20.14
CA LEU A 777 -12.71 13.63 -19.58
C LEU A 777 -11.93 14.94 -19.75
N MET A 778 -10.59 14.89 -19.70
CA MET A 778 -9.75 16.06 -19.95
C MET A 778 -9.76 16.46 -21.44
N GLU A 779 -9.77 15.50 -22.36
CA GLU A 779 -9.90 15.74 -23.80
C GLU A 779 -11.25 16.40 -24.14
N GLU A 780 -12.35 15.88 -23.60
CA GLU A 780 -13.69 16.47 -23.73
C GLU A 780 -13.77 17.90 -23.18
N ALA A 781 -13.03 18.18 -22.10
CA ALA A 781 -13.03 19.48 -21.45
C ALA A 781 -12.27 20.56 -22.25
N SER A 782 -11.47 20.24 -23.28
CA SER A 782 -10.82 21.20 -24.21
C SER A 782 -10.14 22.43 -23.58
N CYS A 783 -9.85 22.40 -22.27
CA CYS A 783 -9.37 23.54 -21.48
C CYS A 783 -7.91 23.37 -21.06
N PHE A 784 -7.29 22.26 -21.47
CA PHE A 784 -5.92 21.93 -21.13
C PHE A 784 -5.00 22.07 -22.34
N ASP A 785 -3.81 22.62 -22.10
CA ASP A 785 -2.73 22.61 -23.08
C ASP A 785 -2.21 21.17 -23.24
N GLU A 786 -2.50 20.54 -24.38
CA GLU A 786 -2.14 19.13 -24.64
C GLU A 786 -0.64 18.87 -24.47
N GLY A 787 0.20 19.84 -24.85
CA GLY A 787 1.65 19.75 -24.75
C GLY A 787 2.20 19.74 -23.31
N ARG A 788 1.36 20.00 -22.30
CA ARG A 788 1.73 20.00 -20.87
C ARG A 788 1.16 18.81 -20.10
N ILE A 789 0.49 17.90 -20.79
CA ILE A 789 -0.07 16.68 -20.21
C ILE A 789 0.80 15.50 -20.61
N LEU A 790 1.07 14.62 -19.66
CA LEU A 790 1.81 13.38 -19.91
C LEU A 790 1.15 12.19 -19.22
N CYS A 791 0.89 11.13 -19.97
CA CYS A 791 0.48 9.83 -19.44
C CYS A 791 1.65 8.85 -19.50
N LEU A 792 2.04 8.27 -18.36
CA LEU A 792 3.05 7.21 -18.25
C LEU A 792 2.38 5.88 -17.90
N GLY A 793 2.35 4.93 -18.82
CA GLY A 793 1.79 3.60 -18.60
C GLY A 793 2.27 2.57 -19.60
N ARG A 794 2.15 1.28 -19.24
CA ARG A 794 2.43 0.14 -20.13
C ARG A 794 1.29 0.04 -21.14
N GLN A 795 1.52 0.56 -22.33
CA GLN A 795 0.56 0.62 -23.42
C GLN A 795 0.54 -0.75 -24.11
N SER A 796 -0.63 -1.37 -24.23
CA SER A 796 -0.81 -2.57 -25.04
C SER A 796 -0.59 -2.18 -26.50
N ASP A 797 0.33 -2.87 -27.19
CA ASP A 797 0.87 -2.60 -28.54
C ASP A 797 -0.16 -2.37 -29.69
N ARG A 798 -1.47 -2.36 -29.43
CA ARG A 798 -2.52 -2.34 -30.46
C ARG A 798 -3.12 -0.97 -30.79
N ASP A 799 -3.10 0.04 -29.90
CA ASP A 799 -3.80 1.34 -30.11
C ASP A 799 -2.98 2.58 -29.68
N ASP A 800 -1.69 2.61 -30.01
CA ASP A 800 -0.73 3.63 -29.51
C ASP A 800 -0.90 5.06 -30.07
N TYR A 801 -1.71 5.26 -31.11
CA TYR A 801 -1.87 6.56 -31.79
C TYR A 801 -3.06 7.40 -31.29
N THR A 802 -3.95 6.83 -30.46
CA THR A 802 -5.23 7.44 -30.08
C THR A 802 -5.29 7.90 -28.61
N SER A 803 -4.30 7.56 -27.78
CA SER A 803 -4.31 7.91 -26.35
C SER A 803 -3.83 9.35 -26.09
N TYR A 804 -4.75 10.17 -25.61
CA TYR A 804 -4.50 11.56 -25.19
C TYR A 804 -3.43 11.63 -24.08
N GLY A 805 -2.47 12.56 -24.21
CA GLY A 805 -1.36 12.74 -23.26
C GLY A 805 -0.11 11.89 -23.53
N THR A 806 -0.09 11.06 -24.59
CA THR A 806 1.11 10.32 -25.01
C THR A 806 1.99 11.19 -25.93
N ILE A 807 3.33 11.10 -25.78
CA ILE A 807 4.28 11.82 -26.65
C ILE A 807 4.05 11.48 -28.13
N ARG A 808 3.75 10.21 -28.43
CA ARG A 808 3.42 9.74 -29.79
C ARG A 808 2.16 10.42 -30.37
N TYR A 809 1.14 10.65 -29.55
CA TYR A 809 -0.07 11.37 -29.95
C TYR A 809 0.23 12.85 -30.27
N LEU A 810 1.09 13.50 -29.48
CA LEU A 810 1.51 14.87 -29.78
C LEU A 810 2.31 14.95 -31.09
N ILE A 811 3.22 13.99 -31.31
CA ILE A 811 4.01 13.92 -32.54
C ILE A 811 3.12 13.61 -33.76
N SER A 812 2.08 12.79 -33.62
CA SER A 812 1.19 12.45 -34.74
C SER A 812 0.36 13.65 -35.24
N LYS A 813 0.13 14.68 -34.41
CA LYS A 813 -0.52 15.94 -34.80
C LYS A 813 0.39 16.89 -35.58
N LEU A 814 1.71 16.76 -35.47
CA LEU A 814 2.67 17.69 -36.05
C LEU A 814 2.47 17.92 -37.57
N PRO A 815 2.27 16.87 -38.42
CA PRO A 815 2.04 17.08 -39.85
C PRO A 815 0.80 17.91 -40.15
N TYR A 816 -0.28 17.73 -39.38
CA TYR A 816 -1.51 18.49 -39.54
C TYR A 816 -1.31 19.96 -39.13
N LEU A 817 -0.64 20.21 -37.99
CA LEU A 817 -0.35 21.57 -37.52
C LEU A 817 0.52 22.34 -38.50
N LEU A 818 1.55 21.69 -39.05
CA LEU A 818 2.44 22.29 -40.04
C LEU A 818 1.70 22.63 -41.34
N ALA A 819 0.78 21.78 -41.80
CA ALA A 819 -0.07 22.07 -42.95
C ALA A 819 -1.01 23.28 -42.72
N GLU A 820 -1.55 23.45 -41.51
CA GLU A 820 -2.32 24.65 -41.14
C GLU A 820 -1.45 25.92 -41.09
N VAL A 821 -0.16 25.82 -40.74
CA VAL A 821 0.78 26.95 -40.84
C VAL A 821 1.00 27.36 -42.30
N ASP A 822 1.17 26.41 -43.22
CA ASP A 822 1.29 26.71 -44.65
C ASP A 822 0.01 27.34 -45.21
N ARG A 823 -1.17 26.91 -44.73
CA ARG A 823 -2.45 27.52 -45.05
C ARG A 823 -2.53 28.96 -44.53
N LEU A 824 -2.07 29.21 -43.31
CA LEU A 824 -2.03 30.55 -42.70
C LEU A 824 -1.07 31.47 -43.47
N ALA A 825 0.13 31.00 -43.80
CA ALA A 825 1.11 31.74 -44.61
C ALA A 825 0.56 32.12 -45.99
N SER A 826 -0.12 31.16 -46.64
CA SER A 826 -0.80 31.39 -47.91
C SER A 826 -1.92 32.43 -47.79
N SER A 827 -2.71 32.39 -46.71
CA SER A 827 -3.80 33.34 -46.47
C SER A 827 -3.33 34.78 -46.23
N MET A 828 -2.08 34.94 -45.76
CA MET A 828 -1.42 36.24 -45.54
C MET A 828 -0.59 36.70 -46.75
N ASN A 829 -0.58 35.95 -47.86
CA ASN A 829 0.25 36.20 -49.05
C ASN A 829 1.77 36.28 -48.75
N VAL A 830 2.26 35.51 -47.78
CA VAL A 830 3.70 35.43 -47.47
C VAL A 830 4.32 34.28 -48.28
N ILE A 831 5.34 34.59 -49.07
CA ILE A 831 6.04 33.61 -49.90
C ILE A 831 7.05 32.84 -49.04
N GLY A 832 6.94 31.51 -48.98
CA GLY A 832 7.90 30.61 -48.31
C GLY A 832 7.27 29.32 -47.77
N ALA A 833 8.06 28.26 -47.63
CA ALA A 833 7.64 26.96 -47.11
C ALA A 833 7.82 26.88 -45.57
N TYR A 834 6.98 27.60 -44.84
CA TYR A 834 7.12 27.76 -43.39
C TYR A 834 6.64 26.54 -42.59
N GLY A 835 5.80 25.67 -43.17
CA GLY A 835 5.34 24.40 -42.61
C GLY A 835 6.28 23.21 -42.83
N SER A 836 7.52 23.41 -43.29
CA SER A 836 8.48 22.30 -43.47
C SER A 836 8.96 21.74 -42.13
N ASN A 837 9.39 22.60 -41.21
CA ASN A 837 9.91 22.23 -39.90
C ASN A 837 9.23 23.06 -38.77
N PRO A 838 9.18 22.56 -37.53
CA PRO A 838 8.64 23.35 -36.41
C PRO A 838 9.41 24.66 -36.16
N GLU A 839 10.72 24.70 -36.43
CA GLU A 839 11.54 25.91 -36.31
C GLU A 839 11.11 27.01 -37.30
N THR A 840 10.84 26.65 -38.56
CA THR A 840 10.40 27.61 -39.58
C THR A 840 9.00 28.14 -39.28
N ALA A 841 8.13 27.30 -38.70
CA ALA A 841 6.80 27.71 -38.26
C ALA A 841 6.85 28.70 -37.10
N LEU A 842 7.73 28.49 -36.10
CA LEU A 842 7.90 29.41 -34.98
C LEU A 842 8.54 30.74 -35.42
N TYR A 843 9.47 30.70 -36.37
CA TYR A 843 10.01 31.89 -37.00
C TYR A 843 8.90 32.69 -37.71
N PHE A 844 8.03 32.01 -38.47
CA PHE A 844 6.89 32.65 -39.14
C PHE A 844 5.96 33.36 -38.14
N TYR A 845 5.68 32.73 -36.99
CA TYR A 845 4.89 33.36 -35.94
C TYR A 845 5.52 34.66 -35.41
N GLY A 846 6.82 34.62 -35.09
CA GLY A 846 7.56 35.76 -34.55
C GLY A 846 7.73 36.91 -35.55
N ALA A 847 7.98 36.59 -36.82
CA ALA A 847 8.28 37.58 -37.85
C ALA A 847 7.03 38.19 -38.51
N PHE A 848 5.94 37.43 -38.67
CA PHE A 848 4.78 37.87 -39.45
C PHE A 848 3.48 37.93 -38.64
N VAL A 849 3.17 36.90 -37.83
CA VAL A 849 1.87 36.79 -37.13
C VAL A 849 1.79 37.75 -35.93
N ASN A 850 2.77 37.70 -35.02
CA ASN A 850 2.77 38.53 -33.82
C ASN A 850 2.85 40.05 -34.12
N PRO A 851 3.67 40.51 -35.08
CA PRO A 851 3.67 41.92 -35.49
C PRO A 851 2.34 42.36 -36.14
N ALA A 852 1.68 41.49 -36.91
CA ALA A 852 0.37 41.80 -37.49
C ALA A 852 -0.72 41.95 -36.41
N TRP A 853 -0.71 41.08 -35.40
CA TRP A 853 -1.61 41.19 -34.25
C TRP A 853 -1.37 42.45 -33.42
N ASN A 854 -0.12 42.79 -33.11
CA ASN A 854 0.20 43.99 -32.33
C ASN A 854 -0.21 45.28 -33.05
N LYS A 855 -0.05 45.34 -34.38
CA LYS A 855 -0.57 46.45 -35.20
C LYS A 855 -2.10 46.55 -35.08
N PHE A 856 -2.81 45.43 -35.15
CA PHE A 856 -4.26 45.38 -35.01
C PHE A 856 -4.73 45.77 -33.60
N SER A 857 -4.09 45.25 -32.54
CA SER A 857 -4.43 45.53 -31.15
C SER A 857 -4.27 47.02 -30.81
N ASN A 858 -3.18 47.65 -31.26
CA ASN A 858 -2.98 49.10 -31.08
C ASN A 858 -4.05 49.95 -31.82
N LEU A 859 -4.51 49.49 -32.99
CA LEU A 859 -5.60 50.13 -33.72
C LEU A 859 -6.96 49.92 -33.02
N ALA A 860 -7.20 48.74 -32.46
CA ALA A 860 -8.43 48.42 -31.75
C ALA A 860 -8.57 49.22 -30.43
N SER A 861 -7.46 49.53 -29.75
CA SER A 861 -7.49 50.31 -28.50
C SER A 861 -7.68 51.83 -28.69
N SER A 862 -7.55 52.37 -29.91
CA SER A 862 -7.41 53.82 -30.14
C SER A 862 -8.64 54.55 -30.70
N SER A 863 -9.73 53.90 -31.17
CA SER A 863 -10.92 54.64 -31.67
C SER A 863 -12.24 53.83 -31.89
N ASN A 864 -13.39 54.54 -31.80
CA ASN A 864 -14.75 54.07 -32.14
C ASN A 864 -14.87 53.69 -33.63
N PHE A 865 -15.04 52.41 -33.96
CA PHE A 865 -15.23 51.97 -35.35
C PHE A 865 -16.39 51.00 -35.55
N ARG A 866 -17.12 51.22 -36.64
CA ARG A 866 -18.17 50.36 -37.20
C ARG A 866 -17.64 49.07 -37.87
N ASN A 867 -16.32 48.93 -38.08
CA ASN A 867 -15.75 47.85 -38.90
C ASN A 867 -14.49 47.19 -38.29
N ILE A 868 -14.51 46.80 -37.02
CA ILE A 868 -13.41 46.04 -36.35
C ILE A 868 -13.06 44.76 -37.13
N TRP A 869 -14.05 44.15 -37.76
CA TRP A 869 -13.91 42.93 -38.56
C TRP A 869 -13.11 43.12 -39.86
N ASP A 870 -13.14 44.30 -40.48
CA ASP A 870 -12.41 44.55 -41.74
C ASP A 870 -10.93 44.83 -41.52
N ALA A 871 -10.57 45.32 -40.33
CA ALA A 871 -9.17 45.51 -39.95
C ALA A 871 -8.49 44.21 -39.47
N PHE A 872 -9.25 43.12 -39.28
CA PHE A 872 -8.72 41.85 -38.77
C PHE A 872 -7.80 41.16 -39.80
N PRO A 873 -6.51 40.96 -39.50
CA PRO A 873 -5.52 40.50 -40.48
C PRO A 873 -5.67 39.04 -40.92
N PHE A 874 -6.42 38.22 -40.17
CA PHE A 874 -6.56 36.78 -40.42
C PHE A 874 -7.93 36.38 -40.99
N LYS A 875 -8.71 37.33 -41.51
CA LYS A 875 -10.07 37.10 -42.02
C LYS A 875 -10.14 36.00 -43.09
N THR A 876 -9.21 36.01 -44.05
CA THR A 876 -9.11 35.03 -45.16
C THR A 876 -8.89 33.59 -44.68
N PHE A 877 -8.19 33.41 -43.55
CA PHE A 877 -7.95 32.09 -42.97
C PHE A 877 -9.22 31.44 -42.41
N PHE A 878 -10.19 32.22 -41.91
CA PHE A 878 -11.41 31.70 -41.26
C PHE A 878 -12.66 31.69 -42.15
N GLN A 879 -12.58 32.19 -43.39
CA GLN A 879 -13.70 32.30 -44.34
C GLN A 879 -14.43 30.97 -44.67
N GLY A 880 -13.84 29.82 -44.35
CA GLY A 880 -14.48 28.50 -44.52
C GLY A 880 -15.16 27.90 -43.28
N ARG A 881 -14.99 28.48 -42.08
CA ARG A 881 -15.46 27.90 -40.80
C ARG A 881 -16.46 28.78 -40.02
N SER A 882 -16.58 30.08 -40.30
CA SER A 882 -17.49 30.98 -39.56
C SER A 882 -18.28 31.94 -40.45
N ASN A 883 -19.59 31.71 -40.62
CA ASN A 883 -20.45 32.55 -41.48
C ASN A 883 -21.34 33.57 -40.73
N GLU A 884 -21.35 33.60 -39.40
CA GLU A 884 -22.20 34.53 -38.63
C GLU A 884 -21.37 35.66 -38.01
N VAL A 885 -21.49 36.88 -38.52
CA VAL A 885 -20.90 38.09 -37.90
C VAL A 885 -21.93 38.65 -36.89
N PRO A 886 -21.59 38.79 -35.60
CA PRO A 886 -22.49 39.42 -34.63
C PRO A 886 -22.63 40.92 -34.90
N ASP A 887 -23.82 41.51 -34.69
CA ASP A 887 -24.07 42.95 -34.92
C ASP A 887 -23.46 43.88 -33.85
N ASP A 888 -23.06 43.35 -32.68
CA ASP A 888 -22.55 44.15 -31.55
C ASP A 888 -21.02 44.28 -31.55
N ALA A 889 -20.50 45.51 -31.42
CA ALA A 889 -19.06 45.80 -31.44
C ALA A 889 -18.24 45.10 -30.33
N SER A 890 -18.81 44.91 -29.13
CA SER A 890 -18.17 44.16 -28.04
C SER A 890 -18.07 42.66 -28.36
N ARG A 891 -19.15 42.07 -28.90
CA ARG A 891 -19.17 40.67 -29.33
C ARG A 891 -18.23 40.39 -30.52
N ILE A 892 -18.01 41.39 -31.38
CA ILE A 892 -17.03 41.31 -32.46
C ILE A 892 -15.61 41.26 -31.89
N LEU A 893 -15.28 42.10 -30.89
CA LEU A 893 -13.97 42.06 -30.22
C LEU A 893 -13.72 40.71 -29.53
N ASP A 894 -14.70 40.21 -28.78
CA ASP A 894 -14.61 38.90 -28.12
C ASP A 894 -14.37 37.77 -29.14
N LYS A 895 -15.08 37.81 -30.28
CA LYS A 895 -14.92 36.85 -31.36
C LYS A 895 -13.53 36.96 -32.02
N VAL A 896 -13.03 38.16 -32.26
CA VAL A 896 -11.69 38.39 -32.85
C VAL A 896 -10.58 37.91 -31.91
N ILE A 897 -10.71 38.18 -30.61
CA ILE A 897 -9.80 37.69 -29.58
C ILE A 897 -9.81 36.16 -29.56
N SER A 898 -11.00 35.53 -29.62
CA SER A 898 -11.12 34.07 -29.71
C SER A 898 -10.43 33.49 -30.95
N LEU A 899 -10.61 34.09 -32.13
CA LEU A 899 -9.98 33.61 -33.36
C LEU A 899 -8.45 33.74 -33.30
N TYR A 900 -7.94 34.81 -32.68
CA TYR A 900 -6.51 34.94 -32.45
C TYR A 900 -5.99 33.91 -31.44
N HIS A 901 -6.76 33.58 -30.40
CA HIS A 901 -6.40 32.51 -29.48
C HIS A 901 -6.26 31.15 -30.16
N GLU A 902 -7.07 30.84 -31.19
CA GLU A 902 -6.88 29.60 -31.98
C GLU A 902 -5.51 29.59 -32.70
N ILE A 903 -5.12 30.71 -33.31
CA ILE A 903 -3.82 30.86 -33.95
C ILE A 903 -2.69 30.77 -32.92
N PHE A 904 -2.84 31.44 -31.78
CA PHE A 904 -1.88 31.39 -30.68
C PHE A 904 -1.71 29.97 -30.14
N HIS A 905 -2.82 29.25 -29.95
CA HIS A 905 -2.81 27.85 -29.51
C HIS A 905 -2.08 26.96 -30.51
N LEU A 906 -2.33 27.13 -31.82
CA LEU A 906 -1.62 26.39 -32.86
C LEU A 906 -0.09 26.52 -32.74
N PHE A 907 0.45 27.74 -32.62
CA PHE A 907 1.90 27.93 -32.51
C PHE A 907 2.45 27.53 -31.15
N THR A 908 1.64 27.64 -30.10
CA THR A 908 2.00 27.17 -28.75
C THR A 908 2.16 25.65 -28.74
N THR A 909 1.27 24.90 -29.41
CA THR A 909 1.38 23.45 -29.55
C THR A 909 2.61 23.03 -30.36
N ILE A 910 2.93 23.74 -31.45
CA ILE A 910 4.18 23.49 -32.21
C ILE A 910 5.42 23.71 -31.32
N ARG A 911 5.41 24.77 -30.50
CA ARG A 911 6.50 25.04 -29.55
C ARG A 911 6.69 23.92 -28.53
N TYR A 912 5.60 23.29 -28.08
CA TYR A 912 5.68 22.14 -27.19
C TYR A 912 6.16 20.86 -27.87
N ILE A 913 5.93 20.69 -29.17
CA ILE A 913 6.36 19.48 -29.89
C ILE A 913 7.84 19.57 -30.31
N GLN A 914 8.33 20.78 -30.58
CA GLN A 914 9.69 21.02 -31.06
C GLN A 914 10.80 20.23 -30.32
N PRO A 915 10.85 20.19 -28.97
CA PRO A 915 11.94 19.51 -28.26
C PRO A 915 12.03 18.02 -28.58
N TYR A 916 10.90 17.36 -28.83
CA TYR A 916 10.84 15.92 -29.10
C TYR A 916 11.49 15.54 -30.45
N THR A 917 11.63 16.50 -31.36
CA THR A 917 12.29 16.26 -32.65
C THR A 917 13.82 16.19 -32.55
N PHE A 918 14.42 16.68 -31.45
CA PHE A 918 15.87 16.66 -31.26
C PHE A 918 16.39 15.35 -30.64
N PHE A 919 15.58 14.66 -29.86
CA PHE A 919 15.99 13.45 -29.14
C PHE A 919 15.95 12.22 -30.05
N LYS A 920 17.04 11.44 -30.07
CA LYS A 920 17.12 10.19 -30.85
C LYS A 920 16.56 8.97 -30.11
N ARG A 921 16.61 8.97 -28.78
CA ARG A 921 16.14 7.87 -27.92
C ARG A 921 14.81 8.25 -27.30
N SER A 922 13.84 7.34 -27.33
CA SER A 922 12.52 7.53 -26.71
C SER A 922 12.61 7.76 -25.20
N THR A 923 13.57 7.12 -24.53
CA THR A 923 13.83 7.30 -23.08
C THR A 923 14.15 8.74 -22.74
N ASP A 924 14.94 9.42 -23.58
CA ASP A 924 15.36 10.79 -23.32
C ASP A 924 14.20 11.76 -23.57
N CYS A 925 13.35 11.48 -24.57
CA CYS A 925 12.08 12.20 -24.78
C CYS A 925 11.17 12.13 -23.55
N GLU A 926 10.99 10.92 -22.99
CA GLU A 926 10.15 10.70 -21.81
C GLU A 926 10.69 11.46 -20.58
N ILE A 927 12.00 11.38 -20.33
CA ILE A 927 12.65 12.09 -19.22
C ILE A 927 12.49 13.60 -19.38
N TYR A 928 12.69 14.14 -20.58
CA TYR A 928 12.50 15.56 -20.85
C TYR A 928 11.05 15.99 -20.59
N ALA A 929 10.07 15.20 -21.08
CA ALA A 929 8.67 15.45 -20.83
C ALA A 929 8.36 15.51 -19.33
N LEU A 930 8.89 14.54 -18.56
CA LEU A 930 8.66 14.44 -17.11
C LEU A 930 9.32 15.54 -16.29
N CYS A 931 10.58 15.83 -16.58
CA CYS A 931 11.41 16.71 -15.76
C CYS A 931 11.28 18.19 -16.12
N GLN A 932 10.81 18.54 -17.33
CA GLN A 932 10.79 19.92 -17.81
C GLN A 932 9.40 20.37 -18.29
N GLN A 933 8.74 19.60 -19.16
CA GLN A 933 7.60 20.09 -19.94
C GLN A 933 6.22 19.86 -19.30
N ALA A 934 6.00 18.69 -18.70
CA ALA A 934 4.68 18.31 -18.21
C ALA A 934 4.31 19.03 -16.90
N ASN A 935 3.13 19.65 -16.88
CA ASN A 935 2.50 20.17 -15.67
C ASN A 935 1.56 19.15 -15.03
N ILE A 936 0.91 18.31 -15.84
CA ILE A 936 0.03 17.25 -15.34
C ILE A 936 0.64 15.93 -15.80
N VAL A 937 1.07 15.12 -14.84
CA VAL A 937 1.63 13.79 -15.09
C VAL A 937 0.67 12.77 -14.50
N GLY A 938 0.03 11.96 -15.33
CA GLY A 938 -0.80 10.83 -14.91
C GLY A 938 -0.08 9.51 -15.09
N THR A 939 -0.05 8.67 -14.06
CA THR A 939 0.73 7.42 -14.10
C THR A 939 0.23 6.41 -13.07
N THR A 940 0.50 5.13 -13.30
CA THR A 940 0.30 4.11 -12.26
C THR A 940 1.48 4.12 -11.29
N TRP A 941 1.22 3.78 -10.02
CA TRP A 941 2.28 3.78 -9.01
C TRP A 941 3.44 2.83 -9.39
N GLU A 942 3.17 1.67 -9.98
CA GLU A 942 4.18 0.69 -10.41
C GLU A 942 5.15 1.27 -11.45
N GLU A 943 4.62 2.08 -12.38
CA GLU A 943 5.37 2.62 -13.50
C GLU A 943 6.34 3.73 -13.05
N VAL A 944 5.96 4.47 -12.00
CA VAL A 944 6.86 5.39 -11.29
C VAL A 944 7.93 4.62 -10.53
N LEU A 945 7.56 3.56 -9.80
CA LEU A 945 8.51 2.75 -9.02
C LEU A 945 9.62 2.17 -9.91
N LYS A 946 9.28 1.67 -11.10
CA LYS A 946 10.26 1.15 -12.06
C LYS A 946 11.25 2.20 -12.56
N ARG A 947 10.84 3.48 -12.62
CA ARG A 947 11.68 4.60 -13.06
C ARG A 947 12.33 5.35 -11.91
N LEU A 948 12.12 4.94 -10.66
CA LEU A 948 12.63 5.65 -9.49
C LEU A 948 14.12 5.99 -9.56
N PRO A 949 15.04 5.07 -9.92
CA PRO A 949 16.46 5.39 -9.97
C PRO A 949 16.74 6.57 -10.92
N ILE A 950 16.21 6.49 -12.14
CA ILE A 950 16.38 7.49 -13.20
C ILE A 950 15.75 8.83 -12.79
N LEU A 951 14.54 8.81 -12.24
CA LEU A 951 13.84 10.03 -11.80
C LEU A 951 14.56 10.71 -10.65
N SER A 952 15.16 9.91 -9.77
CA SER A 952 15.91 10.40 -8.62
C SER A 952 17.26 11.02 -9.00
N GLU A 953 17.88 10.59 -10.10
CA GLU A 953 19.10 11.20 -10.64
C GLU A 953 18.82 12.49 -11.40
N LYS A 954 17.68 12.55 -12.09
CA LYS A 954 17.30 13.70 -12.95
C LYS A 954 16.55 14.80 -12.21
N GLY A 955 16.21 14.61 -10.94
CA GLY A 955 15.57 15.60 -10.09
C GLY A 955 14.10 15.84 -10.43
N PHE A 956 13.29 14.77 -10.46
CA PHE A 956 11.84 14.91 -10.64
C PHE A 956 11.18 15.60 -9.43
N SER A 957 10.37 16.63 -9.70
CA SER A 957 9.75 17.46 -8.67
C SER A 957 8.28 17.75 -8.99
N PHE A 958 7.42 17.76 -7.96
CA PHE A 958 6.00 18.11 -8.07
C PHE A 958 5.51 18.88 -6.83
N GLU A 959 4.47 19.72 -6.97
CA GLU A 959 3.89 20.45 -5.82
C GLU A 959 2.59 19.81 -5.31
N ASN A 960 1.80 19.22 -6.21
CA ASN A 960 0.51 18.63 -5.89
C ASN A 960 0.54 17.12 -6.20
N LEU A 961 0.07 16.30 -5.26
CA LEU A 961 -0.13 14.85 -5.45
C LEU A 961 -1.62 14.54 -5.37
N ILE A 962 -2.16 13.91 -6.41
CA ILE A 962 -3.53 13.39 -6.44
C ILE A 962 -3.44 11.86 -6.51
N VAL A 963 -4.05 11.17 -5.55
CA VAL A 963 -4.09 9.71 -5.46
C VAL A 963 -5.52 9.24 -5.72
N LEU A 964 -5.74 8.57 -6.84
CA LEU A 964 -6.99 7.90 -7.19
C LEU A 964 -6.97 6.45 -6.65
N ASP A 965 -8.16 5.90 -6.38
CA ASP A 965 -8.34 4.54 -5.86
C ASP A 965 -7.46 4.27 -4.62
N SER A 966 -7.38 5.28 -3.74
CA SER A 966 -6.43 5.34 -2.62
C SER A 966 -6.60 4.19 -1.62
N GLU A 967 -7.78 3.57 -1.54
CA GLU A 967 -8.05 2.38 -0.73
C GLU A 967 -7.16 1.19 -1.13
N SER A 968 -6.75 1.14 -2.40
CA SER A 968 -5.97 0.06 -2.98
C SER A 968 -4.46 0.32 -3.01
N ILE A 969 -4.03 1.54 -2.67
CA ILE A 969 -2.62 1.95 -2.68
C ILE A 969 -2.10 1.98 -1.23
N SER A 970 -1.02 1.23 -1.00
CA SER A 970 -0.42 1.12 0.34
C SER A 970 0.17 2.44 0.82
N GLU A 971 0.21 2.64 2.14
CA GLU A 971 0.95 3.75 2.76
C GLU A 971 2.41 3.80 2.31
N TYR A 972 3.02 2.63 2.14
CA TYR A 972 4.42 2.52 1.75
C TYR A 972 4.67 3.14 0.38
N THR A 973 3.81 2.83 -0.59
CA THR A 973 3.89 3.36 -1.95
C THR A 973 3.73 4.88 -1.98
N VAL A 974 2.75 5.44 -1.27
CA VAL A 974 2.55 6.90 -1.20
C VAL A 974 3.77 7.59 -0.55
N SER A 975 4.34 6.98 0.49
CA SER A 975 5.52 7.51 1.18
C SER A 975 6.75 7.57 0.26
N LYS A 976 6.94 6.55 -0.61
CA LYS A 976 8.00 6.55 -1.63
C LYS A 976 7.86 7.75 -2.57
N LEU A 977 6.66 7.99 -3.06
CA LEU A 977 6.37 9.11 -3.97
C LEU A 977 6.63 10.47 -3.31
N LEU A 978 6.23 10.64 -2.05
CA LEU A 978 6.48 11.88 -1.30
C LEU A 978 7.98 12.12 -1.05
N THR A 979 8.74 11.06 -0.81
CA THR A 979 10.18 11.13 -0.53
C THR A 979 11.01 11.34 -1.81
N LEU A 980 10.51 10.85 -2.96
CA LEU A 980 11.10 11.09 -4.28
C LEU A 980 11.17 12.58 -4.64
N ASN A 981 10.26 13.41 -4.12
CA ASN A 981 10.12 14.79 -4.52
C ASN A 981 11.29 15.66 -4.03
N GLU A 982 12.14 16.11 -4.95
CA GLU A 982 13.31 16.96 -4.65
C GLU A 982 13.01 18.47 -4.72
N SER A 983 11.73 18.86 -4.70
CA SER A 983 11.36 20.29 -4.77
C SER A 983 11.85 21.07 -3.54
N ASN A 984 12.49 22.23 -3.79
CA ASN A 984 12.88 23.17 -2.72
C ASN A 984 11.68 23.65 -1.87
N SER A 985 10.48 23.72 -2.46
CA SER A 985 9.25 24.10 -1.77
C SER A 985 8.50 22.93 -1.12
N GLY A 986 8.91 21.70 -1.39
CA GLY A 986 8.20 20.48 -0.99
C GLY A 986 6.81 20.32 -1.61
N THR A 987 6.16 19.20 -1.31
CA THR A 987 4.76 18.94 -1.64
C THR A 987 3.84 19.84 -0.79
N LYS A 988 2.99 20.64 -1.46
CA LYS A 988 2.04 21.55 -0.81
C LYS A 988 0.65 20.95 -0.65
N ARG A 989 0.24 20.06 -1.57
CA ARG A 989 -1.11 19.48 -1.60
C ARG A 989 -1.07 17.98 -1.78
N ILE A 990 -1.86 17.27 -0.98
CA ILE A 990 -2.10 15.84 -1.12
C ILE A 990 -3.61 15.62 -1.12
N ILE A 991 -4.14 15.08 -2.21
CA ILE A 991 -5.57 14.84 -2.38
C ILE A 991 -5.76 13.36 -2.63
N CYS A 992 -6.52 12.68 -1.78
CA CYS A 992 -6.78 11.25 -1.91
C CYS A 992 -8.27 11.01 -2.17
N PHE A 993 -8.57 10.37 -3.30
CA PHE A 993 -9.90 9.87 -3.63
C PHE A 993 -9.94 8.36 -3.38
N GLY A 994 -10.98 7.88 -2.70
CA GLY A 994 -11.12 6.44 -2.47
C GLY A 994 -12.51 5.98 -2.05
N ASP A 995 -12.66 4.67 -1.90
CA ASP A 995 -13.85 3.99 -1.36
C ASP A 995 -13.46 3.02 -0.23
N ASP A 996 -13.82 3.38 1.00
CA ASP A 996 -13.43 2.65 2.22
C ASP A 996 -14.01 1.24 2.27
N ARG A 997 -15.18 1.02 1.67
CA ARG A 997 -15.93 -0.24 1.77
C ARG A 997 -15.65 -1.17 0.59
N ALA A 998 -15.08 -0.66 -0.50
CA ALA A 998 -14.65 -1.44 -1.65
C ALA A 998 -13.34 -2.23 -1.41
N ASN A 999 -12.69 -2.08 -0.25
CA ASN A 999 -11.43 -2.76 0.03
C ASN A 999 -11.59 -4.30 0.05
N LEU A 1000 -11.07 -4.93 -1.01
CA LEU A 1000 -11.22 -6.35 -1.32
C LEU A 1000 -10.37 -7.28 -0.43
N TYR A 1001 -9.35 -6.76 0.25
CA TYR A 1001 -8.32 -7.55 0.91
C TYR A 1001 -8.23 -7.24 2.41
N ARG A 1002 -8.93 -8.06 3.21
CA ARG A 1002 -8.50 -8.40 4.57
C ARG A 1002 -8.24 -9.90 4.68
N ASN A 1003 -7.54 -10.45 3.68
CA ASN A 1003 -6.94 -11.77 3.88
C ASN A 1003 -5.67 -11.53 4.68
N PHE A 1004 -5.74 -11.82 5.97
CA PHE A 1004 -4.56 -11.99 6.83
C PHE A 1004 -3.81 -13.23 6.33
N GLU A 1005 -3.08 -13.10 5.23
CA GLU A 1005 -2.01 -14.04 4.96
C GLU A 1005 -0.98 -13.87 6.07
N ILE A 1006 -0.88 -14.93 6.86
CA ILE A 1006 -0.22 -15.05 8.16
C ILE A 1006 1.26 -14.60 8.15
N SER A 1007 1.87 -14.42 6.97
CA SER A 1007 3.28 -14.11 6.77
C SER A 1007 3.56 -12.70 6.21
N SER A 1008 2.55 -11.90 5.87
CA SER A 1008 2.75 -10.57 5.28
C SER A 1008 2.30 -9.46 6.24
N THR A 1009 3.08 -8.38 6.35
CA THR A 1009 2.70 -7.21 7.15
C THR A 1009 1.38 -6.65 6.63
N PRO A 1010 0.36 -6.40 7.47
CA PRO A 1010 -0.91 -5.86 7.00
C PRO A 1010 -0.69 -4.47 6.37
N THR A 1011 -0.90 -4.38 5.07
CA THR A 1011 -0.74 -3.14 4.30
C THR A 1011 -2.00 -2.29 4.45
N PHE A 1012 -1.98 -1.34 5.39
CA PHE A 1012 -3.01 -0.31 5.43
C PHE A 1012 -2.85 0.63 4.23
N SER A 1013 -3.98 1.04 3.67
CA SER A 1013 -3.98 2.13 2.71
C SER A 1013 -3.68 3.45 3.41
N PHE A 1014 -3.01 4.36 2.70
CA PHE A 1014 -2.65 5.67 3.23
C PHE A 1014 -3.88 6.44 3.74
N SER A 1015 -4.98 6.41 2.96
CA SER A 1015 -6.23 7.10 3.30
C SER A 1015 -6.97 6.44 4.47
N GLU A 1016 -6.97 5.12 4.58
CA GLU A 1016 -7.59 4.40 5.71
C GLU A 1016 -6.91 4.73 7.03
N LYS A 1017 -5.58 4.73 7.06
CA LYS A 1017 -4.81 5.08 8.26
C LYS A 1017 -5.12 6.50 8.75
N LEU A 1018 -5.13 7.46 7.83
CA LEU A 1018 -5.38 8.86 8.17
C LEU A 1018 -6.83 9.09 8.67
N ARG A 1019 -7.80 8.37 8.11
CA ARG A 1019 -9.18 8.41 8.62
C ARG A 1019 -9.31 7.80 10.01
N GLN A 1020 -8.67 6.66 10.26
CA GLN A 1020 -8.66 6.04 11.59
C GLN A 1020 -7.92 6.91 12.64
N PHE A 1021 -6.96 7.72 12.20
CA PHE A 1021 -6.35 8.74 13.05
C PHE A 1021 -7.30 9.94 13.36
N GLY A 1022 -8.40 10.07 12.62
CA GLY A 1022 -9.41 11.10 12.80
C GLY A 1022 -9.26 12.31 11.87
N VAL A 1023 -8.50 12.20 10.78
CA VAL A 1023 -8.45 13.25 9.74
C VAL A 1023 -9.81 13.38 9.08
N PHE A 1024 -10.28 14.62 8.92
CA PHE A 1024 -11.56 14.91 8.28
C PHE A 1024 -11.58 14.37 6.84
N CYS A 1025 -12.66 13.68 6.49
CA CYS A 1025 -12.87 13.11 5.18
C CYS A 1025 -14.21 13.57 4.61
N HIS A 1026 -14.18 14.19 3.43
CA HIS A 1026 -15.38 14.53 2.68
C HIS A 1026 -16.04 13.24 2.19
N GLN A 1027 -17.30 13.02 2.57
CA GLN A 1027 -18.07 11.86 2.15
C GLN A 1027 -19.03 12.27 1.04
N LEU A 1028 -18.88 11.71 -0.15
CA LEU A 1028 -19.76 12.01 -1.29
C LEU A 1028 -21.10 11.27 -1.14
N LYS A 1029 -22.20 12.02 -1.04
CA LYS A 1029 -23.56 11.45 -0.85
C LYS A 1029 -24.38 11.23 -2.12
N THR A 1030 -23.83 11.46 -3.32
CA THR A 1030 -24.57 11.29 -4.57
C THR A 1030 -23.98 10.16 -5.40
N LYS A 1031 -24.82 9.22 -5.86
CA LYS A 1031 -24.48 8.16 -6.81
C LYS A 1031 -25.12 8.45 -8.16
N TYR A 1032 -24.31 8.41 -9.21
CA TYR A 1032 -24.76 8.69 -10.58
C TYR A 1032 -24.92 7.40 -11.37
N ASN A 1033 -25.98 7.28 -12.18
CA ASN A 1033 -26.19 6.16 -13.11
C ASN A 1033 -26.27 4.77 -12.44
N THR A 1034 -26.66 4.70 -11.16
CA THR A 1034 -26.98 3.46 -10.45
C THR A 1034 -28.46 3.50 -10.08
N ARG A 1035 -29.20 2.40 -10.34
CA ARG A 1035 -30.59 2.30 -9.88
C ARG A 1035 -30.65 2.18 -8.35
N LYS A 1036 -31.58 2.93 -7.73
CA LYS A 1036 -31.75 3.00 -6.27
C LYS A 1036 -31.87 1.62 -5.60
N SER A 1037 -32.65 0.71 -6.16
CA SER A 1037 -32.86 -0.66 -5.65
C SER A 1037 -31.57 -1.47 -5.53
N ILE A 1038 -30.66 -1.35 -6.51
CA ILE A 1038 -29.36 -2.04 -6.54
C ILE A 1038 -28.40 -1.37 -5.56
N GLY A 1039 -28.35 -0.03 -5.56
CA GLY A 1039 -27.47 0.72 -4.65
C GLY A 1039 -27.81 0.49 -3.17
N GLU A 1040 -29.09 0.40 -2.83
CA GLU A 1040 -29.56 0.14 -1.46
C GLU A 1040 -29.10 -1.21 -0.89
N LEU A 1041 -28.67 -2.17 -1.73
CA LEU A 1041 -28.08 -3.42 -1.26
C LEU A 1041 -26.80 -3.21 -0.43
N ILE A 1042 -26.08 -2.11 -0.70
CA ILE A 1042 -24.77 -1.81 -0.09
C ILE A 1042 -24.74 -0.50 0.70
N ASP A 1043 -25.78 0.36 0.60
CA ASP A 1043 -25.83 1.67 1.28
C ASP A 1043 -25.60 1.62 2.79
N TRP A 1044 -26.11 0.57 3.45
CA TRP A 1044 -25.99 0.37 4.89
C TRP A 1044 -24.54 0.31 5.38
N GLN A 1045 -23.59 -0.05 4.50
CA GLN A 1045 -22.17 -0.11 4.88
C GLN A 1045 -21.59 1.28 5.16
N TYR A 1046 -22.14 2.33 4.57
CA TYR A 1046 -21.58 3.68 4.67
C TYR A 1046 -22.17 4.50 5.82
N ASN A 1047 -23.26 4.04 6.46
CA ASN A 1047 -24.02 4.80 7.46
C ASN A 1047 -24.45 6.21 6.95
N LEU A 1048 -24.72 6.32 5.66
CA LEU A 1048 -25.08 7.57 4.97
C LEU A 1048 -26.39 7.41 4.21
N GLN A 1049 -27.10 8.54 4.03
CA GLN A 1049 -28.23 8.62 3.13
C GLN A 1049 -27.75 9.09 1.76
N PHE A 1050 -27.93 8.25 0.74
CA PHE A 1050 -27.52 8.55 -0.63
C PHE A 1050 -28.65 9.14 -1.48
N GLN A 1051 -28.29 10.07 -2.35
CA GLN A 1051 -29.12 10.56 -3.44
C GLN A 1051 -28.71 9.87 -4.75
N TYR A 1052 -29.71 9.45 -5.53
CA TYR A 1052 -29.51 8.77 -6.81
C TYR A 1052 -29.88 9.73 -7.95
N VAL A 1053 -28.97 9.94 -8.90
CA VAL A 1053 -29.16 10.85 -10.02
C VAL A 1053 -28.83 10.13 -11.32
N ASP A 1054 -29.76 10.16 -12.26
CA ASP A 1054 -29.55 9.62 -13.60
C ASP A 1054 -29.16 10.75 -14.55
N THR A 1055 -28.00 10.59 -15.19
CA THR A 1055 -27.46 11.59 -16.12
C THR A 1055 -27.81 11.30 -17.58
N THR A 1056 -28.46 10.16 -17.84
CA THR A 1056 -28.96 9.80 -19.18
C THR A 1056 -30.28 10.50 -19.46
N ASP A 1057 -30.41 11.15 -20.61
CA ASP A 1057 -31.61 11.88 -21.06
C ASP A 1057 -32.89 11.01 -21.18
N THR A 1058 -32.76 9.69 -21.02
CA THR A 1058 -33.82 8.69 -21.13
C THR A 1058 -34.35 8.28 -19.76
N SER A 1059 -35.68 8.15 -19.63
CA SER A 1059 -36.41 7.62 -18.46
C SER A 1059 -36.16 6.12 -18.17
N THR A 1060 -34.97 5.60 -18.47
CA THR A 1060 -34.57 4.20 -18.34
C THR A 1060 -34.61 3.70 -16.90
N CYS A 1061 -34.32 4.56 -15.92
CA CYS A 1061 -34.41 4.20 -14.50
C CYS A 1061 -35.83 4.14 -13.95
N LEU A 1062 -36.84 4.64 -14.67
CA LEU A 1062 -38.25 4.50 -14.30
C LEU A 1062 -38.83 3.14 -14.74
N HIS A 1063 -38.12 2.42 -15.59
CA HIS A 1063 -38.56 1.14 -16.14
C HIS A 1063 -37.67 -0.02 -15.64
N GLY A 1064 -38.26 -1.21 -15.51
CA GLY A 1064 -37.58 -2.44 -15.10
C GLY A 1064 -36.72 -3.04 -16.22
N ASN A 1065 -36.29 -4.29 -16.04
CA ASN A 1065 -35.47 -5.00 -17.04
C ASN A 1065 -36.38 -5.84 -17.95
N SER A 1066 -36.33 -5.64 -19.27
CA SER A 1066 -37.12 -6.41 -20.25
C SER A 1066 -36.89 -7.92 -20.07
N GLY A 1067 -37.98 -8.69 -19.95
CA GLY A 1067 -37.93 -10.14 -19.78
C GLY A 1067 -37.74 -10.63 -18.36
N PHE A 1068 -37.50 -9.74 -17.38
CA PHE A 1068 -37.31 -10.11 -15.99
C PHE A 1068 -38.32 -9.39 -15.10
N VAL A 1069 -38.87 -10.08 -14.10
CA VAL A 1069 -39.81 -9.46 -13.15
C VAL A 1069 -39.07 -8.45 -12.28
N ASN A 1070 -37.93 -8.88 -11.74
CA ASN A 1070 -37.13 -8.11 -10.80
C ASN A 1070 -35.89 -7.52 -11.47
N GLU A 1071 -35.51 -6.36 -10.94
CA GLU A 1071 -34.32 -5.60 -11.36
C GLU A 1071 -33.02 -6.27 -10.91
N TYR A 1072 -33.06 -6.84 -9.71
CA TYR A 1072 -32.03 -7.72 -9.20
C TYR A 1072 -32.66 -8.99 -8.62
N GLN A 1073 -31.95 -10.10 -8.67
CA GLN A 1073 -32.43 -11.36 -8.09
C GLN A 1073 -31.27 -12.26 -7.64
N PHE A 1074 -31.43 -12.88 -6.47
CA PHE A 1074 -30.56 -13.96 -6.00
C PHE A 1074 -31.22 -15.30 -6.34
N ILE A 1075 -30.53 -16.10 -7.14
CA ILE A 1075 -31.01 -17.35 -7.73
C ILE A 1075 -30.26 -18.51 -7.04
N ASP A 1076 -31.04 -19.41 -6.47
CA ASP A 1076 -30.54 -20.61 -5.79
C ASP A 1076 -30.17 -21.68 -6.81
N VAL A 1077 -28.92 -22.11 -6.77
CA VAL A 1077 -28.38 -23.16 -7.66
C VAL A 1077 -28.02 -24.38 -6.82
N GLY A 1078 -28.84 -25.41 -6.95
CA GLY A 1078 -28.61 -26.72 -6.34
C GLY A 1078 -27.50 -27.54 -7.03
N PRO A 1079 -27.20 -28.75 -6.53
CA PRO A 1079 -26.23 -29.65 -7.16
C PRO A 1079 -26.61 -29.98 -8.60
N PHE A 1080 -25.66 -29.85 -9.53
CA PHE A 1080 -25.85 -30.18 -10.93
C PHE A 1080 -25.06 -31.45 -11.29
N LYS A 1081 -25.74 -32.45 -11.87
CA LYS A 1081 -25.16 -33.79 -12.16
C LYS A 1081 -24.50 -34.45 -10.94
N GLY A 1082 -25.05 -34.23 -9.74
CA GLY A 1082 -24.54 -34.82 -8.48
C GLY A 1082 -23.33 -34.10 -7.87
N ALA A 1083 -22.78 -33.07 -8.51
CA ALA A 1083 -21.70 -32.25 -7.96
C ALA A 1083 -22.22 -30.85 -7.60
N LYS A 1084 -21.83 -30.34 -6.41
CA LYS A 1084 -22.07 -28.94 -6.02
C LYS A 1084 -20.88 -28.06 -6.48
N GLU A 1085 -19.71 -28.23 -5.86
CA GLU A 1085 -18.45 -27.61 -6.27
C GLU A 1085 -17.39 -28.67 -6.64
N THR A 1086 -16.49 -28.34 -7.56
CA THR A 1086 -15.36 -29.19 -7.98
C THR A 1086 -14.03 -28.46 -7.79
N GLU A 1087 -13.03 -29.15 -7.27
CA GLU A 1087 -11.66 -28.65 -7.11
C GLU A 1087 -10.69 -29.49 -7.95
N LEU A 1088 -10.14 -28.92 -9.03
CA LEU A 1088 -9.14 -29.59 -9.89
C LEU A 1088 -7.74 -29.59 -9.24
N VAL A 1089 -7.41 -28.47 -8.60
CA VAL A 1089 -6.20 -28.26 -7.81
C VAL A 1089 -6.65 -27.66 -6.48
N LYS A 1090 -6.01 -28.05 -5.38
CA LYS A 1090 -6.34 -27.54 -4.04
C LYS A 1090 -6.35 -25.99 -4.04
N GLY A 1091 -7.51 -25.40 -3.76
CA GLY A 1091 -7.73 -23.95 -3.78
C GLY A 1091 -8.31 -23.36 -5.08
N SER A 1092 -8.38 -24.14 -6.17
CA SER A 1092 -8.99 -23.74 -7.45
C SER A 1092 -10.39 -24.32 -7.60
N LYS A 1093 -11.39 -23.58 -7.10
CA LYS A 1093 -12.80 -24.00 -7.07
C LYS A 1093 -13.56 -23.65 -8.34
N GLN A 1094 -14.45 -24.54 -8.76
CA GLN A 1094 -15.36 -24.35 -9.88
C GLN A 1094 -16.75 -24.88 -9.53
N ASN A 1095 -17.77 -24.36 -10.21
CA ASN A 1095 -19.15 -24.82 -10.12
C ASN A 1095 -19.75 -24.83 -11.52
N LEU A 1096 -19.92 -26.03 -12.07
CA LEU A 1096 -20.44 -26.22 -13.43
C LEU A 1096 -21.90 -25.80 -13.53
N GLY A 1097 -22.72 -26.06 -12.49
CA GLY A 1097 -24.13 -25.69 -12.48
C GLY A 1097 -24.33 -24.18 -12.57
N GLU A 1098 -23.60 -23.42 -11.75
CA GLU A 1098 -23.62 -21.95 -11.80
C GLU A 1098 -23.09 -21.42 -13.13
N ALA A 1099 -21.99 -21.98 -13.67
CA ALA A 1099 -21.41 -21.52 -14.93
C ALA A 1099 -22.39 -21.68 -16.10
N GLU A 1100 -23.02 -22.85 -16.20
CA GLU A 1100 -24.02 -23.15 -17.22
C GLU A 1100 -25.27 -22.28 -17.09
N TYR A 1101 -25.71 -22.01 -15.85
CA TYR A 1101 -26.85 -21.14 -15.58
C TYR A 1101 -26.56 -19.69 -15.95
N ALA A 1102 -25.38 -19.18 -15.60
CA ALA A 1102 -24.95 -17.82 -15.96
C ALA A 1102 -25.00 -17.61 -17.48
N ILE A 1103 -24.51 -18.59 -18.23
CA ILE A 1103 -24.47 -18.53 -19.70
C ILE A 1103 -25.88 -18.69 -20.29
N ALA A 1104 -26.74 -19.51 -19.69
CA ALA A 1104 -28.14 -19.61 -20.10
C ALA A 1104 -28.90 -18.28 -19.90
N ILE A 1105 -28.65 -17.56 -18.80
CA ILE A 1105 -29.20 -16.21 -18.59
C ILE A 1105 -28.65 -15.24 -19.65
N TYR A 1106 -27.34 -15.27 -19.92
CA TYR A 1106 -26.73 -14.43 -20.97
C TYR A 1106 -27.37 -14.70 -22.34
N GLN A 1107 -27.51 -15.97 -22.73
CA GLN A 1107 -28.17 -16.34 -23.98
C GLN A 1107 -29.62 -15.87 -24.02
N TYR A 1108 -30.36 -16.01 -22.92
CA TYR A 1108 -31.72 -15.50 -22.80
C TYR A 1108 -31.79 -13.98 -23.04
N MET A 1109 -30.92 -13.20 -22.40
CA MET A 1109 -30.84 -11.73 -22.61
C MET A 1109 -30.52 -11.38 -24.06
N ARG A 1110 -29.57 -12.06 -24.69
CA ARG A 1110 -29.23 -11.86 -26.11
C ARG A 1110 -30.42 -12.22 -27.02
N MET A 1111 -31.19 -13.26 -26.69
CA MET A 1111 -32.43 -13.57 -27.40
C MET A 1111 -33.53 -12.52 -27.21
N LEU A 1112 -33.53 -11.77 -26.12
CA LEU A 1112 -34.43 -10.63 -25.95
C LEU A 1112 -33.95 -9.36 -26.66
N GLY A 1113 -32.75 -9.36 -27.26
CA GLY A 1113 -32.20 -8.23 -28.01
C GLY A 1113 -31.28 -7.30 -27.20
N TYR A 1114 -30.88 -7.68 -25.99
CA TYR A 1114 -29.90 -6.90 -25.22
C TYR A 1114 -28.55 -6.86 -25.95
N PRO A 1115 -27.88 -5.71 -26.07
CA PRO A 1115 -26.53 -5.62 -26.62
C PRO A 1115 -25.51 -6.42 -25.79
N ALA A 1116 -24.57 -7.11 -26.45
CA ALA A 1116 -23.57 -7.93 -25.75
C ALA A 1116 -22.60 -7.07 -24.94
N ASP A 1117 -22.30 -5.89 -25.47
CA ASP A 1117 -21.41 -4.87 -24.91
C ASP A 1117 -21.99 -4.22 -23.63
N GLU A 1118 -23.27 -4.46 -23.33
CA GLU A 1118 -23.95 -3.96 -22.12
C GLU A 1118 -23.98 -4.99 -20.98
N ILE A 1119 -23.59 -6.24 -21.24
CA ILE A 1119 -23.65 -7.36 -20.28
C ILE A 1119 -22.24 -7.79 -19.87
N GLY A 1120 -22.01 -7.84 -18.55
CA GLY A 1120 -20.79 -8.38 -17.95
C GLY A 1120 -21.05 -9.62 -17.10
N ILE A 1121 -20.08 -10.54 -17.04
CA ILE A 1121 -20.12 -11.70 -16.15
C ILE A 1121 -18.97 -11.61 -15.14
N CYS A 1122 -19.30 -11.70 -13.86
CA CYS A 1122 -18.36 -11.59 -12.75
C CYS A 1122 -18.40 -12.85 -11.86
N THR A 1123 -17.26 -13.23 -11.29
CA THR A 1123 -17.16 -14.39 -10.38
C THR A 1123 -16.18 -14.14 -9.24
N LEU A 1124 -16.28 -14.91 -8.14
CA LEU A 1124 -15.33 -14.82 -7.02
C LEU A 1124 -13.99 -15.53 -7.28
N TYR A 1125 -13.96 -16.53 -8.17
CA TYR A 1125 -12.80 -17.41 -8.34
C TYR A 1125 -12.23 -17.37 -9.77
N GLY A 1126 -10.91 -17.21 -9.89
CA GLY A 1126 -10.23 -17.16 -11.20
C GLY A 1126 -10.38 -18.46 -12.01
N SER A 1127 -10.42 -19.62 -11.35
CA SER A 1127 -10.69 -20.91 -12.00
C SER A 1127 -12.07 -20.97 -12.66
N GLN A 1128 -13.07 -20.28 -12.11
CA GLN A 1128 -14.41 -20.20 -12.72
C GLN A 1128 -14.42 -19.32 -13.99
N VAL A 1129 -13.56 -18.30 -14.07
CA VAL A 1129 -13.41 -17.47 -15.28
C VAL A 1129 -12.98 -18.34 -16.47
N ALA A 1130 -12.02 -19.23 -16.27
CA ALA A 1130 -11.57 -20.15 -17.32
C ALA A 1130 -12.72 -21.05 -17.81
N LEU A 1131 -13.51 -21.60 -16.89
CA LEU A 1131 -14.67 -22.44 -17.21
C LEU A 1131 -15.77 -21.66 -17.95
N LEU A 1132 -16.10 -20.45 -17.50
CA LEU A 1132 -17.09 -19.59 -18.16
C LEU A 1132 -16.66 -19.25 -19.59
N ARG A 1133 -15.38 -18.91 -19.80
CA ARG A 1133 -14.83 -18.63 -21.14
C ARG A 1133 -14.87 -19.85 -22.04
N GLU A 1134 -14.56 -21.04 -21.52
CA GLU A 1134 -14.66 -22.29 -22.27
C GLU A 1134 -16.09 -22.55 -22.76
N ILE A 1135 -17.08 -22.45 -21.86
CA ILE A 1135 -18.48 -22.70 -22.21
C ILE A 1135 -19.02 -21.62 -23.18
N LEU A 1136 -18.65 -20.35 -23.00
CA LEU A 1136 -19.01 -19.26 -23.94
C LEU A 1136 -18.42 -19.50 -25.33
N ASN A 1137 -17.15 -19.92 -25.41
CA ASN A 1137 -16.52 -20.23 -26.69
C ASN A 1137 -17.20 -21.39 -27.40
N VAL A 1138 -17.61 -22.44 -26.67
CA VAL A 1138 -18.30 -23.58 -27.26
C VAL A 1138 -19.73 -23.23 -27.69
N ARG A 1139 -20.49 -22.50 -26.87
CA ARG A 1139 -21.94 -22.30 -27.06
C ARG A 1139 -22.35 -21.00 -27.75
N CYS A 1140 -21.53 -19.96 -27.67
CA CYS A 1140 -21.91 -18.60 -28.11
C CYS A 1140 -21.04 -18.06 -29.25
N SER A 1141 -19.72 -18.33 -29.26
CA SER A 1141 -18.78 -17.66 -30.19
C SER A 1141 -19.12 -17.83 -31.68
N ASN A 1142 -19.55 -19.04 -32.10
CA ASN A 1142 -19.86 -19.35 -33.49
C ASN A 1142 -21.29 -18.95 -33.90
N ASN A 1143 -22.08 -18.37 -32.99
CA ASN A 1143 -23.47 -18.04 -33.24
C ASN A 1143 -23.67 -16.53 -33.37
N SER A 1144 -24.17 -16.07 -34.52
CA SER A 1144 -24.36 -14.66 -34.86
C SER A 1144 -25.33 -13.93 -33.92
N PHE A 1145 -26.26 -14.64 -33.29
CA PHE A 1145 -27.21 -14.04 -32.33
C PHE A 1145 -26.56 -13.68 -30.99
N PHE A 1146 -25.62 -14.48 -30.50
CA PHE A 1146 -25.15 -14.39 -29.12
C PHE A 1146 -23.95 -13.47 -28.96
N GLY A 1147 -22.92 -13.57 -29.81
CA GLY A 1147 -21.66 -12.85 -29.58
C GLY A 1147 -21.03 -13.18 -28.22
N LEU A 1148 -20.09 -12.35 -27.78
CA LEU A 1148 -19.42 -12.48 -26.49
C LEU A 1148 -19.76 -11.30 -25.56
N PRO A 1149 -19.91 -11.53 -24.24
CA PRO A 1149 -20.15 -10.45 -23.28
C PRO A 1149 -18.97 -9.47 -23.25
N LEU A 1150 -19.20 -8.25 -22.74
CA LEU A 1150 -18.17 -7.22 -22.64
C LEU A 1150 -16.91 -7.72 -21.92
N PHE A 1151 -17.09 -8.46 -20.82
CA PHE A 1151 -16.02 -9.13 -20.10
C PHE A 1151 -16.51 -10.35 -19.31
N VAL A 1152 -15.53 -11.21 -18.96
CA VAL A 1152 -15.68 -12.31 -17.99
C VAL A 1152 -14.46 -12.28 -17.08
N GLU A 1153 -14.64 -11.81 -15.86
CA GLU A 1153 -13.55 -11.47 -14.94
C GLU A 1153 -13.89 -11.83 -13.49
N THR A 1154 -12.88 -11.78 -12.62
CA THR A 1154 -13.11 -11.92 -11.18
C THR A 1154 -13.57 -10.60 -10.57
N ALA A 1155 -14.27 -10.64 -9.44
CA ALA A 1155 -14.65 -9.42 -8.71
C ALA A 1155 -13.42 -8.59 -8.30
N LYS A 1156 -12.23 -9.19 -8.18
CA LYS A 1156 -10.98 -8.49 -7.88
C LYS A 1156 -10.50 -7.65 -9.05
N ASP A 1157 -10.57 -8.22 -10.24
CA ASP A 1157 -10.05 -7.62 -11.48
C ASP A 1157 -11.10 -6.74 -12.20
N LEU A 1158 -12.30 -6.62 -11.62
CA LEU A 1158 -13.39 -5.83 -12.17
C LEU A 1158 -13.02 -4.33 -12.23
N GLU A 1159 -12.91 -3.77 -13.43
CA GLU A 1159 -12.59 -2.33 -13.62
C GLU A 1159 -13.71 -1.56 -14.32
N LYS A 1160 -14.49 -2.22 -15.20
CA LYS A 1160 -15.50 -1.58 -16.04
C LYS A 1160 -16.90 -1.69 -15.43
N HIS A 1161 -17.66 -0.60 -15.48
CA HIS A 1161 -19.09 -0.63 -15.16
C HIS A 1161 -19.89 -1.21 -16.33
N VAL A 1162 -20.96 -1.92 -15.99
CA VAL A 1162 -21.89 -2.52 -16.97
C VAL A 1162 -23.32 -2.18 -16.62
N LYS A 1163 -24.16 -2.13 -17.64
CA LYS A 1163 -25.60 -1.95 -17.45
C LYS A 1163 -26.20 -3.16 -16.74
N TYR A 1164 -25.82 -4.37 -17.16
CA TYR A 1164 -26.33 -5.62 -16.61
C TYR A 1164 -25.20 -6.55 -16.19
N MET A 1165 -25.26 -7.04 -14.95
CA MET A 1165 -24.25 -7.92 -14.36
C MET A 1165 -24.85 -9.28 -14.02
N ILE A 1166 -24.15 -10.34 -14.43
CA ILE A 1166 -24.39 -11.71 -13.97
C ILE A 1166 -23.24 -12.09 -13.02
N PHE A 1167 -23.55 -12.48 -11.80
CA PHE A 1167 -22.56 -12.74 -10.76
C PHE A 1167 -22.65 -14.17 -10.21
N THR A 1168 -21.55 -14.90 -10.13
CA THR A 1168 -21.50 -16.28 -9.59
C THR A 1168 -20.64 -16.36 -8.33
N THR A 1169 -21.14 -17.03 -7.29
CA THR A 1169 -20.43 -17.17 -6.00
C THR A 1169 -19.58 -18.45 -5.90
N VAL A 1170 -19.86 -19.46 -6.73
CA VAL A 1170 -19.17 -20.75 -6.91
C VAL A 1170 -19.23 -21.68 -5.70
N SER A 1171 -18.87 -21.18 -4.52
CA SER A 1171 -18.80 -21.98 -3.30
C SER A 1171 -20.18 -22.43 -2.86
N SER A 1172 -20.29 -23.70 -2.50
CA SER A 1172 -21.53 -24.39 -2.15
C SER A 1172 -21.39 -25.37 -0.98
N VAL A 1173 -20.16 -25.68 -0.54
CA VAL A 1173 -19.89 -26.66 0.54
C VAL A 1173 -19.05 -26.09 1.70
N ASN A 1174 -18.10 -25.20 1.39
CA ASN A 1174 -17.13 -24.67 2.37
C ASN A 1174 -17.63 -23.45 3.17
N ASP A 1175 -16.89 -23.06 4.22
CA ASP A 1175 -17.27 -21.97 5.13
C ASP A 1175 -17.59 -20.65 4.40
N PRO A 1176 -18.69 -19.97 4.75
CA PRO A 1176 -19.16 -18.76 4.07
C PRO A 1176 -18.19 -17.57 4.18
N GLU A 1177 -17.22 -17.60 5.08
CA GLU A 1177 -16.25 -16.52 5.27
C GLU A 1177 -15.23 -16.34 4.14
N GLN A 1178 -15.11 -17.31 3.25
CA GLN A 1178 -14.32 -17.12 2.02
C GLN A 1178 -14.95 -16.05 1.11
N TRP A 1179 -16.23 -15.72 1.32
CA TRP A 1179 -16.89 -14.61 0.66
C TRP A 1179 -16.50 -13.29 1.33
N SER A 1180 -15.62 -12.53 0.68
CA SER A 1180 -15.30 -11.17 1.12
C SER A 1180 -16.47 -10.22 0.83
N LEU A 1181 -16.94 -9.50 1.85
CA LEU A 1181 -17.96 -8.45 1.70
C LEU A 1181 -17.51 -7.35 0.69
N GLY A 1182 -16.22 -7.03 0.66
CA GLY A 1182 -15.65 -6.10 -0.32
C GLY A 1182 -15.85 -6.55 -1.78
N ALA A 1183 -15.74 -7.85 -2.08
CA ALA A 1183 -15.98 -8.37 -3.44
C ALA A 1183 -17.44 -8.26 -3.85
N PHE A 1184 -18.39 -8.53 -2.95
CA PHE A 1184 -19.81 -8.29 -3.19
C PHE A 1184 -20.08 -6.81 -3.43
N THR A 1185 -19.52 -5.94 -2.59
CA THR A 1185 -19.67 -4.48 -2.71
C THR A 1185 -19.14 -3.99 -4.05
N LYS A 1186 -17.96 -4.47 -4.47
CA LYS A 1186 -17.38 -4.15 -5.77
C LYS A 1186 -18.25 -4.66 -6.92
N ALA A 1187 -18.65 -5.94 -6.92
CA ALA A 1187 -19.49 -6.51 -7.98
C ALA A 1187 -20.85 -5.78 -8.12
N ILE A 1188 -21.54 -5.50 -6.99
CA ILE A 1188 -22.82 -4.78 -6.98
C ILE A 1188 -22.65 -3.34 -7.48
N SER A 1189 -21.59 -2.66 -7.05
CA SER A 1189 -21.34 -1.26 -7.39
C SER A 1189 -20.91 -1.02 -8.85
N HIS A 1190 -20.62 -2.09 -9.60
CA HIS A 1190 -20.32 -2.04 -11.02
C HIS A 1190 -21.52 -2.37 -11.91
N ALA A 1191 -22.65 -2.77 -11.32
CA ALA A 1191 -23.92 -2.97 -12.01
C ALA A 1191 -24.78 -1.70 -11.94
N GLN A 1192 -25.27 -1.21 -13.07
CA GLN A 1192 -26.07 0.02 -13.14
C GLN A 1192 -27.59 -0.25 -13.06
N TYR A 1193 -28.09 -1.16 -13.89
CA TYR A 1193 -29.53 -1.37 -14.11
C TYR A 1193 -30.00 -2.82 -13.85
N GLY A 1194 -29.13 -3.83 -13.86
CA GLY A 1194 -29.55 -5.18 -13.49
C GLY A 1194 -28.45 -6.03 -12.87
N LEU A 1195 -28.85 -6.84 -11.88
CA LEU A 1195 -27.94 -7.70 -11.14
C LEU A 1195 -28.57 -9.07 -10.89
N TYR A 1196 -28.01 -10.12 -11.50
CA TYR A 1196 -28.48 -11.50 -11.33
C TYR A 1196 -27.39 -12.33 -10.66
N VAL A 1197 -27.62 -12.75 -9.42
CA VAL A 1197 -26.62 -13.44 -8.59
C VAL A 1197 -26.96 -14.92 -8.48
N LEU A 1198 -26.05 -15.79 -8.90
CA LEU A 1198 -26.15 -17.24 -8.79
C LEU A 1198 -25.36 -17.72 -7.57
N SER A 1199 -26.06 -18.41 -6.68
CA SER A 1199 -25.48 -18.81 -5.39
C SER A 1199 -26.23 -19.98 -4.75
N SER A 1200 -25.64 -20.57 -3.70
CA SER A 1200 -26.34 -21.52 -2.85
C SER A 1200 -27.01 -20.82 -1.67
N LYS A 1201 -28.34 -20.97 -1.55
CA LYS A 1201 -29.13 -20.39 -0.46
C LYS A 1201 -28.69 -20.90 0.92
N GLU A 1202 -28.33 -22.19 1.02
CA GLU A 1202 -27.84 -22.83 2.25
C GLU A 1202 -26.60 -22.14 2.83
N LEU A 1203 -25.73 -21.59 1.98
CA LEU A 1203 -24.54 -20.86 2.42
C LEU A 1203 -24.84 -19.42 2.77
N PHE A 1204 -25.74 -18.76 2.03
CA PHE A 1204 -26.19 -17.41 2.37
C PHE A 1204 -26.81 -17.36 3.77
N GLU A 1205 -27.59 -18.36 4.17
CA GLU A 1205 -28.15 -18.46 5.53
C GLU A 1205 -27.06 -18.47 6.62
N LYS A 1206 -25.91 -19.10 6.34
CA LYS A 1206 -24.77 -19.20 7.26
C LYS A 1206 -23.85 -17.96 7.24
N ALA A 1207 -23.96 -17.10 6.23
CA ALA A 1207 -23.07 -15.95 6.02
C ALA A 1207 -23.46 -14.73 6.86
N VAL A 1208 -23.29 -14.80 8.19
CA VAL A 1208 -23.67 -13.72 9.12
C VAL A 1208 -22.88 -12.43 8.88
N HIS A 1209 -21.62 -12.54 8.44
CA HIS A 1209 -20.72 -11.40 8.17
C HIS A 1209 -21.20 -10.49 7.02
N LEU A 1210 -22.11 -10.96 6.16
CA LEU A 1210 -22.69 -10.14 5.08
C LEU A 1210 -23.81 -9.20 5.57
N GLY A 1211 -24.24 -9.31 6.83
CA GLY A 1211 -25.17 -8.38 7.46
C GLY A 1211 -26.50 -8.20 6.68
N PRO A 1212 -26.99 -6.96 6.51
CA PRO A 1212 -28.24 -6.68 5.81
C PRO A 1212 -28.31 -7.16 4.35
N LEU A 1213 -27.16 -7.36 3.67
CA LEU A 1213 -27.14 -7.92 2.32
C LEU A 1213 -27.71 -9.34 2.30
N ARG A 1214 -27.39 -10.14 3.32
CA ARG A 1214 -27.92 -11.51 3.49
C ARG A 1214 -29.44 -11.47 3.62
N ASP A 1215 -29.96 -10.61 4.47
CA ASP A 1215 -31.40 -10.56 4.75
C ASP A 1215 -32.18 -10.13 3.50
N LYS A 1216 -31.65 -9.16 2.73
CA LYS A 1216 -32.21 -8.78 1.42
C LYS A 1216 -32.11 -9.90 0.38
N ALA A 1217 -31.02 -10.66 0.35
CA ALA A 1217 -30.88 -11.80 -0.55
C ALA A 1217 -31.89 -12.91 -0.24
N LEU A 1218 -32.07 -13.25 1.04
CA LEU A 1218 -33.03 -14.26 1.49
C LEU A 1218 -34.49 -13.85 1.31
N ALA A 1219 -34.77 -12.54 1.30
CA ALA A 1219 -36.11 -12.01 1.00
C ALA A 1219 -36.50 -12.15 -0.49
N THR A 1220 -35.53 -12.23 -1.41
CA THR A 1220 -35.83 -12.45 -2.83
C THR A 1220 -36.21 -13.90 -3.12
N PRO A 1221 -37.12 -14.16 -4.08
CA PRO A 1221 -37.48 -15.51 -4.46
C PRO A 1221 -36.28 -16.21 -5.10
N GLY A 1222 -35.93 -17.40 -4.59
CA GLY A 1222 -34.73 -18.15 -5.00
C GLY A 1222 -34.79 -18.72 -6.42
N LYS A 1223 -35.96 -18.75 -7.07
CA LYS A 1223 -36.10 -19.22 -8.46
C LYS A 1223 -36.23 -18.05 -9.41
N LEU A 1224 -35.60 -18.13 -10.58
CA LEU A 1224 -35.60 -17.06 -11.58
C LEU A 1224 -37.03 -16.75 -12.07
N LEU A 1225 -37.44 -15.48 -11.98
CA LEU A 1225 -38.77 -15.02 -12.39
C LEU A 1225 -38.67 -14.17 -13.67
N LEU A 1226 -39.29 -14.66 -14.74
CA LEU A 1226 -39.29 -14.04 -16.07
C LEU A 1226 -40.66 -13.45 -16.40
N THR A 1227 -40.69 -12.53 -17.37
CA THR A 1227 -41.94 -11.94 -17.90
C THR A 1227 -42.13 -12.34 -19.36
N THR A 1228 -43.36 -12.69 -19.74
CA THR A 1228 -43.73 -13.05 -21.11
C THR A 1228 -43.79 -11.81 -22.02
N GLY A 1229 -43.07 -11.84 -23.15
CA GLY A 1229 -43.41 -11.04 -24.34
C GLY A 1229 -42.84 -9.62 -24.50
N LYS A 1230 -42.00 -9.09 -23.59
CA LYS A 1230 -41.37 -7.76 -23.78
C LYS A 1230 -39.91 -7.87 -24.26
N ILE A 1231 -39.67 -7.45 -25.49
CA ILE A 1231 -38.35 -7.40 -26.13
C ILE A 1231 -37.64 -6.10 -25.73
N TYR A 1232 -36.32 -6.14 -25.57
CA TYR A 1232 -35.49 -4.96 -25.29
C TYR A 1232 -35.62 -3.91 -26.42
N PRO A 1233 -35.70 -2.59 -26.14
CA PRO A 1233 -35.51 -1.93 -24.84
C PRO A 1233 -36.81 -1.69 -24.03
N ASN A 1234 -37.96 -2.15 -24.51
CA ASN A 1234 -39.24 -1.86 -23.88
C ASN A 1234 -39.42 -2.71 -22.61
N SER A 1235 -39.70 -2.07 -21.47
CA SER A 1235 -39.96 -2.74 -20.19
C SER A 1235 -41.16 -2.14 -19.46
N HIS A 1236 -41.66 -2.84 -18.44
CA HIS A 1236 -42.70 -2.32 -17.52
C HIS A 1236 -42.14 -1.19 -16.66
N LYS A 1237 -43.03 -0.31 -16.16
CA LYS A 1237 -42.62 0.62 -15.11
C LYS A 1237 -42.41 -0.15 -13.81
N ILE A 1238 -41.49 0.35 -13.01
CA ILE A 1238 -41.18 -0.27 -11.72
C ILE A 1238 -42.40 -0.15 -10.81
N GLY A 1239 -42.87 -1.29 -10.28
CA GLY A 1239 -44.07 -1.37 -9.44
C GLY A 1239 -45.35 -1.78 -10.17
N ASP A 1240 -45.34 -1.86 -11.51
CA ASP A 1240 -46.48 -2.40 -12.27
C ASP A 1240 -46.61 -3.92 -12.05
N HIS A 1241 -47.84 -4.42 -12.01
CA HIS A 1241 -48.10 -5.86 -12.01
C HIS A 1241 -47.82 -6.47 -13.39
N VAL A 1242 -46.95 -7.48 -13.44
CA VAL A 1242 -46.58 -8.21 -14.67
C VAL A 1242 -46.80 -9.71 -14.47
N GLU A 1243 -47.17 -10.42 -15.53
CA GLU A 1243 -47.26 -11.89 -15.52
C GLU A 1243 -45.89 -12.50 -15.19
N GLN A 1244 -45.87 -13.40 -14.20
CA GLN A 1244 -44.66 -14.02 -13.67
C GLN A 1244 -44.54 -15.45 -14.17
N PHE A 1245 -43.44 -15.76 -14.85
CA PHE A 1245 -43.08 -17.11 -15.28
C PHE A 1245 -41.90 -17.61 -14.45
N GLU A 1246 -42.13 -18.64 -13.64
CA GLU A 1246 -41.14 -19.20 -12.72
C GLU A 1246 -40.32 -20.30 -13.39
N ILE A 1247 -39.00 -20.11 -13.46
CA ILE A 1247 -38.08 -21.10 -13.97
C ILE A 1247 -37.69 -22.08 -12.86
N GLU A 1248 -38.09 -23.34 -13.00
CA GLU A 1248 -37.78 -24.38 -12.01
C GLU A 1248 -36.29 -24.66 -11.84
N ASN A 1249 -35.56 -24.91 -12.93
CA ASN A 1249 -34.17 -25.38 -12.90
C ASN A 1249 -33.39 -24.94 -14.15
N LEU A 1250 -32.06 -25.11 -14.15
CA LEU A 1250 -31.17 -24.86 -15.29
C LEU A 1250 -31.69 -25.47 -16.60
N ILE A 1251 -32.13 -26.74 -16.54
CA ILE A 1251 -32.59 -27.50 -17.71
C ILE A 1251 -33.83 -26.82 -18.33
N HIS A 1252 -34.73 -26.31 -17.49
CA HIS A 1252 -35.91 -25.60 -17.94
C HIS A 1252 -35.54 -24.30 -18.67
N LEU A 1253 -34.60 -23.52 -18.12
CA LEU A 1253 -34.10 -22.31 -18.78
C LEU A 1253 -33.41 -22.63 -20.11
N SER A 1254 -32.56 -23.66 -20.15
CA SER A 1254 -31.85 -24.04 -21.38
C SER A 1254 -32.83 -24.50 -22.46
N ASN A 1255 -33.85 -25.28 -22.11
CA ASN A 1255 -34.89 -25.70 -23.06
C ASN A 1255 -35.65 -24.47 -23.59
N TYR A 1256 -35.99 -23.54 -22.71
CA TYR A 1256 -36.66 -22.30 -23.09
C TYR A 1256 -35.84 -21.44 -24.06
N VAL A 1257 -34.53 -21.29 -23.83
CA VAL A 1257 -33.62 -20.60 -24.75
C VAL A 1257 -33.53 -21.33 -26.10
N VAL A 1258 -33.47 -22.66 -26.10
CA VAL A 1258 -33.46 -23.47 -27.34
C VAL A 1258 -34.78 -23.30 -28.12
N GLU A 1259 -35.92 -23.23 -27.44
CA GLU A 1259 -37.20 -22.95 -28.09
C GLU A 1259 -37.25 -21.54 -28.69
N MET A 1260 -36.76 -20.54 -27.95
CA MET A 1260 -36.69 -19.15 -28.43
C MET A 1260 -35.76 -19.00 -29.65
N THR A 1261 -34.61 -19.68 -29.64
CA THR A 1261 -33.67 -19.68 -30.78
C THR A 1261 -34.27 -20.35 -32.00
N LYS A 1262 -34.91 -21.52 -31.85
CA LYS A 1262 -35.63 -22.18 -32.95
C LYS A 1262 -36.73 -21.29 -33.53
N LYS A 1263 -37.53 -20.65 -32.69
CA LYS A 1263 -38.58 -19.71 -33.13
C LYS A 1263 -38.00 -18.52 -33.89
N LYS A 1264 -36.92 -17.89 -33.40
CA LYS A 1264 -36.27 -16.77 -34.13
C LYS A 1264 -35.64 -17.20 -35.45
N LEU A 1265 -35.01 -18.37 -35.49
CA LEU A 1265 -34.45 -18.93 -36.74
C LEU A 1265 -35.56 -19.21 -37.76
N GLN A 1266 -36.71 -19.72 -37.31
CA GLN A 1266 -37.88 -19.91 -38.17
C GLN A 1266 -38.38 -18.57 -38.74
N ILE A 1267 -38.44 -17.52 -37.91
CA ILE A 1267 -38.86 -16.17 -38.33
C ILE A 1267 -37.85 -15.51 -39.29
N MET A 1268 -36.56 -15.79 -39.18
CA MET A 1268 -35.55 -15.25 -40.10
C MET A 1268 -35.44 -16.01 -41.42
N ASN A 1269 -35.81 -17.30 -41.43
CA ASN A 1269 -35.82 -18.14 -42.62
C ASN A 1269 -37.16 -18.08 -43.39
N SER A 1270 -38.19 -17.49 -42.79
CA SER A 1270 -39.48 -17.12 -43.43
C SER A 1270 -39.43 -15.68 -43.92
#